data_AF-A0A668RR79-F1
#
_entry.id   AF-A0A668RR79-F1
#
_cell.length_a   1.000
_cell.length_b   1.000
_cell.length_c   1.000
_cell.angle_alpha   90.00
_cell.angle_beta   90.00
_cell.angle_gamma   90.00
#
_symmetry.space_group_name_H-M   'P 1'
#
loop_
_entity.id
_entity.type
_entity.pdbx_description
1 polymer ?
#
loop_
_entity_poly.entity_id
_entity_poly.type
_entity_poly.pdbx_seq_one_letter_code
_entity_poly.pdbx_strand_id
1 'polypeptide(L)'
;MSSKGGGTALTRRNYRLASDMDKPRSTGIVNEKLLSDYLHHVFPSTKQGPTLASLRKPLGFQDLPAHLEKLLSEDTPTEDGQAVDGRLGPQPVVLDHTSGFEGLLFVDDDLLGVIGHSNFSSIRATTCVYKGKWAYEVLISSQGLMQIGWCTLSCRFNQEEGVGDTPDSYAYDGNRVRKWNVTTTNYGKSWAAGDIVSCLIDLDEGTITFCLNGQSLGTAFTNIKMGPGIAYFPAISLSFKESVAFNFGSRPLRYPSQLINPPAADLMKAHKLLGYIKNVLSTAIDTQEEGLVEKDCAVWRLHGEPTVLVTLAHIFNHFAPLMCKVYLVEDVLMNFLLGILEGGGSVDEHPLIQQLLDLFWLLMEDHEVNECLKQLMMSLLRAYRFSPIIPDLGFQIHYLRLTTAILRHEKSRKYLLSNLTFDVLRSVVFFYIKTPLRVKEAGLEELIPTTWWPTHFDKEGKDELEPKDESADERLRRRAYERGCQRLKKRIEVVEELQVQILRLLLNNKDKSTGEASRYIFLNKFRKFLQENASNRGHPTALCPPEYMVCFLHRLITAVRGCWDEGHRKSLSSVSSDGAYVPPQLFYNGKVDYFDLQRLGGLLSHLKKTLKDDLASKANIIIDPAEIQATSMDDLDEDDESGAAQRLPGAVAMGGALARPSWLSSPTLGRANRFLSTAAVSLMTPRRPLSQPEKVKVRTLAVEQRTEEDIEGSYGNDGLLLGRPLEEPDQPNADKSLLEIVDGIVMMYNLSVHQQLGKMVVVSDDVHEYAVALKDTEEKIARCPARRADILEELQKSQKVFAEKLNHLSRRLAWINATIYSKEKMLDIYWLLCVCIRTIEHADNTGSLFAFTPEFYLNVAMNAYSALKNYFSPANGMDELPGYEETLTQLAAILAKHFADPRIVGTDIKDSLMQALASYVCYPQSLRAVERIPEEQRVAMMKNLLAPYEQRPWAQTNWILVRLWRGCGFGYRYTRLPHLLKTKPEDANLPSLQKPCPSLLLQRHMAELLSMDKDMAASFLNSVLNQLNWAFSEFIGMIQEIQQAAERPERNFVDTRQLKVCATCFDLSVSLLRVLEMTVTLVPEIFLDWSRPSAELLLRRLAQLLNQVLNRVTAEKNLFDRVVNLRLPGLESVDHYPILVAVTGILVRILVDGDRQGVSRAASVLLSDPCFQLHSIQHLLGEGGESSSSAAVASSVRPAVGSLGSSVAAPLPSPTSEEDLCPICYAHPISAIFKPCSHKSCKACINQHLMNNKDCFFCKATITGVEDYSKPASS
;
A
#
# COMPACT_ATOMS: atom_id res chain seq x y z
N MET A 1 -17.81 55.43 7.33
CA MET A 1 -18.33 54.54 8.39
C MET A 1 -17.47 54.71 9.63
N SER A 2 -18.01 54.47 10.84
CA SER A 2 -17.25 54.58 12.09
C SER A 2 -17.80 53.61 13.13
N SER A 3 -16.91 52.88 13.80
CA SER A 3 -17.24 51.96 14.90
C SER A 3 -17.00 52.64 16.26
N LYS A 4 -18.07 52.96 16.98
CA LYS A 4 -18.03 53.34 18.40
C LYS A 4 -19.15 52.63 19.16
N GLY A 5 -18.79 51.98 20.26
CA GLY A 5 -19.73 51.24 21.11
C GLY A 5 -19.01 50.19 21.94
N GLY A 6 -18.39 50.59 23.06
CA GLY A 6 -17.76 49.66 23.98
C GLY A 6 -18.80 48.92 24.82
N GLY A 7 -18.74 47.59 24.83
CA GLY A 7 -19.58 46.70 25.64
C GLY A 7 -19.06 45.27 25.51
N THR A 8 -19.22 44.45 26.55
CA THR A 8 -18.57 43.12 26.67
C THR A 8 -19.32 41.97 25.96
N ALA A 9 -20.06 42.31 24.90
CA ALA A 9 -20.57 41.36 23.91
C ALA A 9 -20.07 41.79 22.53
N LEU A 10 -19.73 40.84 21.66
CA LEU A 10 -19.23 41.11 20.31
C LEU A 10 -20.29 41.89 19.51
N THR A 11 -20.07 43.20 19.36
CA THR A 11 -21.04 44.12 18.76
C THR A 11 -20.91 44.10 17.25
N ARG A 12 -21.84 43.39 16.60
CA ARG A 12 -21.91 43.23 15.14
C ARG A 12 -21.68 44.55 14.40
N ARG A 13 -20.92 44.52 13.28
CA ARG A 13 -20.70 45.69 12.41
C ARG A 13 -22.02 46.34 11.98
N ASN A 14 -22.44 47.40 12.67
CA ASN A 14 -23.68 48.11 12.38
C ASN A 14 -23.50 49.10 11.23
N TYR A 15 -24.01 48.76 10.04
CA TYR A 15 -23.98 49.57 8.82
C TYR A 15 -24.97 50.75 8.88
N ARG A 16 -24.79 51.68 9.84
CA ARG A 16 -25.57 52.93 9.91
C ARG A 16 -24.90 54.06 9.14
N LEU A 17 -25.70 54.79 8.36
CA LEU A 17 -25.28 56.07 7.78
C LEU A 17 -25.07 57.10 8.90
N ALA A 18 -24.04 57.94 8.77
CA ALA A 18 -23.80 59.02 9.73
C ALA A 18 -24.79 60.17 9.50
N SER A 19 -25.35 60.70 10.58
CA SER A 19 -26.45 61.68 10.55
C SER A 19 -25.99 63.15 10.43
N ASP A 20 -24.80 63.40 9.87
CA ASP A 20 -24.26 64.75 9.68
C ASP A 20 -24.96 65.42 8.48
N MET A 21 -26.10 66.06 8.77
CA MET A 21 -26.99 66.73 7.83
C MET A 21 -26.44 68.07 7.30
N ASP A 22 -25.21 68.08 6.78
CA ASP A 22 -24.61 69.30 6.22
C ASP A 22 -23.83 69.03 4.92
N LYS A 23 -24.34 69.61 3.82
CA LYS A 23 -23.84 69.60 2.42
C LYS A 23 -23.98 68.27 1.63
N PRO A 24 -24.94 68.18 0.68
CA PRO A 24 -25.07 67.04 -0.22
C PRO A 24 -24.06 67.10 -1.38
N ARG A 25 -22.95 66.36 -1.30
CA ARG A 25 -22.15 65.96 -2.48
C ARG A 25 -21.68 64.51 -2.36
N SER A 26 -21.90 63.74 -3.44
CA SER A 26 -21.30 62.43 -3.73
C SER A 26 -21.34 61.36 -2.62
N THR A 27 -22.55 60.94 -2.21
CA THR A 27 -22.74 59.68 -1.46
C THR A 27 -23.03 58.45 -2.33
N GLY A 28 -23.37 58.66 -3.61
CA GLY A 28 -23.69 57.57 -4.55
C GLY A 28 -25.00 56.80 -4.25
N ILE A 29 -25.82 57.32 -3.34
CA ILE A 29 -27.16 56.79 -3.03
C ILE A 29 -28.16 57.46 -3.97
N VAL A 30 -29.08 56.68 -4.54
CA VAL A 30 -30.13 57.18 -5.45
C VAL A 30 -31.22 57.97 -4.72
N ASN A 31 -32.01 58.74 -5.47
CA ASN A 31 -33.10 59.58 -4.98
C ASN A 31 -34.10 58.78 -4.12
N GLU A 32 -34.63 59.37 -3.03
CA GLU A 32 -35.44 58.69 -2.01
C GLU A 32 -36.64 57.92 -2.58
N LYS A 33 -37.29 58.47 -3.62
CA LYS A 33 -38.39 57.78 -4.31
C LYS A 33 -37.91 56.48 -4.97
N LEU A 34 -36.85 56.56 -5.78
CA LEU A 34 -36.28 55.40 -6.49
C LEU A 34 -35.66 54.38 -5.52
N LEU A 35 -35.11 54.84 -4.40
CA LEU A 35 -34.67 53.99 -3.29
C LEU A 35 -35.85 53.25 -2.64
N SER A 36 -36.95 53.95 -2.36
CA SER A 36 -38.16 53.34 -1.79
C SER A 36 -38.80 52.34 -2.76
N ASP A 37 -38.92 52.68 -4.04
CA ASP A 37 -39.46 51.79 -5.07
C ASP A 37 -38.56 50.54 -5.24
N TYR A 38 -37.23 50.70 -5.24
CA TYR A 38 -36.26 49.59 -5.22
C TYR A 38 -36.42 48.68 -3.99
N LEU A 39 -36.49 49.26 -2.78
CA LEU A 39 -36.61 48.47 -1.54
C LEU A 39 -37.97 47.73 -1.46
N HIS A 40 -39.07 48.34 -1.92
CA HIS A 40 -40.38 47.66 -2.03
C HIS A 40 -40.43 46.58 -3.13
N HIS A 41 -39.54 46.63 -4.13
CA HIS A 41 -39.37 45.54 -5.12
C HIS A 41 -38.52 44.39 -4.55
N VAL A 42 -37.40 44.70 -3.88
CA VAL A 42 -36.53 43.70 -3.25
C VAL A 42 -37.23 42.96 -2.11
N PHE A 43 -38.05 43.66 -1.31
CA PHE A 43 -38.74 43.14 -0.12
C PHE A 43 -40.27 43.12 -0.30
N PRO A 44 -40.82 42.27 -1.18
CA PRO A 44 -42.25 42.25 -1.47
C PRO A 44 -43.07 41.70 -0.29
N SER A 45 -44.09 42.45 0.15
CA SER A 45 -45.03 41.96 1.15
C SER A 45 -46.02 40.95 0.57
N THR A 46 -46.27 39.86 1.32
CA THR A 46 -47.14 38.74 0.92
C THR A 46 -48.62 39.11 0.79
N LYS A 47 -49.06 40.28 1.28
CA LYS A 47 -50.47 40.72 1.31
C LYS A 47 -50.79 41.79 0.27
N GLN A 48 -50.70 41.44 -1.02
CA GLN A 48 -51.18 42.31 -2.11
C GLN A 48 -52.65 42.05 -2.43
N GLY A 49 -53.54 42.78 -1.76
CA GLY A 49 -54.85 43.14 -2.34
C GLY A 49 -54.70 44.32 -3.31
N PRO A 50 -55.63 44.53 -4.26
CA PRO A 50 -55.51 45.59 -5.26
C PRO A 50 -55.87 46.98 -4.69
N THR A 51 -54.90 47.63 -4.04
CA THR A 51 -54.98 49.04 -3.61
C THR A 51 -53.84 49.87 -4.20
N LEU A 52 -54.14 51.12 -4.54
CA LEU A 52 -53.29 51.96 -5.39
C LEU A 52 -51.88 52.21 -4.81
N ALA A 53 -50.89 52.30 -5.71
CA ALA A 53 -49.50 52.56 -5.38
C ALA A 53 -49.24 53.89 -4.62
N SER A 54 -50.21 54.81 -4.61
CA SER A 54 -50.12 56.14 -4.00
C SER A 54 -50.20 56.18 -2.46
N LEU A 55 -50.22 55.03 -1.77
CA LEU A 55 -50.38 54.93 -0.32
C LEU A 55 -49.35 54.04 0.40
N ARG A 56 -48.30 53.56 -0.29
CA ARG A 56 -47.17 52.91 0.40
C ARG A 56 -46.41 53.96 1.22
N LYS A 57 -46.06 53.63 2.47
CA LYS A 57 -45.10 54.44 3.23
C LYS A 57 -43.75 54.42 2.49
N PRO A 58 -43.02 55.54 2.39
CA PRO A 58 -41.66 55.53 1.88
C PRO A 58 -40.80 54.62 2.76
N LEU A 59 -39.98 53.77 2.13
CA LEU A 59 -39.09 52.85 2.81
C LEU A 59 -37.64 53.28 2.56
N GLY A 60 -36.88 53.49 3.62
CA GLY A 60 -35.46 53.84 3.55
C GLY A 60 -34.61 52.98 4.49
N PHE A 61 -33.28 53.10 4.37
CA PHE A 61 -32.32 52.29 5.14
C PHE A 61 -32.41 52.43 6.67
N GLN A 62 -33.06 53.48 7.18
CA GLN A 62 -33.27 53.66 8.62
C GLN A 62 -34.39 52.75 9.15
N ASP A 63 -35.50 52.63 8.41
CA ASP A 63 -36.67 51.80 8.75
C ASP A 63 -36.54 50.34 8.29
N LEU A 64 -35.66 50.07 7.31
CA LEU A 64 -35.47 48.76 6.70
C LEU A 64 -35.23 47.60 7.68
N PRO A 65 -34.44 47.73 8.78
CA PRO A 65 -34.29 46.65 9.76
C PRO A 65 -35.61 46.21 10.39
N ALA A 66 -36.43 47.16 10.85
CA ALA A 66 -37.73 46.86 11.46
C ALA A 66 -38.75 46.32 10.43
N HIS A 67 -38.61 46.73 9.16
CA HIS A 67 -39.40 46.16 8.07
C HIS A 67 -39.01 44.70 7.78
N LEU A 68 -37.71 44.39 7.76
CA LEU A 68 -37.18 43.03 7.61
C LEU A 68 -37.60 42.12 8.76
N GLU A 69 -37.44 42.53 10.01
CA GLU A 69 -37.88 41.75 11.18
C GLU A 69 -39.37 41.39 11.11
N LYS A 70 -40.20 42.31 10.60
CA LYS A 70 -41.64 42.04 10.36
C LYS A 70 -41.86 41.01 9.25
N LEU A 71 -41.21 41.15 8.09
CA LEU A 71 -41.35 40.19 6.98
C LEU A 71 -40.78 38.79 7.30
N LEU A 72 -39.82 38.70 8.22
CA LEU A 72 -39.18 37.47 8.69
C LEU A 72 -39.91 36.81 9.88
N SER A 73 -40.87 37.50 10.50
CA SER A 73 -41.76 36.96 11.55
C SER A 73 -43.19 36.71 11.04
N GLU A 74 -43.60 37.36 9.94
CA GLU A 74 -44.77 36.95 9.16
C GLU A 74 -44.58 35.51 8.64
N ASP A 75 -45.62 34.69 8.79
CA ASP A 75 -45.74 33.30 8.32
C ASP A 75 -44.75 32.27 8.92
N THR A 76 -43.83 32.65 9.81
CA THR A 76 -43.02 31.66 10.56
C THR A 76 -43.84 31.01 11.68
N PRO A 77 -43.77 29.67 11.88
CA PRO A 77 -44.42 29.03 13.00
C PRO A 77 -43.82 29.52 14.32
N THR A 78 -44.67 29.63 15.35
CA THR A 78 -44.24 29.83 16.73
C THR A 78 -43.60 28.54 17.23
N GLU A 79 -42.29 28.41 17.05
CA GLU A 79 -41.45 27.46 17.79
C GLU A 79 -41.39 27.90 19.25
N ASP A 80 -42.48 27.63 20.00
CA ASP A 80 -42.49 27.73 21.46
C ASP A 80 -41.38 26.83 22.00
N GLY A 81 -40.49 27.41 22.83
CA GLY A 81 -39.31 26.75 23.40
C GLY A 81 -39.60 25.67 24.45
N GLN A 82 -40.72 24.95 24.32
CA GLN A 82 -41.04 23.79 25.13
C GLN A 82 -40.16 22.61 24.74
N ALA A 83 -39.80 21.77 25.71
CA ALA A 83 -39.15 20.50 25.43
C ALA A 83 -40.09 19.62 24.58
N VAL A 84 -39.58 19.04 23.49
CA VAL A 84 -40.38 18.14 22.65
C VAL A 84 -40.79 16.93 23.48
N ASP A 85 -42.11 16.80 23.70
CA ASP A 85 -42.69 15.73 24.51
C ASP A 85 -42.28 14.34 23.98
N GLY A 86 -42.02 13.41 24.90
CA GLY A 86 -41.50 12.09 24.57
C GLY A 86 -39.99 11.96 24.39
N ARG A 87 -39.19 13.02 24.61
CA ARG A 87 -37.70 12.99 24.55
C ARG A 87 -37.04 13.38 25.89
N LEU A 88 -35.89 12.77 26.20
CA LEU A 88 -34.98 13.17 27.29
C LEU A 88 -33.52 13.19 26.79
N GLY A 89 -32.78 14.26 27.09
CA GLY A 89 -31.37 14.42 26.71
C GLY A 89 -31.01 15.84 26.25
N PRO A 90 -29.73 16.11 25.93
CA PRO A 90 -29.30 17.40 25.37
C PRO A 90 -29.90 17.62 23.98
N GLN A 91 -30.11 18.88 23.58
CA GLN A 91 -30.67 19.23 22.26
C GLN A 91 -29.83 18.70 21.08
N PRO A 92 -28.49 18.85 21.04
CA PRO A 92 -27.66 18.10 20.10
C PRO A 92 -27.56 16.63 20.55
N VAL A 93 -28.05 15.71 19.70
CA VAL A 93 -27.86 14.27 19.89
C VAL A 93 -26.52 13.87 19.28
N VAL A 94 -25.70 13.17 20.06
CA VAL A 94 -24.38 12.63 19.69
C VAL A 94 -24.16 11.28 20.38
N LEU A 95 -23.06 10.59 20.09
CA LEU A 95 -22.66 9.36 20.79
C LEU A 95 -22.07 9.65 22.18
N ASP A 96 -22.48 8.90 23.20
CA ASP A 96 -22.00 9.05 24.59
C ASP A 96 -20.70 8.26 24.81
N HIS A 97 -19.59 8.91 24.46
CA HIS A 97 -18.23 8.44 24.72
C HIS A 97 -17.79 8.58 26.20
N THR A 98 -18.69 8.95 27.13
CA THR A 98 -18.35 9.19 28.55
C THR A 98 -18.95 8.16 29.50
N SER A 99 -20.18 7.70 29.25
CA SER A 99 -20.91 6.77 30.12
C SER A 99 -21.79 5.74 29.37
N GLY A 100 -21.78 5.78 28.04
CA GLY A 100 -22.72 5.08 27.19
C GLY A 100 -22.08 4.02 26.29
N PHE A 101 -20.85 3.61 26.58
CA PHE A 101 -20.08 2.69 25.74
C PHE A 101 -19.40 1.57 26.53
N GLU A 102 -18.95 0.54 25.81
CA GLU A 102 -18.18 -0.61 26.30
C GLU A 102 -17.25 -1.14 25.19
N GLY A 103 -16.10 -1.70 25.56
CA GLY A 103 -15.02 -2.03 24.64
C GLY A 103 -14.26 -0.80 24.10
N LEU A 104 -13.19 -1.04 23.33
CA LEU A 104 -12.39 0.03 22.74
C LEU A 104 -13.05 0.56 21.46
N LEU A 105 -13.17 1.88 21.36
CA LEU A 105 -13.79 2.61 20.25
C LEU A 105 -12.92 3.80 19.84
N PHE A 106 -12.93 4.12 18.55
CA PHE A 106 -12.57 5.46 18.08
C PHE A 106 -13.84 6.19 17.65
N VAL A 107 -13.95 7.48 18.00
CA VAL A 107 -15.12 8.33 17.73
C VAL A 107 -14.63 9.63 17.09
N ASP A 108 -15.33 10.11 16.06
CA ASP A 108 -14.96 11.33 15.32
C ASP A 108 -15.16 12.61 16.16
N ASP A 109 -14.45 13.70 15.81
CA ASP A 109 -14.54 15.02 16.45
C ASP A 109 -15.98 15.58 16.57
N ASP A 110 -16.88 15.20 15.66
CA ASP A 110 -18.30 15.63 15.67
C ASP A 110 -19.20 14.73 16.55
N LEU A 111 -18.63 13.66 17.13
CA LEU A 111 -19.29 12.63 17.93
C LEU A 111 -20.44 11.92 17.19
N LEU A 112 -20.39 11.86 15.86
CA LEU A 112 -21.34 11.13 15.01
C LEU A 112 -20.70 9.94 14.28
N GLY A 113 -19.40 9.98 13.97
CA GLY A 113 -18.64 8.83 13.43
C GLY A 113 -18.10 7.92 14.53
N VAL A 114 -18.07 6.60 14.31
CA VAL A 114 -17.53 5.62 15.27
C VAL A 114 -16.96 4.36 14.59
N ILE A 115 -15.90 3.80 15.18
CA ILE A 115 -15.16 2.61 14.71
C ILE A 115 -14.89 1.64 15.86
N GLY A 116 -15.18 0.35 15.67
CA GLY A 116 -14.90 -0.73 16.63
C GLY A 116 -13.42 -1.12 16.68
N HIS A 117 -12.84 -1.21 17.89
CA HIS A 117 -11.47 -1.67 18.10
C HIS A 117 -11.36 -2.76 19.20
N SER A 118 -12.42 -3.53 19.40
CA SER A 118 -12.44 -4.78 20.18
C SER A 118 -13.31 -5.82 19.45
N ASN A 119 -13.45 -7.03 20.01
CA ASN A 119 -14.23 -8.11 19.38
C ASN A 119 -15.68 -7.68 19.11
N PHE A 120 -16.32 -7.07 20.11
CA PHE A 120 -17.60 -6.40 19.97
C PHE A 120 -17.65 -5.19 20.90
N SER A 121 -17.52 -3.99 20.33
CA SER A 121 -17.59 -2.72 21.07
C SER A 121 -18.98 -2.09 20.88
N SER A 122 -19.57 -1.55 21.94
CA SER A 122 -20.96 -1.06 21.93
C SER A 122 -21.04 0.40 22.37
N ILE A 123 -21.94 1.20 21.78
CA ILE A 123 -22.18 2.60 22.19
C ILE A 123 -23.63 3.03 21.96
N ARG A 124 -24.16 3.88 22.84
CA ARG A 124 -25.47 4.55 22.70
C ARG A 124 -25.34 6.07 22.56
N ALA A 125 -26.40 6.72 22.07
CA ALA A 125 -26.48 8.17 21.99
C ALA A 125 -26.76 8.83 23.36
N THR A 126 -26.53 10.14 23.46
CA THR A 126 -26.77 10.98 24.66
C THR A 126 -28.25 11.24 24.98
N THR A 127 -29.16 10.83 24.11
CA THR A 127 -30.60 11.14 24.17
C THR A 127 -31.44 9.88 24.02
N CYS A 128 -32.54 9.79 24.78
CA CYS A 128 -33.54 8.73 24.66
C CYS A 128 -34.96 9.28 24.41
N VAL A 129 -35.84 8.38 23.97
CA VAL A 129 -37.23 8.64 23.63
C VAL A 129 -38.17 7.67 24.33
N TYR A 130 -39.34 8.15 24.78
CA TYR A 130 -40.28 7.41 25.64
C TYR A 130 -41.77 7.53 25.25
N LYS A 131 -42.11 8.36 24.26
CA LYS A 131 -43.46 8.57 23.71
C LYS A 131 -43.33 9.15 22.29
N GLY A 132 -44.33 8.97 21.43
CA GLY A 132 -44.30 9.51 20.07
C GLY A 132 -43.45 8.69 19.10
N LYS A 133 -43.24 9.24 17.91
CA LYS A 133 -42.64 8.53 16.77
C LYS A 133 -41.34 9.21 16.37
N TRP A 134 -40.27 8.43 16.25
CA TRP A 134 -38.91 8.95 16.09
C TRP A 134 -38.12 8.13 15.07
N ALA A 135 -37.10 8.76 14.48
CA ALA A 135 -36.16 8.08 13.61
C ALA A 135 -34.73 8.61 13.79
N TYR A 136 -33.76 7.88 13.23
CA TYR A 136 -32.42 8.37 12.90
C TYR A 136 -31.88 7.59 11.70
N GLU A 137 -30.84 8.10 11.05
CA GLU A 137 -30.13 7.41 9.97
C GLU A 137 -28.74 6.97 10.43
N VAL A 138 -28.32 5.77 10.00
CA VAL A 138 -26.94 5.28 10.14
C VAL A 138 -26.36 4.98 8.78
N LEU A 139 -25.18 5.54 8.54
CA LEU A 139 -24.47 5.52 7.28
C LEU A 139 -23.32 4.52 7.39
N ILE A 140 -23.51 3.39 6.74
CA ILE A 140 -22.65 2.21 6.80
C ILE A 140 -21.30 2.56 6.15
N SER A 141 -20.18 2.53 6.87
CA SER A 141 -18.84 2.84 6.29
C SER A 141 -18.01 1.60 5.96
N SER A 142 -18.29 0.47 6.60
CA SER A 142 -17.77 -0.87 6.29
C SER A 142 -18.91 -1.89 6.28
N GLN A 143 -18.69 -3.12 5.80
CA GLN A 143 -19.79 -4.06 5.48
C GLN A 143 -19.87 -5.31 6.36
N GLY A 144 -19.04 -5.41 7.41
CA GLY A 144 -18.97 -6.58 8.29
C GLY A 144 -19.99 -6.57 9.44
N LEU A 145 -19.62 -7.21 10.55
CA LEU A 145 -20.57 -7.59 11.61
C LEU A 145 -20.85 -6.41 12.55
N MET A 146 -22.10 -5.94 12.49
CA MET A 146 -22.61 -4.86 13.33
C MET A 146 -24.07 -5.15 13.69
N GLN A 147 -24.55 -4.59 14.80
CA GLN A 147 -25.96 -4.60 15.20
C GLN A 147 -26.40 -3.16 15.45
N ILE A 148 -27.40 -2.67 14.72
CA ILE A 148 -27.87 -1.28 14.78
C ILE A 148 -29.30 -1.24 15.30
N GLY A 149 -29.61 -0.43 16.30
CA GLY A 149 -30.99 -0.24 16.75
C GLY A 149 -31.15 0.46 18.09
N TRP A 150 -32.11 0.02 18.90
CA TRP A 150 -32.57 0.72 20.09
C TRP A 150 -32.31 -0.09 21.37
N CYS A 151 -31.85 0.54 22.45
CA CYS A 151 -31.72 -0.10 23.76
C CYS A 151 -32.26 0.78 24.89
N THR A 152 -32.75 0.19 25.97
CA THR A 152 -33.11 0.95 27.19
C THR A 152 -31.88 1.17 28.09
N LEU A 153 -32.03 1.99 29.13
CA LEU A 153 -30.99 2.18 30.16
C LEU A 153 -30.64 0.86 30.90
N SER A 154 -31.53 -0.14 30.87
CA SER A 154 -31.30 -1.46 31.49
C SER A 154 -30.45 -2.40 30.65
N CYS A 155 -30.23 -2.10 29.37
CA CYS A 155 -29.31 -2.85 28.53
C CYS A 155 -27.87 -2.65 29.05
N ARG A 156 -27.22 -3.76 29.42
CA ARG A 156 -25.80 -3.78 29.78
C ARG A 156 -25.03 -4.35 28.59
N PHE A 157 -23.96 -3.67 28.21
CA PHE A 157 -23.02 -4.16 27.21
C PHE A 157 -21.90 -4.94 27.89
N ASN A 158 -21.27 -5.84 27.15
CA ASN A 158 -19.95 -6.41 27.44
C ASN A 158 -19.26 -6.73 26.09
N GLN A 159 -18.12 -7.42 26.11
CA GLN A 159 -17.34 -7.71 24.89
C GLN A 159 -17.91 -8.88 24.05
N GLU A 160 -18.97 -9.54 24.52
CA GLU A 160 -19.66 -10.65 23.85
C GLU A 160 -21.14 -10.33 23.55
N GLU A 161 -21.83 -9.58 24.41
CA GLU A 161 -23.24 -9.20 24.28
C GLU A 161 -23.42 -7.69 24.00
N GLY A 162 -24.13 -7.38 22.91
CA GLY A 162 -24.37 -6.02 22.44
C GLY A 162 -25.84 -5.63 22.27
N VAL A 163 -26.09 -4.65 21.40
CA VAL A 163 -27.43 -4.12 21.09
C VAL A 163 -28.23 -5.16 20.32
N GLY A 164 -29.25 -5.72 20.94
CA GLY A 164 -30.09 -6.79 20.38
C GLY A 164 -29.87 -8.14 21.05
N ASP A 165 -28.83 -8.31 21.87
CA ASP A 165 -28.57 -9.57 22.57
C ASP A 165 -29.28 -9.60 23.95
N THR A 166 -29.71 -8.45 24.49
CA THR A 166 -30.47 -8.35 25.75
C THR A 166 -31.98 -8.13 25.51
N PRO A 167 -32.89 -8.52 26.45
CA PRO A 167 -34.34 -8.31 26.31
C PRO A 167 -34.74 -6.83 26.20
N ASP A 168 -33.89 -5.94 26.74
CA ASP A 168 -34.03 -4.50 26.76
C ASP A 168 -33.39 -3.82 25.53
N SER A 169 -33.12 -4.58 24.46
CA SER A 169 -32.48 -4.08 23.24
C SER A 169 -32.99 -4.77 21.97
N TYR A 170 -33.04 -4.03 20.86
CA TYR A 170 -33.67 -4.43 19.59
C TYR A 170 -32.81 -3.94 18.43
N ALA A 171 -32.26 -4.84 17.61
CA ALA A 171 -31.35 -4.46 16.53
C ALA A 171 -31.59 -5.17 15.20
N TYR A 172 -30.99 -4.59 14.17
CA TYR A 172 -30.85 -5.11 12.82
C TYR A 172 -29.36 -5.31 12.47
N ASP A 173 -29.06 -6.46 11.88
CA ASP A 173 -27.75 -6.83 11.36
C ASP A 173 -27.91 -7.17 9.87
N GLY A 174 -27.46 -6.25 9.02
CA GLY A 174 -27.50 -6.40 7.56
C GLY A 174 -26.31 -7.15 6.98
N ASN A 175 -25.36 -7.65 7.78
CA ASN A 175 -24.34 -8.59 7.29
C ASN A 175 -24.88 -10.03 7.40
N ARG A 176 -25.48 -10.37 8.55
CA ARG A 176 -26.12 -11.68 8.80
C ARG A 176 -27.60 -11.73 8.36
N VAL A 177 -28.15 -10.63 7.84
CA VAL A 177 -29.54 -10.45 7.33
C VAL A 177 -30.61 -10.87 8.36
N ARG A 178 -30.48 -10.32 9.57
CA ARG A 178 -31.19 -10.75 10.77
C ARG A 178 -31.62 -9.59 11.66
N LYS A 179 -32.68 -9.80 12.43
CA LYS A 179 -33.05 -8.98 13.59
C LYS A 179 -32.74 -9.72 14.89
N TRP A 180 -32.43 -8.96 15.93
CA TRP A 180 -31.90 -9.43 17.22
C TRP A 180 -32.68 -8.82 18.40
N ASN A 181 -33.21 -9.68 19.27
CA ASN A 181 -33.72 -9.36 20.61
C ASN A 181 -33.63 -10.65 21.46
N VAL A 182 -32.47 -10.88 22.11
CA VAL A 182 -32.02 -12.15 22.76
C VAL A 182 -31.84 -13.32 21.80
N THR A 183 -32.76 -13.50 20.86
CA THR A 183 -32.72 -14.50 19.81
C THR A 183 -32.68 -13.82 18.45
N THR A 184 -32.18 -14.55 17.45
CA THR A 184 -31.96 -14.04 16.09
C THR A 184 -32.91 -14.68 15.09
N THR A 185 -33.56 -13.85 14.25
CA THR A 185 -34.47 -14.29 13.19
C THR A 185 -34.16 -13.59 11.87
N ASN A 186 -34.35 -14.27 10.74
CA ASN A 186 -34.10 -13.72 9.41
C ASN A 186 -35.00 -12.50 9.15
N TYR A 187 -34.42 -11.39 8.72
CA TYR A 187 -35.14 -10.13 8.47
C TYR A 187 -34.28 -9.17 7.62
N GLY A 188 -34.91 -8.41 6.74
CA GLY A 188 -34.25 -7.36 5.96
C GLY A 188 -33.50 -7.85 4.71
N LYS A 189 -32.38 -7.20 4.41
CA LYS A 189 -31.53 -7.43 3.22
C LYS A 189 -30.05 -7.41 3.63
N SER A 190 -29.14 -7.75 2.71
CA SER A 190 -27.71 -7.44 2.93
C SER A 190 -27.51 -5.92 2.92
N TRP A 191 -26.66 -5.37 3.79
CA TRP A 191 -26.11 -4.00 3.64
C TRP A 191 -24.77 -4.01 2.87
N ALA A 192 -24.26 -2.82 2.54
CA ALA A 192 -22.98 -2.55 1.91
C ALA A 192 -22.46 -1.15 2.28
N ALA A 193 -21.17 -0.87 2.10
CA ALA A 193 -20.60 0.43 2.47
C ALA A 193 -21.19 1.60 1.63
N GLY A 194 -21.72 2.59 2.33
CA GLY A 194 -22.45 3.75 1.85
C GLY A 194 -23.95 3.49 1.61
N ASP A 195 -24.50 2.36 2.06
CA ASP A 195 -25.93 2.28 2.34
C ASP A 195 -26.29 3.16 3.56
N ILE A 196 -27.56 3.59 3.61
CA ILE A 196 -28.15 4.23 4.79
C ILE A 196 -29.23 3.32 5.35
N VAL A 197 -29.11 3.01 6.64
CA VAL A 197 -30.12 2.34 7.45
C VAL A 197 -30.91 3.40 8.22
N SER A 198 -32.16 3.64 7.84
CA SER A 198 -33.08 4.44 8.66
C SER A 198 -33.65 3.54 9.75
N CYS A 199 -33.52 3.94 11.01
CA CYS A 199 -34.01 3.21 12.18
C CYS A 199 -35.22 3.97 12.75
N LEU A 200 -36.41 3.38 12.70
CA LEU A 200 -37.67 4.01 13.10
C LEU A 200 -38.24 3.32 14.34
N ILE A 201 -38.74 4.10 15.29
CA ILE A 201 -39.46 3.62 16.47
C ILE A 201 -40.78 4.38 16.62
N ASP A 202 -41.84 3.65 16.88
CA ASP A 202 -43.19 4.14 17.09
C ASP A 202 -43.61 3.75 18.51
N LEU A 203 -43.54 4.70 19.45
CA LEU A 203 -43.87 4.47 20.87
C LEU A 203 -45.35 4.71 21.17
N ASP A 204 -46.15 5.02 20.15
CA ASP A 204 -47.61 5.11 20.26
C ASP A 204 -48.24 3.75 19.87
N GLU A 205 -47.74 3.11 18.81
CA GLU A 205 -48.15 1.76 18.37
C GLU A 205 -47.24 0.63 18.91
N GLY A 206 -46.13 0.97 19.58
CA GLY A 206 -45.19 0.00 20.16
C GLY A 206 -44.43 -0.83 19.13
N THR A 207 -43.95 -0.23 18.04
CA THR A 207 -43.25 -0.94 16.95
C THR A 207 -41.87 -0.37 16.63
N ILE A 208 -41.00 -1.21 16.06
CA ILE A 208 -39.70 -0.80 15.48
C ILE A 208 -39.66 -1.30 14.03
N THR A 209 -39.22 -0.43 13.12
CA THR A 209 -39.10 -0.68 11.68
C THR A 209 -37.74 -0.19 11.19
N PHE A 210 -37.14 -0.90 10.24
CA PHE A 210 -35.90 -0.46 9.59
C PHE A 210 -36.14 -0.26 8.09
N CYS A 211 -35.49 0.75 7.51
CA CYS A 211 -35.44 0.96 6.07
C CYS A 211 -33.98 0.91 5.59
N LEU A 212 -33.75 0.38 4.38
CA LEU A 212 -32.45 0.41 3.71
C LEU A 212 -32.57 1.26 2.46
N ASN A 213 -31.80 2.36 2.37
CA ASN A 213 -31.88 3.34 1.29
C ASN A 213 -33.32 3.82 1.02
N GLY A 214 -34.04 4.17 2.08
CA GLY A 214 -35.45 4.58 2.05
C GLY A 214 -36.48 3.45 1.84
N GLN A 215 -36.07 2.26 1.38
CA GLN A 215 -36.97 1.12 1.22
C GLN A 215 -37.24 0.46 2.57
N SER A 216 -38.51 0.41 3.00
CA SER A 216 -38.88 -0.34 4.21
C SER A 216 -38.56 -1.83 4.07
N LEU A 217 -38.04 -2.42 5.14
CA LEU A 217 -37.76 -3.84 5.28
C LEU A 217 -38.92 -4.61 5.95
N GLY A 218 -40.07 -3.93 6.15
CA GLY A 218 -41.18 -4.41 6.96
C GLY A 218 -41.00 -4.09 8.46
N THR A 219 -42.01 -4.38 9.28
CA THR A 219 -41.92 -4.18 10.73
C THR A 219 -41.00 -5.23 11.36
N ALA A 220 -39.99 -4.79 12.09
CA ALA A 220 -39.05 -5.69 12.76
C ALA A 220 -39.61 -6.22 14.09
N PHE A 221 -40.16 -5.32 14.91
CA PHE A 221 -40.66 -5.66 16.24
C PHE A 221 -42.00 -4.95 16.52
N THR A 222 -42.84 -5.59 17.33
CA THR A 222 -44.20 -5.17 17.68
C THR A 222 -44.45 -5.52 19.15
N ASN A 223 -45.25 -4.73 19.87
CA ASN A 223 -45.45 -4.86 21.31
C ASN A 223 -44.15 -4.71 22.10
N ILE A 224 -43.30 -3.73 21.72
CA ILE A 224 -42.08 -3.42 22.47
C ILE A 224 -42.42 -2.95 23.89
N LYS A 225 -41.47 -3.16 24.82
CA LYS A 225 -41.61 -2.82 26.25
C LYS A 225 -41.83 -1.31 26.42
N MET A 226 -42.97 -0.90 27.00
CA MET A 226 -43.34 0.50 27.20
C MET A 226 -43.92 0.71 28.61
N GLY A 227 -43.76 1.91 29.17
CA GLY A 227 -44.31 2.27 30.48
C GLY A 227 -43.39 3.20 31.29
N PRO A 228 -43.79 3.57 32.53
CA PRO A 228 -43.00 4.45 33.39
C PRO A 228 -41.57 3.95 33.59
N GLY A 229 -40.59 4.83 33.38
CA GLY A 229 -39.16 4.50 33.50
C GLY A 229 -38.55 3.77 32.29
N ILE A 230 -39.32 3.46 31.24
CA ILE A 230 -38.81 2.90 29.99
C ILE A 230 -38.60 4.01 28.96
N ALA A 231 -37.36 4.13 28.48
CA ALA A 231 -36.98 5.03 27.40
C ALA A 231 -35.88 4.37 26.56
N TYR A 232 -35.89 4.61 25.25
CA TYR A 232 -35.02 3.98 24.26
C TYR A 232 -33.97 4.97 23.73
N PHE A 233 -32.70 4.57 23.78
CA PHE A 233 -31.57 5.26 23.15
C PHE A 233 -31.29 4.62 21.78
N PRO A 234 -30.97 5.40 20.73
CA PRO A 234 -30.22 4.91 19.58
C PRO A 234 -28.90 4.30 20.03
N ALA A 235 -28.55 3.13 19.50
CA ALA A 235 -27.33 2.41 19.85
C ALA A 235 -26.80 1.52 18.71
N ILE A 236 -25.54 1.13 18.82
CA ILE A 236 -24.86 0.20 17.91
C ILE A 236 -23.85 -0.67 18.65
N SER A 237 -23.64 -1.88 18.14
CA SER A 237 -22.48 -2.72 18.44
C SER A 237 -21.71 -3.03 17.15
N LEU A 238 -20.37 -2.98 17.24
CA LEU A 238 -19.42 -3.03 16.12
C LEU A 238 -18.36 -4.09 16.39
N SER A 239 -18.07 -4.97 15.41
CA SER A 239 -16.87 -5.80 15.49
C SER A 239 -15.59 -5.02 15.13
N PHE A 240 -14.43 -5.62 15.39
CA PHE A 240 -13.11 -5.04 15.11
C PHE A 240 -12.99 -4.49 13.67
N LYS A 241 -12.59 -3.21 13.56
CA LYS A 241 -12.48 -2.39 12.34
C LYS A 241 -13.78 -2.07 11.60
N GLU A 242 -14.95 -2.42 12.14
CA GLU A 242 -16.23 -1.98 11.57
C GLU A 242 -16.57 -0.53 11.95
N SER A 243 -17.24 0.20 11.06
CA SER A 243 -17.38 1.65 11.12
C SER A 243 -18.70 2.17 10.54
N VAL A 244 -19.24 3.22 11.17
CA VAL A 244 -20.46 3.94 10.72
C VAL A 244 -20.37 5.44 11.02
N ALA A 245 -21.28 6.21 10.44
CA ALA A 245 -21.60 7.57 10.90
C ALA A 245 -23.12 7.74 11.12
N PHE A 246 -23.50 8.47 12.15
CA PHE A 246 -24.91 8.73 12.49
C PHE A 246 -25.42 10.08 11.93
N ASN A 247 -26.71 10.15 11.63
CA ASN A 247 -27.46 11.40 11.51
C ASN A 247 -28.73 11.33 12.37
N PHE A 248 -28.72 12.06 13.48
CA PHE A 248 -29.86 12.20 14.40
C PHE A 248 -30.76 13.39 14.07
N GLY A 249 -30.69 13.93 12.84
CA GLY A 249 -31.45 15.12 12.39
C GLY A 249 -30.73 16.45 12.60
N SER A 250 -29.44 16.45 12.97
CA SER A 250 -28.60 17.66 12.99
C SER A 250 -28.28 18.20 11.58
N ARG A 251 -28.47 17.34 10.57
CA ARG A 251 -28.42 17.61 9.13
C ARG A 251 -29.69 17.05 8.46
N PRO A 252 -30.06 17.48 7.24
CA PRO A 252 -31.14 16.84 6.49
C PRO A 252 -30.99 15.32 6.45
N LEU A 253 -32.09 14.59 6.69
CA LEU A 253 -32.10 13.14 6.43
C LEU A 253 -32.03 12.91 4.91
N ARG A 254 -31.34 11.86 4.47
CA ARG A 254 -31.28 11.50 3.05
C ARG A 254 -32.59 10.84 2.59
N TYR A 255 -33.26 10.12 3.49
CA TYR A 255 -34.57 9.51 3.27
C TYR A 255 -35.55 10.00 4.36
N PRO A 256 -36.03 11.26 4.25
CA PRO A 256 -36.87 11.86 5.28
C PRO A 256 -38.18 11.09 5.45
N SER A 257 -38.45 10.70 6.69
CA SER A 257 -39.75 10.17 7.12
C SER A 257 -40.54 11.27 7.83
N GLN A 258 -41.86 11.09 7.98
CA GLN A 258 -42.73 12.02 8.70
C GLN A 258 -42.45 12.09 10.23
N LEU A 259 -41.37 11.46 10.72
CA LEU A 259 -41.07 11.26 12.14
C LEU A 259 -39.95 12.18 12.67
N ILE A 260 -39.32 13.00 11.82
CA ILE A 260 -38.42 14.09 12.26
C ILE A 260 -38.85 15.39 11.59
N ASN A 261 -39.21 16.39 12.39
CA ASN A 261 -39.50 17.72 11.89
C ASN A 261 -38.19 18.49 11.61
N PRO A 262 -38.03 19.11 10.43
CA PRO A 262 -36.90 20.00 10.15
C PRO A 262 -37.05 21.34 10.92
N PRO A 263 -35.98 22.15 11.03
CA PRO A 263 -36.02 23.46 11.72
C PRO A 263 -36.79 24.51 10.89
N ALA A 264 -38.12 24.40 10.90
CA ALA A 264 -39.01 25.04 9.94
C ALA A 264 -39.02 26.58 9.99
N ALA A 265 -38.95 27.20 11.18
CA ALA A 265 -38.90 28.65 11.28
C ALA A 265 -37.60 29.23 10.72
N ASP A 266 -36.47 28.57 10.98
CA ASP A 266 -35.16 28.97 10.47
C ASP A 266 -35.02 28.70 8.96
N LEU A 267 -35.53 27.58 8.46
CA LEU A 267 -35.58 27.27 7.03
C LEU A 267 -36.38 28.31 6.25
N MET A 268 -37.56 28.72 6.74
CA MET A 268 -38.35 29.75 6.06
C MET A 268 -37.69 31.14 6.12
N LYS A 269 -37.00 31.50 7.21
CA LYS A 269 -36.18 32.72 7.26
C LYS A 269 -35.05 32.67 6.24
N ALA A 270 -34.30 31.56 6.19
CA ALA A 270 -33.19 31.38 5.25
C ALA A 270 -33.66 31.44 3.78
N HIS A 271 -34.77 30.78 3.44
CA HIS A 271 -35.36 30.84 2.10
C HIS A 271 -35.91 32.23 1.75
N LYS A 272 -36.58 32.94 2.67
CA LYS A 272 -37.01 34.34 2.47
C LYS A 272 -35.82 35.26 2.20
N LEU A 273 -34.76 35.17 3.02
CA LEU A 273 -33.54 35.95 2.87
C LEU A 273 -32.82 35.66 1.55
N LEU A 274 -32.71 34.38 1.16
CA LEU A 274 -32.15 33.97 -0.12
C LEU A 274 -32.98 34.52 -1.31
N GLY A 275 -34.31 34.54 -1.18
CA GLY A 275 -35.21 35.20 -2.13
C GLY A 275 -34.89 36.69 -2.28
N TYR A 276 -34.69 37.41 -1.17
CA TYR A 276 -34.29 38.82 -1.22
C TYR A 276 -32.90 39.02 -1.84
N ILE A 277 -31.93 38.14 -1.59
CA ILE A 277 -30.64 38.15 -2.29
C ILE A 277 -30.86 38.00 -3.80
N LYS A 278 -31.68 37.02 -4.23
CA LYS A 278 -32.00 36.82 -5.65
C LYS A 278 -32.66 38.06 -6.26
N ASN A 279 -33.59 38.72 -5.55
CA ASN A 279 -34.22 39.95 -6.02
C ASN A 279 -33.19 41.10 -6.18
N VAL A 280 -32.21 41.23 -5.30
CA VAL A 280 -31.11 42.19 -5.48
C VAL A 280 -30.24 41.84 -6.69
N LEU A 281 -29.94 40.56 -6.91
CA LEU A 281 -29.14 40.10 -8.05
C LEU A 281 -29.88 40.25 -9.40
N SER A 282 -31.22 40.24 -9.41
CA SER A 282 -32.02 40.46 -10.61
C SER A 282 -32.36 41.94 -10.87
N THR A 283 -32.14 42.85 -9.92
CA THR A 283 -32.58 44.25 -10.05
C THR A 283 -31.40 45.19 -10.25
N ALA A 284 -31.38 45.90 -11.37
CA ALA A 284 -30.51 47.07 -11.57
C ALA A 284 -31.31 48.37 -11.45
N ILE A 285 -30.68 49.40 -10.90
CA ILE A 285 -31.28 50.74 -10.76
C ILE A 285 -30.75 51.60 -11.91
N ASP A 286 -31.64 52.02 -12.82
CA ASP A 286 -31.26 52.93 -13.90
C ASP A 286 -31.36 54.39 -13.43
N THR A 287 -30.23 55.08 -13.47
CA THR A 287 -30.09 56.49 -13.04
C THR A 287 -30.27 57.50 -14.17
N GLN A 288 -30.49 57.03 -15.41
CA GLN A 288 -30.81 57.86 -16.57
C GLN A 288 -32.31 57.78 -16.91
N GLU A 289 -32.94 56.62 -16.74
CA GLU A 289 -34.39 56.43 -16.93
C GLU A 289 -35.23 56.58 -15.64
N GLU A 290 -34.61 56.84 -14.48
CA GLU A 290 -35.24 56.86 -13.14
C GLU A 290 -36.08 55.61 -12.82
N GLY A 291 -35.63 54.44 -13.28
CA GLY A 291 -36.39 53.19 -13.28
C GLY A 291 -35.67 51.99 -12.66
N LEU A 292 -36.42 50.90 -12.48
CA LEU A 292 -35.88 49.59 -12.12
C LEU A 292 -35.86 48.70 -13.35
N VAL A 293 -34.74 48.03 -13.60
CA VAL A 293 -34.55 47.16 -14.77
C VAL A 293 -34.23 45.75 -14.27
N GLU A 294 -35.12 44.80 -14.55
CA GLU A 294 -34.85 43.37 -14.33
C GLU A 294 -33.76 42.88 -15.29
N LYS A 295 -32.79 42.12 -14.76
CA LYS A 295 -31.67 41.53 -15.48
C LYS A 295 -31.46 40.09 -15.02
N ASP A 296 -30.84 39.29 -15.89
CA ASP A 296 -30.44 37.93 -15.55
C ASP A 296 -29.34 37.95 -14.47
N CYS A 297 -29.59 37.28 -13.34
CA CYS A 297 -28.65 37.14 -12.24
C CYS A 297 -27.31 36.51 -12.68
N ALA A 298 -27.29 35.68 -13.73
CA ALA A 298 -26.06 35.07 -14.25
C ALA A 298 -25.07 36.13 -14.81
N VAL A 299 -25.59 37.28 -15.25
CA VAL A 299 -24.81 38.41 -15.81
C VAL A 299 -24.51 39.47 -14.74
N TRP A 300 -24.95 39.28 -13.49
CA TRP A 300 -24.73 40.23 -12.40
C TRP A 300 -23.23 40.47 -12.14
N ARG A 301 -22.91 41.69 -11.68
CA ARG A 301 -21.56 42.17 -11.40
C ARG A 301 -21.55 43.08 -10.18
N LEU A 302 -20.64 42.84 -9.25
CA LEU A 302 -20.39 43.69 -8.08
C LEU A 302 -19.81 45.06 -8.48
N HIS A 303 -20.66 46.00 -8.91
CA HIS A 303 -20.25 47.32 -9.40
C HIS A 303 -19.93 48.37 -8.31
N GLY A 304 -19.92 47.97 -7.03
CA GLY A 304 -19.60 48.87 -5.91
C GLY A 304 -20.69 49.88 -5.56
N GLU A 305 -21.89 49.73 -6.12
CA GLU A 305 -23.03 50.64 -5.93
C GLU A 305 -23.45 50.72 -4.44
N PRO A 306 -23.42 51.90 -3.80
CA PRO A 306 -23.71 52.03 -2.37
C PRO A 306 -25.10 51.54 -1.98
N THR A 307 -26.14 51.82 -2.78
CA THR A 307 -27.51 51.35 -2.53
C THR A 307 -27.57 49.82 -2.49
N VAL A 308 -26.97 49.14 -3.47
CA VAL A 308 -26.97 47.67 -3.56
C VAL A 308 -26.19 47.06 -2.39
N LEU A 309 -24.99 47.58 -2.11
CA LEU A 309 -24.13 47.10 -1.00
C LEU A 309 -24.78 47.27 0.38
N VAL A 310 -25.41 48.40 0.66
CA VAL A 310 -26.10 48.63 1.95
C VAL A 310 -27.33 47.73 2.07
N THR A 311 -28.09 47.54 0.98
CA THR A 311 -29.24 46.61 0.95
C THR A 311 -28.80 45.18 1.26
N LEU A 312 -27.72 44.70 0.62
CA LEU A 312 -27.14 43.40 0.91
C LEU A 312 -26.65 43.32 2.36
N ALA A 313 -25.98 44.34 2.90
CA ALA A 313 -25.54 44.35 4.30
C ALA A 313 -26.71 44.15 5.28
N HIS A 314 -27.88 44.75 5.04
CA HIS A 314 -29.08 44.51 5.84
C HIS A 314 -29.58 43.06 5.74
N ILE A 315 -29.55 42.45 4.56
CA ILE A 315 -29.94 41.02 4.39
C ILE A 315 -28.92 40.10 5.09
N PHE A 316 -27.62 40.35 4.90
CA PHE A 316 -26.54 39.57 5.48
C PHE A 316 -26.53 39.61 7.02
N ASN A 317 -26.98 40.70 7.65
CA ASN A 317 -27.13 40.77 9.10
C ASN A 317 -28.12 39.74 9.69
N HIS A 318 -29.07 39.24 8.90
CA HIS A 318 -29.97 38.15 9.30
C HIS A 318 -29.59 36.80 8.68
N PHE A 319 -28.96 36.79 7.50
CA PHE A 319 -28.58 35.58 6.78
C PHE A 319 -27.31 34.91 7.34
N ALA A 320 -26.29 35.68 7.70
CA ALA A 320 -24.99 35.15 8.11
C ALA A 320 -25.03 34.26 9.40
N PRO A 321 -25.80 34.62 10.45
CA PRO A 321 -25.96 33.74 11.62
C PRO A 321 -26.67 32.41 11.30
N LEU A 322 -27.54 32.39 10.27
CA LEU A 322 -28.17 31.16 9.79
C LEU A 322 -27.17 30.30 9.01
N MET A 323 -26.25 30.91 8.25
CA MET A 323 -25.18 30.19 7.54
C MET A 323 -24.08 29.63 8.45
N CYS A 324 -24.15 29.85 9.76
CA CYS A 324 -23.36 29.11 10.75
C CYS A 324 -24.01 27.77 11.16
N LYS A 325 -25.28 27.53 10.80
CA LYS A 325 -26.03 26.32 11.17
C LYS A 325 -25.92 25.27 10.06
N VAL A 326 -25.24 24.16 10.35
CA VAL A 326 -24.94 23.10 9.37
C VAL A 326 -26.15 22.60 8.57
N TYR A 327 -27.33 22.46 9.20
CA TYR A 327 -28.56 22.07 8.51
C TYR A 327 -28.91 23.05 7.39
N LEU A 328 -28.85 24.36 7.65
CA LEU A 328 -29.22 25.40 6.69
C LEU A 328 -28.15 25.59 5.60
N VAL A 329 -26.90 25.29 5.92
CA VAL A 329 -25.81 25.26 4.93
C VAL A 329 -25.98 24.10 3.95
N GLU A 330 -26.37 22.92 4.44
CA GLU A 330 -26.59 21.72 3.60
C GLU A 330 -27.91 21.80 2.82
N ASP A 331 -28.99 22.28 3.43
CA ASP A 331 -30.33 22.34 2.81
C ASP A 331 -30.57 23.57 1.92
N VAL A 332 -30.05 24.75 2.31
CA VAL A 332 -30.36 26.02 1.63
C VAL A 332 -29.18 26.50 0.78
N LEU A 333 -28.01 26.70 1.39
CA LEU A 333 -26.86 27.29 0.70
C LEU A 333 -26.26 26.36 -0.36
N MET A 334 -26.00 25.09 0.00
CA MET A 334 -25.44 24.12 -0.93
C MET A 334 -26.38 23.89 -2.11
N ASN A 335 -27.67 23.65 -1.87
CA ASN A 335 -28.65 23.46 -2.94
C ASN A 335 -28.83 24.70 -3.83
N PHE A 336 -28.77 25.92 -3.28
CA PHE A 336 -28.77 27.14 -4.09
C PHE A 336 -27.54 27.25 -5.01
N LEU A 337 -26.33 27.01 -4.48
CA LEU A 337 -25.09 27.07 -5.25
C LEU A 337 -24.98 25.94 -6.28
N LEU A 338 -25.59 24.77 -6.00
CA LEU A 338 -25.76 23.67 -6.95
C LEU A 338 -26.75 24.05 -8.06
N GLY A 339 -27.88 24.69 -7.73
CA GLY A 339 -28.88 25.19 -8.68
C GLY A 339 -28.31 26.17 -9.72
N ILE A 340 -27.34 27.01 -9.34
CA ILE A 340 -26.62 27.89 -10.30
C ILE A 340 -25.91 27.07 -11.40
N LEU A 341 -25.46 25.84 -11.08
CA LEU A 341 -24.69 24.97 -11.97
C LEU A 341 -25.54 23.94 -12.75
N GLU A 342 -26.86 23.92 -12.55
CA GLU A 342 -27.77 22.96 -13.22
C GLU A 342 -27.88 23.18 -14.73
N GLY A 343 -27.69 24.41 -15.22
CA GLY A 343 -27.70 24.74 -16.66
C GLY A 343 -26.57 24.09 -17.48
N GLY A 344 -25.60 23.45 -16.83
CA GLY A 344 -24.40 22.90 -17.47
C GLY A 344 -23.32 23.95 -17.73
N GLY A 345 -22.35 23.61 -18.59
CA GLY A 345 -21.19 24.46 -18.89
C GLY A 345 -19.94 24.17 -18.05
N SER A 346 -18.89 24.95 -18.30
CA SER A 346 -17.71 25.05 -17.45
C SER A 346 -17.99 25.95 -16.24
N VAL A 347 -17.21 25.77 -15.18
CA VAL A 347 -17.21 26.67 -14.02
C VAL A 347 -16.75 28.10 -14.39
N ASP A 348 -16.06 28.27 -15.52
CA ASP A 348 -15.72 29.57 -16.12
C ASP A 348 -16.95 30.38 -16.55
N GLU A 349 -18.06 29.72 -16.86
CA GLU A 349 -19.27 30.34 -17.42
C GLU A 349 -20.23 30.83 -16.31
N HIS A 350 -19.90 30.57 -15.04
CA HIS A 350 -20.74 30.87 -13.86
C HIS A 350 -20.04 31.84 -12.87
N PRO A 351 -19.81 33.11 -13.25
CA PRO A 351 -19.08 34.08 -12.41
C PRO A 351 -19.81 34.44 -11.11
N LEU A 352 -21.12 34.23 -11.03
CA LEU A 352 -21.96 34.56 -9.88
C LEU A 352 -21.48 33.92 -8.57
N ILE A 353 -20.99 32.68 -8.61
CA ILE A 353 -20.48 31.98 -7.41
C ILE A 353 -19.25 32.69 -6.84
N GLN A 354 -18.37 33.25 -7.68
CA GLN A 354 -17.20 33.99 -7.21
C GLN A 354 -17.65 35.27 -6.49
N GLN A 355 -18.60 35.99 -7.07
CA GLN A 355 -19.10 37.26 -6.55
C GLN A 355 -19.93 37.10 -5.27
N LEU A 356 -20.67 35.99 -5.14
CA LEU A 356 -21.32 35.61 -3.88
C LEU A 356 -20.28 35.37 -2.78
N LEU A 357 -19.16 34.72 -3.10
CA LEU A 357 -18.06 34.54 -2.14
C LEU A 357 -17.36 35.86 -1.80
N ASP A 358 -17.15 36.76 -2.77
CA ASP A 358 -16.67 38.13 -2.50
C ASP A 358 -17.62 38.88 -1.53
N LEU A 359 -18.94 38.77 -1.72
CA LEU A 359 -19.94 39.34 -0.81
C LEU A 359 -19.87 38.72 0.59
N PHE A 360 -19.67 37.40 0.71
CA PHE A 360 -19.52 36.72 2.01
C PHE A 360 -18.32 37.31 2.76
N TRP A 361 -17.14 37.36 2.12
CA TRP A 361 -15.91 37.95 2.67
C TRP A 361 -15.95 39.49 2.83
N LEU A 362 -17.04 40.17 2.47
CA LEU A 362 -17.23 41.62 2.58
C LEU A 362 -18.28 42.02 3.64
N LEU A 363 -19.33 41.21 3.81
CA LEU A 363 -20.53 41.55 4.58
C LEU A 363 -20.78 40.68 5.82
N MET A 364 -20.17 39.50 5.88
CA MET A 364 -20.19 38.63 7.06
C MET A 364 -18.98 38.95 7.96
N GLU A 365 -19.02 38.50 9.22
CA GLU A 365 -17.84 38.54 10.10
C GLU A 365 -16.92 37.34 9.84
N ASP A 366 -15.63 37.48 10.14
CA ASP A 366 -14.62 36.45 9.80
C ASP A 366 -14.97 35.07 10.36
N HIS A 367 -15.53 35.01 11.57
CA HIS A 367 -16.00 33.77 12.19
C HIS A 367 -17.22 33.16 11.49
N GLU A 368 -18.13 33.99 10.96
CA GLU A 368 -19.31 33.54 10.22
C GLU A 368 -18.91 32.97 8.85
N VAL A 369 -17.99 33.62 8.13
CA VAL A 369 -17.48 33.12 6.84
C VAL A 369 -16.74 31.81 7.02
N ASN A 370 -15.86 31.74 8.03
CA ASN A 370 -15.04 30.56 8.30
C ASN A 370 -15.92 29.35 8.61
N GLU A 371 -16.89 29.46 9.51
CA GLU A 371 -17.79 28.34 9.84
C GLU A 371 -18.73 27.99 8.67
N CYS A 372 -19.24 28.98 7.93
CA CYS A 372 -20.04 28.76 6.72
C CYS A 372 -19.26 27.95 5.66
N LEU A 373 -18.04 28.37 5.31
CA LEU A 373 -17.19 27.67 4.34
C LEU A 373 -16.80 26.27 4.82
N LYS A 374 -16.52 26.11 6.12
CA LYS A 374 -16.25 24.82 6.76
C LYS A 374 -17.43 23.87 6.66
N GLN A 375 -18.63 24.31 7.04
CA GLN A 375 -19.82 23.46 6.96
C GLN A 375 -20.22 23.17 5.51
N LEU A 376 -20.04 24.12 4.58
CA LEU A 376 -20.30 23.91 3.16
C LEU A 376 -19.36 22.86 2.56
N MET A 377 -18.05 22.97 2.84
CA MET A 377 -17.06 22.01 2.36
C MET A 377 -17.26 20.61 2.98
N MET A 378 -17.53 20.53 4.29
CA MET A 378 -17.81 19.25 4.96
C MET A 378 -19.11 18.59 4.49
N SER A 379 -20.11 19.39 4.08
CA SER A 379 -21.37 18.88 3.52
C SER A 379 -21.19 18.41 2.08
N LEU A 380 -20.45 19.14 1.25
CA LEU A 380 -20.03 18.68 -0.09
C LEU A 380 -19.21 17.39 -0.02
N LEU A 381 -18.31 17.28 0.96
CA LEU A 381 -17.50 16.09 1.18
C LEU A 381 -18.35 14.88 1.56
N ARG A 382 -19.31 15.07 2.47
CA ARG A 382 -20.29 14.07 2.90
C ARG A 382 -21.17 13.64 1.71
N ALA A 383 -21.75 14.61 1.00
CA ALA A 383 -22.58 14.37 -0.18
C ALA A 383 -21.82 13.65 -1.31
N TYR A 384 -20.54 13.96 -1.52
CA TYR A 384 -19.68 13.22 -2.46
C TYR A 384 -19.42 11.78 -1.98
N ARG A 385 -18.83 11.60 -0.78
CA ARG A 385 -18.43 10.29 -0.22
C ARG A 385 -19.58 9.28 -0.16
N PHE A 386 -20.78 9.77 0.11
CA PHE A 386 -21.96 8.96 0.39
C PHE A 386 -23.08 9.12 -0.66
N SER A 387 -22.76 9.73 -1.81
CA SER A 387 -23.62 9.69 -2.98
C SER A 387 -23.85 8.24 -3.45
N PRO A 388 -25.06 7.89 -3.94
CA PRO A 388 -25.26 6.64 -4.65
C PRO A 388 -24.45 6.67 -5.95
N ILE A 389 -23.83 5.54 -6.29
CA ILE A 389 -23.22 5.36 -7.61
C ILE A 389 -24.37 5.07 -8.57
N ILE A 390 -24.69 6.02 -9.43
CA ILE A 390 -25.59 5.82 -10.57
C ILE A 390 -24.77 5.80 -11.87
N PRO A 391 -25.25 5.16 -12.96
CA PRO A 391 -24.40 4.86 -14.11
C PRO A 391 -23.73 6.06 -14.77
N ASP A 392 -24.28 7.26 -14.67
CA ASP A 392 -23.79 8.50 -15.29
C ASP A 392 -22.82 9.33 -14.41
N LEU A 393 -22.67 8.97 -13.13
CA LEU A 393 -21.92 9.70 -12.10
C LEU A 393 -22.39 11.15 -11.88
N GLY A 394 -23.67 11.45 -12.18
CA GLY A 394 -24.21 12.82 -12.17
C GLY A 394 -24.02 13.55 -10.83
N PHE A 395 -24.31 12.89 -9.70
CA PHE A 395 -24.11 13.46 -8.36
C PHE A 395 -22.63 13.80 -8.10
N GLN A 396 -21.73 12.88 -8.40
CA GLN A 396 -20.29 13.04 -8.18
C GLN A 396 -19.73 14.20 -9.02
N ILE A 397 -20.15 14.30 -10.28
CA ILE A 397 -19.80 15.41 -11.19
C ILE A 397 -20.32 16.76 -10.64
N HIS A 398 -21.57 16.80 -10.19
CA HIS A 398 -22.21 18.04 -9.74
C HIS A 398 -21.57 18.59 -8.45
N TYR A 399 -21.30 17.73 -7.45
CA TYR A 399 -20.58 18.14 -6.24
C TYR A 399 -19.13 18.58 -6.54
N LEU A 400 -18.40 17.89 -7.43
CA LEU A 400 -17.04 18.31 -7.82
C LEU A 400 -17.02 19.63 -8.59
N ARG A 401 -18.04 19.94 -9.41
CA ARG A 401 -18.18 21.25 -10.07
C ARG A 401 -18.33 22.38 -9.05
N LEU A 402 -19.17 22.21 -8.02
CA LEU A 402 -19.31 23.22 -6.96
C LEU A 402 -18.03 23.34 -6.11
N THR A 403 -17.39 22.23 -5.74
CA THR A 403 -16.07 22.26 -5.08
C THR A 403 -15.03 23.02 -5.93
N THR A 404 -15.01 22.80 -7.25
CA THR A 404 -14.15 23.53 -8.19
C THR A 404 -14.48 25.02 -8.24
N ALA A 405 -15.75 25.40 -8.19
CA ALA A 405 -16.19 26.81 -8.14
C ALA A 405 -15.74 27.51 -6.84
N ILE A 406 -15.93 26.88 -5.68
CA ILE A 406 -15.53 27.43 -4.38
C ILE A 406 -14.00 27.57 -4.30
N LEU A 407 -13.25 26.60 -4.84
CA LEU A 407 -11.77 26.62 -4.84
C LEU A 407 -11.16 27.53 -5.92
N ARG A 408 -11.92 28.09 -6.86
CA ARG A 408 -11.44 29.16 -7.74
C ARG A 408 -11.29 30.49 -6.99
N HIS A 409 -12.20 30.78 -6.05
CA HIS A 409 -12.15 32.01 -5.27
C HIS A 409 -10.97 31.98 -4.28
N GLU A 410 -10.06 32.95 -4.39
CA GLU A 410 -8.73 32.90 -3.77
C GLU A 410 -8.75 32.86 -2.24
N LYS A 411 -9.50 33.76 -1.59
CA LYS A 411 -9.59 33.80 -0.11
C LYS A 411 -10.21 32.50 0.43
N SER A 412 -11.26 32.01 -0.22
CA SER A 412 -11.91 30.74 0.14
C SER A 412 -10.95 29.57 -0.04
N ARG A 413 -10.26 29.46 -1.18
CA ARG A 413 -9.26 28.41 -1.43
C ARG A 413 -8.17 28.39 -0.35
N LYS A 414 -7.57 29.53 -0.03
CA LYS A 414 -6.51 29.62 1.00
C LYS A 414 -7.04 29.29 2.39
N TYR A 415 -8.22 29.81 2.79
CA TYR A 415 -8.85 29.45 4.06
C TYR A 415 -9.10 27.93 4.18
N LEU A 416 -9.72 27.33 3.16
CA LEU A 416 -10.05 25.91 3.12
C LEU A 416 -8.79 25.04 3.12
N LEU A 417 -7.74 25.43 2.37
CA LEU A 417 -6.44 24.76 2.36
C LEU A 417 -5.84 24.70 3.77
N SER A 418 -5.66 25.85 4.42
CA SER A 418 -4.98 25.93 5.73
C SER A 418 -5.75 25.24 6.85
N ASN A 419 -7.09 25.30 6.85
CA ASN A 419 -7.90 24.94 8.01
C ASN A 419 -8.66 23.60 7.90
N LEU A 420 -8.78 23.00 6.71
CA LEU A 420 -9.66 21.84 6.48
C LEU A 420 -9.10 20.75 5.56
N THR A 421 -8.15 21.08 4.68
CA THR A 421 -7.55 20.05 3.82
C THR A 421 -6.46 19.26 4.54
N PHE A 422 -6.34 17.99 4.16
CA PHE A 422 -5.31 17.01 4.55
C PHE A 422 -5.22 16.57 6.00
N ASP A 423 -5.90 17.21 6.95
CA ASP A 423 -6.02 16.68 8.31
C ASP A 423 -6.79 15.35 8.29
N VAL A 424 -6.13 14.25 8.66
CA VAL A 424 -6.64 12.87 8.76
C VAL A 424 -7.65 12.51 7.66
N LEU A 425 -7.14 12.40 6.42
CA LEU A 425 -7.83 11.90 5.21
C LEU A 425 -8.94 12.79 4.62
N ARG A 426 -9.37 13.88 5.29
CA ARG A 426 -10.57 14.64 4.92
C ARG A 426 -10.60 15.10 3.46
N SER A 427 -9.52 15.68 2.93
CA SER A 427 -9.47 16.10 1.51
C SER A 427 -9.29 14.95 0.51
N VAL A 428 -8.64 13.85 0.89
CA VAL A 428 -8.29 12.74 -0.01
C VAL A 428 -9.54 12.07 -0.60
N VAL A 429 -10.63 12.11 0.17
CA VAL A 429 -11.95 11.56 -0.18
C VAL A 429 -12.52 12.12 -1.51
N PHE A 430 -12.27 13.38 -1.87
CA PHE A 430 -12.73 13.93 -3.17
C PHE A 430 -12.05 13.30 -4.39
N PHE A 431 -10.88 12.68 -4.21
CA PHE A 431 -10.08 12.09 -5.29
C PHE A 431 -10.36 10.60 -5.50
N TYR A 432 -11.21 9.98 -4.67
CA TYR A 432 -11.62 8.58 -4.78
C TYR A 432 -12.87 8.41 -5.66
N ILE A 433 -12.81 7.46 -6.61
CA ILE A 433 -13.97 7.07 -7.43
C ILE A 433 -14.56 5.78 -6.87
N LYS A 434 -15.69 5.91 -6.14
CA LYS A 434 -16.27 4.84 -5.31
C LYS A 434 -16.58 3.57 -6.11
N THR A 435 -15.98 2.44 -5.70
CA THR A 435 -16.26 1.12 -6.31
C THR A 435 -17.69 0.66 -5.97
N PRO A 436 -18.50 0.22 -6.97
CA PRO A 436 -19.85 -0.28 -6.73
C PRO A 436 -19.82 -1.67 -6.11
N LEU A 437 -20.13 -1.74 -4.81
CA LEU A 437 -20.24 -2.99 -4.05
C LEU A 437 -21.43 -3.86 -4.50
N ARG A 438 -22.45 -3.26 -5.12
CA ARG A 438 -23.55 -3.97 -5.78
C ARG A 438 -23.67 -3.55 -7.24
N VAL A 439 -23.23 -4.44 -8.13
CA VAL A 439 -23.24 -4.25 -9.59
C VAL A 439 -24.63 -3.95 -10.18
N LYS A 440 -25.70 -4.53 -9.61
CA LYS A 440 -27.08 -4.29 -10.08
C LYS A 440 -27.62 -2.93 -9.63
N GLU A 441 -27.52 -2.60 -8.35
CA GLU A 441 -28.04 -1.35 -7.79
C GLU A 441 -27.30 -0.11 -8.28
N ALA A 442 -26.01 -0.26 -8.65
CA ALA A 442 -25.25 0.80 -9.32
C ALA A 442 -25.53 0.93 -10.84
N GLY A 443 -26.49 0.17 -11.38
CA GLY A 443 -26.81 0.11 -12.82
C GLY A 443 -25.64 -0.30 -13.72
N LEU A 444 -24.59 -0.92 -13.16
CA LEU A 444 -23.41 -1.36 -13.92
C LEU A 444 -23.75 -2.54 -14.85
N GLU A 445 -24.80 -3.30 -14.52
CA GLU A 445 -25.44 -4.29 -15.40
C GLU A 445 -26.10 -3.65 -16.63
N GLU A 446 -26.65 -2.44 -16.53
CA GLU A 446 -27.20 -1.70 -17.68
C GLU A 446 -26.09 -1.11 -18.56
N LEU A 447 -25.02 -0.61 -17.92
CA LEU A 447 -23.88 -0.02 -18.61
C LEU A 447 -23.01 -1.06 -19.32
N ILE A 448 -22.92 -2.27 -18.76
CA ILE A 448 -22.20 -3.43 -19.32
C ILE A 448 -23.14 -4.66 -19.35
N PRO A 449 -24.11 -4.73 -20.29
CA PRO A 449 -25.06 -5.84 -20.34
C PRO A 449 -24.39 -7.18 -20.58
N THR A 450 -23.51 -7.24 -21.58
CA THR A 450 -22.71 -8.42 -21.92
C THR A 450 -21.39 -8.38 -21.17
N THR A 451 -21.18 -9.40 -20.35
CA THR A 451 -19.92 -9.73 -19.67
C THR A 451 -19.00 -10.56 -20.56
N TRP A 452 -17.71 -10.56 -20.25
CA TRP A 452 -16.72 -11.44 -20.85
C TRP A 452 -15.56 -11.68 -19.88
N TRP A 453 -14.88 -12.81 -20.07
CA TRP A 453 -13.66 -13.25 -19.41
C TRP A 453 -12.95 -14.24 -20.37
N PRO A 454 -11.63 -14.44 -20.27
CA PRO A 454 -10.95 -15.47 -21.04
C PRO A 454 -11.51 -16.86 -20.68
N THR A 455 -11.70 -17.70 -21.69
CA THR A 455 -12.24 -19.07 -21.58
C THR A 455 -11.17 -20.13 -21.87
N HIS A 456 -10.09 -19.73 -22.55
CA HIS A 456 -8.96 -20.54 -23.01
C HIS A 456 -7.69 -20.21 -22.22
N PHE A 457 -7.70 -20.53 -20.93
CA PHE A 457 -6.48 -20.49 -20.10
C PHE A 457 -5.48 -21.55 -20.57
N ASP A 458 -4.30 -21.13 -21.04
CA ASP A 458 -3.17 -22.04 -21.19
C ASP A 458 -2.58 -22.35 -19.80
N LYS A 459 -1.98 -23.53 -19.63
CA LYS A 459 -1.49 -24.07 -18.34
C LYS A 459 -0.24 -23.36 -17.79
N GLU A 460 0.11 -22.21 -18.36
CA GLU A 460 1.24 -21.36 -17.98
C GLU A 460 0.79 -19.93 -17.61
N GLY A 461 -0.53 -19.69 -17.47
CA GLY A 461 -1.09 -18.45 -16.92
C GLY A 461 -1.00 -17.24 -17.85
N LYS A 462 -0.86 -17.46 -19.17
CA LYS A 462 -0.71 -16.41 -20.18
C LYS A 462 -1.72 -16.56 -21.30
N ASP A 463 -2.30 -15.43 -21.74
CA ASP A 463 -3.15 -15.31 -22.92
C ASP A 463 -2.32 -15.34 -24.24
N GLU A 464 -1.41 -16.32 -24.39
CA GLU A 464 -0.54 -16.48 -25.59
C GLU A 464 -1.10 -17.51 -26.61
N LEU A 465 -2.41 -17.46 -26.86
CA LEU A 465 -3.03 -18.06 -28.05
C LEU A 465 -3.41 -16.95 -29.03
N GLU A 466 -2.98 -17.05 -30.29
CA GLU A 466 -3.38 -16.09 -31.32
C GLU A 466 -4.91 -16.09 -31.52
N PRO A 467 -5.54 -14.94 -31.85
CA PRO A 467 -7.00 -14.79 -31.97
C PRO A 467 -7.60 -15.41 -33.26
N LYS A 468 -7.07 -16.56 -33.69
CA LYS A 468 -7.48 -17.30 -34.89
C LYS A 468 -8.52 -18.40 -34.59
N ASP A 469 -8.45 -19.03 -33.42
CA ASP A 469 -9.36 -20.11 -33.02
C ASP A 469 -10.62 -19.62 -32.26
N GLU A 470 -10.72 -18.32 -31.95
CA GLU A 470 -11.83 -17.74 -31.19
C GLU A 470 -13.16 -17.79 -31.98
N SER A 471 -14.23 -18.29 -31.35
CA SER A 471 -15.52 -18.45 -32.04
C SER A 471 -16.14 -17.10 -32.46
N ALA A 472 -17.06 -17.12 -33.44
CA ALA A 472 -17.70 -15.89 -33.93
C ALA A 472 -18.55 -15.20 -32.85
N ASP A 473 -19.28 -15.99 -32.06
CA ASP A 473 -20.13 -15.50 -30.97
C ASP A 473 -19.31 -14.97 -29.78
N GLU A 474 -18.18 -15.60 -29.48
CA GLU A 474 -17.25 -15.16 -28.43
C GLU A 474 -16.57 -13.83 -28.79
N ARG A 475 -16.10 -13.70 -30.04
CA ARG A 475 -15.64 -12.40 -30.60
C ARG A 475 -16.72 -11.34 -30.52
N LEU A 476 -17.98 -11.69 -30.73
CA LEU A 476 -19.10 -10.75 -30.61
C LEU A 476 -19.37 -10.36 -29.15
N ARG A 477 -19.30 -11.31 -28.21
CA ARG A 477 -19.43 -11.07 -26.76
C ARG A 477 -18.29 -10.20 -26.23
N ARG A 478 -17.03 -10.51 -26.56
CA ARG A 478 -15.87 -9.70 -26.14
C ARG A 478 -16.00 -8.26 -26.63
N ARG A 479 -16.32 -8.07 -27.92
CA ARG A 479 -16.58 -6.74 -28.48
C ARG A 479 -17.76 -6.01 -27.84
N ALA A 480 -18.77 -6.72 -27.33
CA ALA A 480 -19.88 -6.10 -26.59
C ALA A 480 -19.46 -5.65 -25.17
N TYR A 481 -18.65 -6.46 -24.48
CA TYR A 481 -18.04 -6.14 -23.19
C TYR A 481 -17.05 -4.97 -23.31
N GLU A 482 -16.11 -5.01 -24.27
CA GLU A 482 -15.16 -3.94 -24.61
C GLU A 482 -15.88 -2.57 -24.78
N ARG A 483 -17.01 -2.56 -25.53
CA ARG A 483 -17.85 -1.35 -25.69
C ARG A 483 -18.51 -0.90 -24.39
N GLY A 484 -18.84 -1.81 -23.48
CA GLY A 484 -19.33 -1.49 -22.13
C GLY A 484 -18.24 -0.82 -21.28
N CYS A 485 -17.06 -1.44 -21.22
CA CYS A 485 -15.89 -0.91 -20.51
C CYS A 485 -15.49 0.49 -21.03
N GLN A 486 -15.51 0.71 -22.34
CA GLN A 486 -15.18 2.03 -22.92
C GLN A 486 -16.24 3.10 -22.61
N ARG A 487 -17.53 2.75 -22.47
CA ARG A 487 -18.57 3.68 -21.98
C ARG A 487 -18.35 4.05 -20.51
N LEU A 488 -17.99 3.06 -19.69
CA LEU A 488 -17.69 3.28 -18.27
C LEU A 488 -16.47 4.18 -18.09
N LYS A 489 -15.36 3.87 -18.78
CA LYS A 489 -14.13 4.69 -18.79
C LYS A 489 -14.44 6.16 -19.17
N LYS A 490 -15.22 6.40 -20.23
CA LYS A 490 -15.61 7.77 -20.64
C LYS A 490 -16.43 8.57 -19.61
N ARG A 491 -17.11 7.90 -18.67
CA ARG A 491 -17.84 8.56 -17.59
C ARG A 491 -16.93 8.83 -16.38
N ILE A 492 -15.99 7.93 -16.13
CA ILE A 492 -14.92 8.09 -15.12
C ILE A 492 -13.98 9.24 -15.51
N GLU A 493 -13.58 9.34 -16.79
CA GLU A 493 -12.71 10.41 -17.31
C GLU A 493 -13.19 11.81 -16.91
N VAL A 494 -14.50 12.11 -17.01
CA VAL A 494 -15.08 13.40 -16.62
C VAL A 494 -14.94 13.69 -15.12
N VAL A 495 -15.03 12.67 -14.26
CA VAL A 495 -14.82 12.80 -12.81
C VAL A 495 -13.34 13.01 -12.50
N GLU A 496 -12.44 12.30 -13.20
CA GLU A 496 -11.00 12.47 -13.06
C GLU A 496 -10.50 13.83 -13.54
N GLU A 497 -11.05 14.37 -14.62
CA GLU A 497 -10.75 15.73 -15.10
C GLU A 497 -11.08 16.79 -14.04
N LEU A 498 -12.25 16.70 -13.41
CA LEU A 498 -12.65 17.60 -12.32
C LEU A 498 -11.76 17.44 -11.08
N GLN A 499 -11.38 16.21 -10.73
CA GLN A 499 -10.42 15.92 -9.66
C GLN A 499 -9.04 16.55 -9.94
N VAL A 500 -8.53 16.47 -11.19
CA VAL A 500 -7.27 17.10 -11.60
C VAL A 500 -7.39 18.63 -11.65
N GLN A 501 -8.53 19.19 -12.06
CA GLN A 501 -8.78 20.63 -12.01
C GLN A 501 -8.72 21.17 -10.57
N ILE A 502 -9.34 20.47 -9.61
CA ILE A 502 -9.23 20.80 -8.18
C ILE A 502 -7.76 20.83 -7.75
N LEU A 503 -6.97 19.80 -8.05
CA LEU A 503 -5.54 19.79 -7.68
C LEU A 503 -4.74 20.90 -8.35
N ARG A 504 -5.02 21.25 -9.61
CA ARG A 504 -4.36 22.39 -10.29
C ARG A 504 -4.69 23.74 -9.64
N LEU A 505 -5.86 23.90 -9.04
CA LEU A 505 -6.18 25.08 -8.22
C LEU A 505 -5.38 25.10 -6.92
N LEU A 506 -5.26 23.94 -6.23
CA LEU A 506 -4.46 23.84 -5.00
C LEU A 506 -2.95 24.03 -5.25
N LEU A 507 -2.45 23.58 -6.40
CA LEU A 507 -1.04 23.69 -6.82
C LEU A 507 -0.67 25.05 -7.46
N ASN A 508 -1.55 26.04 -7.38
CA ASN A 508 -1.30 27.38 -7.92
C ASN A 508 -0.16 28.09 -7.15
N ASN A 509 0.79 28.68 -7.89
CA ASN A 509 1.93 29.45 -7.34
C ASN A 509 1.93 30.91 -7.84
N LYS A 510 0.85 31.35 -8.50
CA LYS A 510 0.69 32.70 -9.08
C LYS A 510 -0.01 33.68 -8.12
N ASP A 511 -0.62 33.17 -7.05
CA ASP A 511 -1.50 33.92 -6.13
C ASP A 511 -0.76 34.50 -4.90
N LYS A 512 0.50 34.89 -5.05
CA LYS A 512 1.34 35.44 -3.95
C LYS A 512 0.94 36.86 -3.49
N SER A 513 0.03 37.51 -4.22
CA SER A 513 -0.43 38.88 -3.96
C SER A 513 -1.24 39.07 -2.67
N THR A 514 -1.68 37.99 -2.02
CA THR A 514 -2.52 38.01 -0.81
C THR A 514 -1.88 37.29 0.40
N GLY A 515 -0.57 37.03 0.34
CA GLY A 515 0.16 36.16 1.27
C GLY A 515 0.65 34.89 0.58
N GLU A 516 1.00 33.87 1.36
CA GLU A 516 1.56 32.59 0.90
C GLU A 516 0.85 32.00 -0.33
N ALA A 517 1.62 31.37 -1.23
CA ALA A 517 1.09 30.69 -2.41
C ALA A 517 0.19 29.49 -2.04
N SER A 518 -0.87 29.23 -2.82
CA SER A 518 -1.72 28.04 -2.57
C SER A 518 -0.90 26.74 -2.60
N ARG A 519 0.07 26.62 -3.52
CA ARG A 519 0.97 25.47 -3.62
C ARG A 519 1.83 25.27 -2.36
N TYR A 520 2.27 26.35 -1.72
CA TYR A 520 3.09 26.26 -0.51
C TYR A 520 2.28 25.72 0.67
N ILE A 521 1.05 26.24 0.86
CA ILE A 521 0.11 25.75 1.87
C ILE A 521 -0.23 24.27 1.61
N PHE A 522 -0.49 23.90 0.35
CA PHE A 522 -0.71 22.51 -0.07
C PHE A 522 0.49 21.62 0.25
N LEU A 523 1.72 22.05 -0.05
CA LEU A 523 2.94 21.27 0.18
C LEU A 523 3.15 20.97 1.67
N ASN A 524 3.06 21.97 2.54
CA ASN A 524 3.21 21.74 3.99
C ASN A 524 2.09 20.84 4.55
N LYS A 525 0.85 21.01 4.11
CA LYS A 525 -0.26 20.10 4.43
C LYS A 525 -0.02 18.67 3.91
N PHE A 526 0.54 18.51 2.70
CA PHE A 526 0.88 17.21 2.13
C PHE A 526 2.05 16.52 2.86
N ARG A 527 3.09 17.25 3.27
CA ARG A 527 4.17 16.68 4.10
C ARG A 527 3.66 16.25 5.48
N LYS A 528 2.81 17.04 6.14
CA LYS A 528 2.18 16.63 7.42
C LYS A 528 1.33 15.36 7.24
N PHE A 529 0.52 15.30 6.19
CA PHE A 529 -0.24 14.09 5.85
C PHE A 529 0.67 12.86 5.62
N LEU A 530 1.82 13.03 4.97
CA LEU A 530 2.81 11.96 4.80
C LEU A 530 3.48 11.55 6.13
N GLN A 531 3.72 12.50 7.04
CA GLN A 531 4.21 12.24 8.41
C GLN A 531 3.21 11.39 9.20
N GLU A 532 1.93 11.75 9.19
CA GLU A 532 0.83 11.01 9.82
C GLU A 532 0.74 9.55 9.30
N ASN A 533 1.10 9.31 8.03
CA ASN A 533 1.16 7.96 7.46
C ASN A 533 2.50 7.22 7.72
N ALA A 534 3.62 7.93 7.88
CA ALA A 534 4.95 7.35 8.10
C ALA A 534 5.19 6.89 9.55
N SER A 535 4.68 7.65 10.53
CA SER A 535 4.83 7.31 11.95
C SER A 535 4.00 6.09 12.36
N ASN A 536 2.91 5.79 11.64
CA ASN A 536 1.98 4.69 11.92
C ASN A 536 2.50 3.30 11.48
N ARG A 537 3.78 2.98 11.77
CA ARG A 537 4.49 1.76 11.31
C ARG A 537 3.86 0.41 11.72
N GLY A 538 2.80 0.41 12.53
CA GLY A 538 2.00 -0.79 12.85
C GLY A 538 0.55 -0.83 12.32
N HIS A 539 -0.06 0.32 11.96
CA HIS A 539 -1.50 0.39 11.62
C HIS A 539 -1.88 1.27 10.39
N PRO A 540 -1.22 1.19 9.20
CA PRO A 540 -1.47 2.12 8.08
C PRO A 540 -2.82 1.97 7.34
N THR A 541 -3.78 1.21 7.87
CA THR A 541 -5.01 0.79 7.17
C THR A 541 -6.30 0.91 7.98
N ALA A 542 -6.26 1.53 9.17
CA ALA A 542 -7.43 1.59 10.05
C ALA A 542 -8.52 2.59 9.61
N LEU A 543 -8.16 3.65 8.88
CA LEU A 543 -9.07 4.79 8.58
C LEU A 543 -9.30 5.06 7.08
N CYS A 544 -8.48 4.50 6.20
CA CYS A 544 -8.51 4.78 4.75
C CYS A 544 -8.71 3.49 3.94
N PRO A 545 -9.78 3.36 3.13
CA PRO A 545 -9.91 2.25 2.20
C PRO A 545 -8.79 2.29 1.13
N PRO A 546 -8.24 1.12 0.72
CA PRO A 546 -7.06 1.02 -0.16
C PRO A 546 -7.07 1.90 -1.42
N GLU A 547 -8.24 2.07 -2.04
CA GLU A 547 -8.44 2.69 -3.34
C GLU A 547 -8.16 4.19 -3.35
N TYR A 548 -8.33 4.86 -2.21
CA TYR A 548 -8.26 6.33 -2.10
C TYR A 548 -6.85 6.84 -2.42
N MET A 549 -5.83 6.18 -1.86
CA MET A 549 -4.42 6.52 -2.06
C MET A 549 -3.98 6.30 -3.50
N VAL A 550 -4.44 5.21 -4.12
CA VAL A 550 -4.17 4.91 -5.54
C VAL A 550 -4.79 5.98 -6.43
N CYS A 551 -6.07 6.30 -6.24
CA CYS A 551 -6.75 7.31 -7.05
C CYS A 551 -6.10 8.69 -6.88
N PHE A 552 -5.79 9.10 -5.65
CA PHE A 552 -5.11 10.37 -5.36
C PHE A 552 -3.72 10.47 -6.01
N LEU A 553 -2.91 9.40 -5.99
CA LEU A 553 -1.60 9.38 -6.65
C LEU A 553 -1.69 9.75 -8.13
N HIS A 554 -2.54 9.07 -8.89
CA HIS A 554 -2.69 9.31 -10.34
C HIS A 554 -3.15 10.74 -10.65
N ARG A 555 -4.08 11.26 -9.84
CA ARG A 555 -4.63 12.62 -9.98
C ARG A 555 -3.54 13.65 -9.68
N LEU A 556 -2.72 13.40 -8.65
CA LEU A 556 -1.61 14.27 -8.25
C LEU A 556 -0.46 14.25 -9.27
N ILE A 557 -0.08 13.08 -9.81
CA ILE A 557 0.89 12.97 -10.92
C ILE A 557 0.41 13.76 -12.14
N THR A 558 -0.85 13.58 -12.55
CA THR A 558 -1.45 14.31 -13.71
C THR A 558 -1.52 15.83 -13.47
N ALA A 559 -1.75 16.26 -12.23
CA ALA A 559 -1.75 17.68 -11.88
C ALA A 559 -0.33 18.27 -11.87
N VAL A 560 0.63 17.59 -11.23
CA VAL A 560 2.04 18.03 -11.12
C VAL A 560 2.73 18.08 -12.49
N ARG A 561 2.60 17.05 -13.32
CA ARG A 561 3.12 17.06 -14.71
C ARG A 561 2.52 18.23 -15.50
N GLY A 562 1.22 18.49 -15.35
CA GLY A 562 0.55 19.64 -15.95
C GLY A 562 1.12 21.00 -15.51
N CYS A 563 1.42 21.18 -14.22
CA CYS A 563 2.08 22.38 -13.70
C CYS A 563 3.54 22.52 -14.17
N TRP A 564 4.27 21.41 -14.20
CA TRP A 564 5.66 21.31 -14.64
C TRP A 564 5.79 21.70 -16.12
N ASP A 565 4.96 21.13 -17.00
CA ASP A 565 4.98 21.43 -18.43
C ASP A 565 4.43 22.84 -18.74
N GLU A 566 3.57 23.42 -17.89
CA GLU A 566 3.24 24.85 -17.95
C GLU A 566 4.44 25.72 -17.60
N GLY A 567 5.36 25.25 -16.75
CA GLY A 567 6.66 25.89 -16.47
C GLY A 567 7.61 25.79 -17.66
N HIS A 568 7.82 24.57 -18.17
CA HIS A 568 8.71 24.29 -19.31
C HIS A 568 8.35 25.11 -20.57
N ARG A 569 7.06 25.27 -20.89
CA ARG A 569 6.61 26.13 -22.01
C ARG A 569 6.95 27.61 -21.86
N LYS A 570 7.27 28.10 -20.65
CA LYS A 570 7.76 29.48 -20.40
C LYS A 570 9.28 29.56 -20.38
N SER A 571 9.97 28.46 -20.05
CA SER A 571 11.41 28.40 -19.92
C SER A 571 11.94 27.15 -20.64
N LEU A 572 12.18 27.28 -21.95
CA LEU A 572 12.62 26.18 -22.83
C LEU A 572 14.00 25.59 -22.46
N SER A 573 14.72 26.19 -21.51
CA SER A 573 15.97 25.70 -20.92
C SER A 573 15.78 24.82 -19.69
N SER A 574 14.54 24.56 -19.28
CA SER A 574 14.19 23.62 -18.20
C SER A 574 13.82 22.24 -18.74
N VAL A 575 13.77 21.23 -17.87
CA VAL A 575 13.48 19.84 -18.26
C VAL A 575 11.96 19.65 -18.40
N SER A 576 11.51 18.89 -19.41
CA SER A 576 10.09 18.52 -19.55
C SER A 576 9.65 17.54 -18.45
N SER A 577 8.35 17.39 -18.19
CA SER A 577 7.90 16.48 -17.13
C SER A 577 8.31 15.02 -17.39
N ASP A 578 8.44 14.60 -18.64
CA ASP A 578 8.93 13.27 -19.02
C ASP A 578 10.40 13.04 -18.66
N GLY A 579 11.21 14.11 -18.57
CA GLY A 579 12.61 14.07 -18.15
C GLY A 579 12.84 14.26 -16.65
N ALA A 580 11.78 14.43 -15.85
CA ALA A 580 11.86 14.76 -14.43
C ALA A 580 12.68 13.76 -13.61
N TYR A 581 13.31 14.30 -12.55
CA TYR A 581 13.99 13.60 -11.46
C TYR A 581 13.97 14.51 -10.21
N VAL A 582 14.09 13.92 -9.01
CA VAL A 582 14.36 14.65 -7.76
C VAL A 582 15.89 14.81 -7.60
N PRO A 583 16.44 16.04 -7.49
CA PRO A 583 17.88 16.26 -7.39
C PRO A 583 18.51 15.79 -6.05
N PRO A 584 19.73 15.23 -6.04
CA PRO A 584 20.35 14.64 -4.85
C PRO A 584 20.53 15.59 -3.65
N GLN A 585 20.59 16.89 -3.89
CA GLN A 585 20.74 17.96 -2.90
C GLN A 585 19.70 17.83 -1.77
N LEU A 586 18.45 17.47 -2.09
CA LEU A 586 17.35 17.34 -1.14
C LEU A 586 17.57 16.21 -0.10
N PHE A 587 18.51 15.29 -0.33
CA PHE A 587 18.77 14.16 0.57
C PHE A 587 19.76 14.50 1.69
N TYR A 588 20.68 15.45 1.44
CA TYR A 588 21.77 15.77 2.36
C TYR A 588 21.83 17.24 2.83
N ASN A 589 21.08 18.16 2.22
CA ASN A 589 21.11 19.58 2.63
C ASN A 589 20.25 19.92 3.86
N GLY A 590 19.44 18.99 4.36
CA GLY A 590 18.63 19.17 5.58
C GLY A 590 17.36 20.01 5.43
N LYS A 591 17.08 20.60 4.26
CA LYS A 591 15.84 21.37 4.04
C LYS A 591 14.57 20.51 4.02
N VAL A 592 14.71 19.20 3.88
CA VAL A 592 13.61 18.22 3.88
C VAL A 592 13.77 17.22 5.03
N ASP A 593 12.71 17.07 5.82
CA ASP A 593 12.53 15.99 6.79
C ASP A 593 11.82 14.78 6.15
N TYR A 594 12.21 13.58 6.59
CA TYR A 594 11.80 12.28 6.06
C TYR A 594 11.41 11.28 7.17
N PHE A 595 11.03 11.76 8.36
CA PHE A 595 10.25 10.98 9.36
C PHE A 595 10.91 9.64 9.75
N ASP A 596 12.22 9.70 10.04
CA ASP A 596 13.08 8.57 10.45
C ASP A 596 13.08 7.36 9.49
N LEU A 597 12.75 7.58 8.21
CA LEU A 597 12.96 6.59 7.15
C LEU A 597 14.48 6.45 6.89
N GLN A 598 14.95 5.21 6.72
CA GLN A 598 16.40 4.98 6.65
C GLN A 598 16.99 5.55 5.36
N ARG A 599 18.28 5.87 5.41
CA ARG A 599 19.08 6.19 4.23
C ARG A 599 19.85 4.96 3.80
N LEU A 600 20.33 4.93 2.57
CA LEU A 600 21.13 3.83 2.06
C LEU A 600 22.31 3.49 2.98
N GLY A 601 23.02 4.50 3.50
CA GLY A 601 24.11 4.33 4.46
C GLY A 601 23.68 4.21 5.94
N GLY A 602 22.40 3.95 6.22
CA GLY A 602 21.85 3.78 7.58
C GLY A 602 21.25 5.07 8.18
N LEU A 603 21.55 5.31 9.46
CA LEU A 603 20.97 6.43 10.23
C LEU A 603 21.54 7.79 9.78
N LEU A 604 20.65 8.78 9.62
CA LEU A 604 21.03 10.13 9.18
C LEU A 604 22.01 10.83 10.14
N SER A 605 21.88 10.60 11.45
CA SER A 605 22.81 11.08 12.48
C SER A 605 24.22 10.52 12.31
N HIS A 606 24.33 9.20 12.05
CA HIS A 606 25.60 8.55 11.72
C HIS A 606 26.22 9.15 10.44
N LEU A 607 25.43 9.31 9.38
CA LEU A 607 25.92 9.85 8.11
C LEU A 607 26.39 11.30 8.23
N LYS A 608 25.64 12.17 8.94
CA LYS A 608 26.08 13.52 9.29
C LYS A 608 27.43 13.51 10.03
N LYS A 609 27.63 12.58 10.96
CA LYS A 609 28.87 12.46 11.77
C LYS A 609 30.07 11.94 10.96
N THR A 610 29.84 10.95 10.10
CA THR A 610 30.88 10.21 9.35
C THR A 610 31.28 10.90 8.04
N LEU A 611 30.35 11.56 7.34
CA LEU A 611 30.57 12.16 6.01
C LEU A 611 30.60 13.71 6.01
N LYS A 612 30.71 14.34 7.18
CA LYS A 612 30.78 15.82 7.34
C LYS A 612 31.82 16.49 6.44
N ASP A 613 32.98 15.86 6.24
CA ASP A 613 34.11 16.44 5.52
C ASP A 613 33.93 16.29 4.00
N ASP A 614 33.19 15.27 3.54
CA ASP A 614 32.69 15.14 2.18
C ASP A 614 31.61 16.20 1.88
N LEU A 615 30.65 16.42 2.80
CA LEU A 615 29.65 17.51 2.65
C LEU A 615 30.31 18.88 2.56
N ALA A 616 31.32 19.13 3.40
CA ALA A 616 32.04 20.40 3.45
C ALA A 616 33.03 20.60 2.29
N SER A 617 33.26 19.59 1.43
CA SER A 617 34.17 19.67 0.28
C SER A 617 33.49 19.50 -1.08
N LYS A 618 32.48 18.62 -1.18
CA LYS A 618 31.72 18.33 -2.42
C LYS A 618 30.45 19.16 -2.57
N ALA A 619 29.79 19.49 -1.44
CA ALA A 619 28.52 20.22 -1.43
C ALA A 619 28.61 21.62 -0.77
N ASN A 620 29.80 22.04 -0.31
CA ASN A 620 30.03 23.32 0.41
C ASN A 620 29.17 23.51 1.69
N ILE A 621 28.68 22.42 2.29
CA ILE A 621 27.78 22.42 3.45
C ILE A 621 28.53 22.13 4.75
N ILE A 622 28.28 22.92 5.79
CA ILE A 622 28.73 22.67 7.16
C ILE A 622 27.52 22.28 8.02
N ILE A 623 27.62 21.15 8.71
CA ILE A 623 26.68 20.72 9.76
C ILE A 623 26.94 21.53 11.03
N ASP A 624 25.88 21.94 11.74
CA ASP A 624 26.02 22.61 13.02
C ASP A 624 26.54 21.63 14.11
N PRO A 625 27.61 21.97 14.86
CA PRO A 625 28.08 21.15 15.98
C PRO A 625 27.01 20.82 17.03
N ALA A 626 25.94 21.61 17.15
CA ALA A 626 24.82 21.33 18.05
C ALA A 626 24.01 20.09 17.61
N GLU A 627 23.78 19.87 16.31
CA GLU A 627 23.06 18.67 15.82
C GLU A 627 23.82 17.38 16.17
N ILE A 628 25.15 17.44 16.10
CA ILE A 628 26.06 16.31 16.40
C ILE A 628 26.10 16.00 17.91
N GLN A 629 25.67 16.94 18.76
CA GLN A 629 25.59 16.78 20.22
C GLN A 629 24.20 16.37 20.70
N ALA A 630 23.12 16.96 20.15
CA ALA A 630 21.75 16.59 20.48
C ALA A 630 21.51 15.07 20.24
N THR A 631 21.92 14.58 19.06
CA THR A 631 21.92 13.16 18.67
C THR A 631 22.90 12.26 19.44
N SER A 632 23.28 12.64 20.66
CA SER A 632 24.05 11.83 21.62
C SER A 632 23.57 11.96 23.07
N MET A 633 22.44 12.65 23.32
CA MET A 633 21.77 12.68 24.62
C MET A 633 20.44 11.92 24.63
N ASP A 634 19.71 11.89 23.50
CA ASP A 634 18.40 11.22 23.38
C ASP A 634 18.44 9.69 23.65
N ASP A 635 19.63 9.07 23.75
CA ASP A 635 19.85 7.66 24.13
C ASP A 635 19.83 7.41 25.67
N LEU A 636 19.58 8.44 26.52
CA LEU A 636 19.72 8.33 27.99
C LEU A 636 18.57 8.88 28.85
N ASP A 637 17.58 9.58 28.28
CA ASP A 637 16.49 10.23 29.03
C ASP A 637 15.14 9.50 28.86
N GLU A 638 15.05 8.23 29.28
CA GLU A 638 13.78 7.56 29.62
C GLU A 638 13.60 7.49 31.15
N ASP A 639 12.38 7.79 31.62
CA ASP A 639 11.87 7.66 32.99
C ASP A 639 12.59 8.40 34.16
N ASP A 640 12.39 9.73 34.28
CA ASP A 640 12.28 10.36 35.62
C ASP A 640 11.46 11.69 35.63
N GLU A 641 10.11 11.62 35.60
CA GLU A 641 9.26 12.78 35.98
C GLU A 641 8.19 12.46 37.06
N SER A 642 8.69 12.09 38.24
CA SER A 642 8.20 12.54 39.56
C SER A 642 6.68 12.66 39.86
N GLY A 643 5.97 11.53 39.97
CA GLY A 643 4.68 11.46 40.66
C GLY A 643 4.83 11.43 42.20
N ALA A 644 4.50 12.52 42.91
CA ALA A 644 4.84 12.68 44.33
C ALA A 644 3.76 12.23 45.34
N ALA A 645 3.94 11.07 46.00
CA ALA A 645 3.37 10.80 47.34
C ALA A 645 4.03 9.63 48.11
N GLN A 646 4.40 9.91 49.37
CA GLN A 646 4.57 8.98 50.52
C GLN A 646 5.54 7.77 50.44
N ARG A 647 6.48 7.72 51.39
CA ARG A 647 7.45 6.62 51.59
C ARG A 647 6.90 5.51 52.50
N LEU A 648 7.28 4.26 52.23
CA LEU A 648 7.35 3.19 53.23
C LEU A 648 8.66 2.38 53.04
N PRO A 649 9.62 2.42 53.99
CA PRO A 649 10.89 1.69 53.85
C PRO A 649 10.96 0.43 54.72
N GLY A 650 11.49 -0.65 54.16
CA GLY A 650 12.26 -1.64 54.92
C GLY A 650 11.81 -3.11 54.85
N ALA A 651 12.62 -3.93 54.19
CA ALA A 651 13.01 -5.25 54.68
C ALA A 651 14.39 -5.62 54.08
N VAL A 652 15.37 -5.95 54.92
CA VAL A 652 16.71 -6.40 54.48
C VAL A 652 16.98 -7.81 54.98
N ALA A 653 17.20 -8.74 54.05
CA ALA A 653 17.79 -10.06 54.25
C ALA A 653 18.51 -10.42 52.94
N MET A 654 19.83 -10.30 52.75
CA MET A 654 21.00 -10.84 53.48
C MET A 654 21.08 -12.37 53.49
N GLY A 655 22.14 -12.89 52.82
CA GLY A 655 22.41 -14.32 52.59
C GLY A 655 22.68 -14.58 51.10
N GLY A 656 23.91 -14.70 50.58
CA GLY A 656 25.21 -14.88 51.25
C GLY A 656 25.74 -16.31 51.02
N ALA A 657 26.01 -16.75 49.78
CA ALA A 657 27.14 -16.39 48.92
C ALA A 657 28.49 -17.04 49.32
N LEU A 658 28.71 -18.27 48.83
CA LEU A 658 30.01 -18.95 48.66
C LEU A 658 29.93 -19.77 47.34
N ALA A 659 30.96 -19.89 46.50
CA ALA A 659 32.35 -19.44 46.60
C ALA A 659 32.91 -18.86 45.28
N ARG A 660 34.07 -18.20 45.42
CA ARG A 660 34.92 -17.47 44.44
C ARG A 660 36.18 -18.34 44.10
N PRO A 661 37.20 -17.88 43.33
CA PRO A 661 37.25 -16.99 42.14
C PRO A 661 38.32 -17.37 41.06
N SER A 662 38.41 -16.56 39.98
CA SER A 662 39.65 -16.17 39.23
C SER A 662 40.41 -17.25 38.41
N TRP A 663 41.14 -16.93 37.33
CA TRP A 663 41.53 -15.65 36.69
C TRP A 663 41.16 -15.73 35.19
N LEU A 664 40.65 -14.73 34.43
CA LEU A 664 40.75 -13.26 34.38
C LEU A 664 42.10 -12.68 33.90
N SER A 665 42.10 -12.12 32.67
CA SER A 665 43.04 -11.09 32.19
C SER A 665 42.43 -10.24 31.04
N SER A 666 41.86 -9.10 31.43
CA SER A 666 41.75 -7.85 30.65
C SER A 666 42.13 -6.73 31.64
N PRO A 667 42.71 -5.58 31.24
CA PRO A 667 41.91 -4.37 30.96
C PRO A 667 42.62 -3.43 29.91
N THR A 668 42.29 -2.16 29.63
CA THR A 668 41.25 -1.20 30.09
C THR A 668 40.94 -0.21 28.94
N LEU A 669 39.82 0.52 29.01
CA LEU A 669 39.65 1.82 28.34
C LEU A 669 40.14 2.99 29.23
N GLY A 670 40.46 4.12 28.60
CA GLY A 670 39.81 5.41 28.90
C GLY A 670 40.23 6.26 30.12
N ARG A 671 41.00 7.32 29.86
CA ARG A 671 41.11 8.62 30.58
C ARG A 671 41.75 9.64 29.61
N ALA A 672 41.54 10.95 29.64
CA ALA A 672 40.51 11.81 30.27
C ALA A 672 40.46 13.16 29.48
N ASN A 673 39.66 14.14 29.91
CA ASN A 673 39.27 15.29 29.09
C ASN A 673 39.97 16.63 29.47
N ARG A 674 40.14 17.52 28.47
CA ARG A 674 40.42 18.99 28.54
C ARG A 674 41.84 19.56 28.83
N PHE A 675 42.04 20.76 28.25
CA PHE A 675 43.01 21.84 28.51
C PHE A 675 44.53 21.64 28.28
N LEU A 676 45.04 22.21 27.17
CA LEU A 676 45.65 23.55 27.17
C LEU A 676 45.77 24.11 25.73
N SER A 677 45.89 25.44 25.59
CA SER A 677 45.91 26.15 24.30
C SER A 677 47.04 27.18 24.21
N THR A 678 47.32 27.66 22.98
CA THR A 678 47.85 29.00 22.59
C THR A 678 49.34 29.10 22.20
N ALA A 679 49.58 29.79 21.06
CA ALA A 679 50.85 30.36 20.53
C ALA A 679 51.99 29.37 20.16
N ALA A 680 52.87 29.60 19.16
CA ALA A 680 52.93 30.48 17.96
C ALA A 680 54.07 29.90 17.03
N VAL A 681 54.54 30.41 15.88
CA VAL A 681 54.43 31.70 15.15
C VAL A 681 54.37 31.43 13.63
N SER A 682 53.86 32.37 12.83
CA SER A 682 53.78 32.37 11.35
C SER A 682 55.11 32.42 10.59
N LEU A 683 55.13 32.00 9.31
CA LEU A 683 55.31 32.91 8.14
C LEU A 683 55.27 32.22 6.75
N MET A 684 55.20 33.05 5.68
CA MET A 684 55.39 32.75 4.23
C MET A 684 54.26 32.05 3.44
N THR A 685 53.18 32.80 3.18
CA THR A 685 52.45 32.76 1.88
C THR A 685 53.25 33.56 0.81
N PRO A 686 52.95 33.60 -0.52
CA PRO A 686 51.66 33.24 -1.16
C PRO A 686 51.70 32.55 -2.56
N ARG A 687 50.53 32.06 -2.99
CA ARG A 687 49.89 32.45 -4.27
C ARG A 687 48.37 32.23 -4.16
N ARG A 688 47.56 33.19 -4.62
CA ARG A 688 46.09 33.11 -4.62
C ARG A 688 45.57 32.45 -5.90
N PRO A 689 44.65 31.49 -5.80
CA PRO A 689 43.52 31.35 -6.71
C PRO A 689 42.36 32.27 -6.30
N LEU A 690 41.25 32.19 -7.05
CA LEU A 690 40.01 32.94 -6.80
C LEU A 690 39.39 32.61 -5.44
N SER A 691 38.58 33.52 -4.91
CA SER A 691 37.83 33.33 -3.66
C SER A 691 36.90 32.12 -3.77
N GLN A 692 37.07 31.14 -2.89
CA GLN A 692 36.09 30.07 -2.70
C GLN A 692 34.76 30.67 -2.22
N PRO A 693 33.60 30.10 -2.59
CA PRO A 693 32.33 30.48 -2.02
C PRO A 693 32.36 30.27 -0.50
N GLU A 694 31.67 31.14 0.24
CA GLU A 694 31.60 31.04 1.69
C GLU A 694 30.85 29.75 2.09
N LYS A 695 31.33 29.05 3.13
CA LYS A 695 30.79 27.73 3.49
C LYS A 695 29.45 27.88 4.22
N VAL A 696 28.40 27.28 3.68
CA VAL A 696 27.03 27.51 4.17
C VAL A 696 26.71 26.52 5.29
N LYS A 697 26.24 27.03 6.44
CA LYS A 697 25.73 26.19 7.53
C LYS A 697 24.29 25.79 7.27
N VAL A 698 23.94 24.53 7.50
CA VAL A 698 22.56 24.04 7.38
C VAL A 698 22.25 23.03 8.49
N ARG A 699 20.95 22.88 8.79
CA ARG A 699 20.37 21.98 9.79
C ARG A 699 19.15 21.27 9.20
N THR A 700 18.73 20.15 9.79
CA THR A 700 17.44 19.54 9.46
C THR A 700 16.29 20.43 9.93
N LEU A 701 15.29 20.66 9.06
CA LEU A 701 14.09 21.44 9.39
C LEU A 701 12.86 20.53 9.48
N ALA A 702 12.24 20.47 10.67
CA ALA A 702 10.91 19.90 10.85
C ALA A 702 9.87 20.67 10.02
N VAL A 703 8.78 20.02 9.58
CA VAL A 703 7.80 20.57 8.63
C VAL A 703 7.31 21.98 9.01
N GLU A 704 7.03 22.21 10.30
CA GLU A 704 6.53 23.48 10.85
C GLU A 704 7.56 24.62 10.87
N GLN A 705 8.86 24.33 10.71
CA GLN A 705 9.94 25.31 10.77
C GLN A 705 10.44 25.80 9.39
N ARG A 706 9.83 25.32 8.30
CA ARG A 706 10.25 25.62 6.93
C ARG A 706 9.48 26.81 6.38
N THR A 707 10.18 27.72 5.73
CA THR A 707 9.60 28.95 5.13
C THR A 707 9.49 28.85 3.61
N GLU A 708 8.74 29.76 2.97
CA GLU A 708 8.70 29.84 1.50
C GLU A 708 10.09 30.18 0.91
N GLU A 709 10.93 30.92 1.65
CA GLU A 709 12.33 31.20 1.28
C GLU A 709 13.24 29.96 1.41
N ASP A 710 13.00 29.06 2.36
CA ASP A 710 13.71 27.77 2.43
C ASP A 710 13.39 26.88 1.22
N ILE A 711 12.16 26.97 0.71
CA ILE A 711 11.66 26.14 -0.39
C ILE A 711 12.08 26.69 -1.75
N GLU A 712 11.65 27.91 -2.11
CA GLU A 712 11.92 28.48 -3.44
C GLU A 712 13.30 29.18 -3.54
N GLY A 713 13.91 29.53 -2.40
CA GLY A 713 15.18 30.27 -2.32
C GLY A 713 15.02 31.80 -2.35
N SER A 714 16.13 32.50 -2.14
CA SER A 714 16.19 33.97 -2.11
C SER A 714 17.50 34.50 -2.72
N TYR A 715 17.71 35.82 -2.78
CA TYR A 715 18.88 36.43 -3.44
C TYR A 715 20.21 36.01 -2.77
N GLY A 716 20.85 34.98 -3.32
CA GLY A 716 22.10 34.40 -2.83
C GLY A 716 21.96 33.03 -2.13
N ASN A 717 20.75 32.46 -2.07
CA ASN A 717 20.51 31.14 -1.45
C ASN A 717 19.56 30.29 -2.31
N ASP A 718 20.01 29.10 -2.73
CA ASP A 718 19.25 28.19 -3.57
C ASP A 718 18.13 27.39 -2.86
N GLY A 719 17.91 27.59 -1.56
CA GLY A 719 16.81 26.96 -0.84
C GLY A 719 16.92 25.43 -0.86
N LEU A 720 15.90 24.73 -1.37
CA LEU A 720 15.91 23.26 -1.56
C LEU A 720 17.04 22.72 -2.42
N LEU A 721 17.65 23.54 -3.29
CA LEU A 721 18.76 23.12 -4.18
C LEU A 721 20.14 23.59 -3.70
N LEU A 722 20.24 24.10 -2.47
CA LEU A 722 21.51 24.42 -1.84
C LEU A 722 22.42 23.17 -1.77
N GLY A 723 23.70 23.35 -2.11
CA GLY A 723 24.72 22.30 -2.05
C GLY A 723 24.81 21.43 -3.30
N ARG A 724 24.59 22.02 -4.48
CA ARG A 724 24.79 21.36 -5.78
C ARG A 724 26.24 20.85 -5.95
N PRO A 725 26.45 19.57 -6.30
CA PRO A 725 27.77 19.01 -6.59
C PRO A 725 28.19 19.36 -8.04
N LEU A 726 29.45 19.06 -8.40
CA LEU A 726 30.03 19.44 -9.70
C LEU A 726 29.46 18.62 -10.88
N GLU A 727 28.92 17.45 -10.57
CA GLU A 727 28.39 16.46 -11.52
C GLU A 727 26.94 16.75 -11.94
N GLU A 728 26.21 17.60 -11.20
CA GLU A 728 24.83 18.00 -11.52
C GLU A 728 24.79 19.13 -12.57
N PRO A 729 23.83 19.12 -13.52
CA PRO A 729 23.76 20.11 -14.60
C PRO A 729 23.36 21.52 -14.12
N ASP A 730 23.77 22.56 -14.86
CA ASP A 730 23.42 23.98 -14.58
C ASP A 730 21.96 24.36 -14.92
N GLN A 731 21.19 23.43 -15.51
CA GLN A 731 19.86 23.72 -16.03
C GLN A 731 18.79 23.61 -14.93
N PRO A 732 17.86 24.60 -14.81
CA PRO A 732 16.80 24.55 -13.81
C PRO A 732 15.81 23.44 -14.14
N ASN A 733 15.73 22.41 -13.29
CA ASN A 733 14.89 21.24 -13.49
C ASN A 733 13.38 21.61 -13.52
N ALA A 734 12.88 22.23 -12.45
CA ALA A 734 11.55 22.85 -12.33
C ALA A 734 11.49 23.83 -11.15
N ASP A 735 10.32 24.44 -10.90
CA ASP A 735 10.00 25.14 -9.64
C ASP A 735 10.37 24.24 -8.43
N LYS A 736 11.09 24.76 -7.44
CA LYS A 736 11.64 23.94 -6.34
C LYS A 736 10.53 23.34 -5.47
N SER A 737 9.44 24.09 -5.28
CA SER A 737 8.21 23.60 -4.66
C SER A 737 7.55 22.41 -5.40
N LEU A 738 7.78 22.20 -6.71
CA LEU A 738 7.31 20.99 -7.41
C LEU A 738 8.22 19.78 -7.13
N LEU A 739 9.53 19.99 -6.96
CA LEU A 739 10.49 18.91 -6.69
C LEU A 739 10.19 18.21 -5.35
N GLU A 740 9.85 18.96 -4.31
CA GLU A 740 9.47 18.39 -3.00
C GLU A 740 8.10 17.67 -3.05
N ILE A 741 7.19 18.09 -3.93
CA ILE A 741 5.93 17.36 -4.18
C ILE A 741 6.22 16.04 -4.90
N VAL A 742 7.16 16.00 -5.85
CA VAL A 742 7.57 14.75 -6.51
C VAL A 742 8.26 13.79 -5.52
N ASP A 743 9.12 14.28 -4.62
CA ASP A 743 9.64 13.46 -3.51
C ASP A 743 8.51 12.89 -2.62
N GLY A 744 7.52 13.72 -2.28
CA GLY A 744 6.32 13.29 -1.56
C GLY A 744 5.47 12.26 -2.30
N ILE A 745 5.37 12.33 -3.64
CA ILE A 745 4.70 11.35 -4.49
C ILE A 745 5.42 9.99 -4.44
N VAL A 746 6.75 9.98 -4.56
CA VAL A 746 7.58 8.77 -4.45
C VAL A 746 7.40 8.15 -3.05
N MET A 747 7.50 8.96 -2.00
CA MET A 747 7.33 8.50 -0.62
C MET A 747 5.90 7.97 -0.36
N MET A 748 4.86 8.60 -0.92
CA MET A 748 3.48 8.12 -0.84
C MET A 748 3.29 6.74 -1.48
N TYR A 749 3.96 6.47 -2.62
CA TYR A 749 3.90 5.16 -3.28
C TYR A 749 4.52 4.06 -2.42
N ASN A 750 5.66 4.35 -1.77
CA ASN A 750 6.32 3.44 -0.83
C ASN A 750 5.49 3.16 0.42
N LEU A 751 4.93 4.20 1.05
CA LEU A 751 4.19 4.10 2.31
C LEU A 751 2.86 3.35 2.19
N SER A 752 2.20 3.39 1.02
CA SER A 752 0.86 2.82 0.88
C SER A 752 0.54 2.24 -0.50
N VAL A 753 0.69 3.03 -1.57
CA VAL A 753 0.02 2.76 -2.86
C VAL A 753 0.38 1.38 -3.43
N HIS A 754 1.65 0.96 -3.37
CA HIS A 754 2.05 -0.33 -3.90
C HIS A 754 1.31 -1.52 -3.26
N GLN A 755 1.12 -1.49 -1.94
CA GLN A 755 0.39 -2.55 -1.22
C GLN A 755 -1.09 -2.59 -1.60
N GLN A 756 -1.69 -1.42 -1.86
CA GLN A 756 -3.08 -1.32 -2.26
C GLN A 756 -3.29 -1.79 -3.72
N LEU A 757 -2.37 -1.43 -4.61
CA LEU A 757 -2.33 -1.93 -5.99
C LEU A 757 -2.24 -3.47 -6.06
N GLY A 758 -1.48 -4.11 -5.16
CA GLY A 758 -1.44 -5.58 -5.09
C GLY A 758 -2.78 -6.21 -4.67
N LYS A 759 -3.47 -5.63 -3.68
CA LYS A 759 -4.77 -6.14 -3.19
C LYS A 759 -5.89 -6.08 -4.22
N MET A 760 -5.77 -5.19 -5.21
CA MET A 760 -6.79 -5.01 -6.25
C MET A 760 -6.68 -6.05 -7.38
N VAL A 761 -5.51 -6.70 -7.55
CA VAL A 761 -5.30 -7.79 -8.52
C VAL A 761 -6.11 -9.02 -8.16
N VAL A 762 -6.36 -9.24 -6.86
CA VAL A 762 -7.14 -10.36 -6.32
C VAL A 762 -8.54 -10.46 -6.95
N VAL A 763 -9.10 -9.36 -7.49
CA VAL A 763 -10.39 -9.39 -8.20
C VAL A 763 -10.27 -9.99 -9.61
N SER A 764 -9.09 -9.92 -10.22
CA SER A 764 -8.76 -10.65 -11.45
C SER A 764 -8.49 -12.13 -11.17
N ASP A 765 -7.85 -12.43 -10.04
CA ASP A 765 -7.62 -13.81 -9.57
C ASP A 765 -8.96 -14.50 -9.24
N ASP A 766 -9.86 -13.81 -8.51
CA ASP A 766 -11.27 -14.19 -8.31
C ASP A 766 -11.96 -14.53 -9.65
N VAL A 767 -11.79 -13.69 -10.69
CA VAL A 767 -12.38 -13.94 -12.02
C VAL A 767 -11.80 -15.19 -12.66
N HIS A 768 -10.50 -15.44 -12.53
CA HIS A 768 -9.84 -16.62 -13.06
C HIS A 768 -10.31 -17.91 -12.35
N GLU A 769 -10.28 -17.95 -11.02
CA GLU A 769 -10.72 -19.11 -10.22
C GLU A 769 -12.18 -19.49 -10.53
N TYR A 770 -13.10 -18.52 -10.52
CA TYR A 770 -14.51 -18.78 -10.80
C TYR A 770 -14.76 -19.16 -12.27
N ALA A 771 -13.96 -18.69 -13.22
CA ALA A 771 -14.03 -19.14 -14.62
C ALA A 771 -13.53 -20.58 -14.81
N VAL A 772 -12.46 -20.98 -14.11
CA VAL A 772 -11.97 -22.36 -14.11
C VAL A 772 -12.99 -23.30 -13.44
N ALA A 773 -13.53 -22.93 -12.27
CA ALA A 773 -14.56 -23.69 -11.57
C ALA A 773 -15.87 -23.83 -12.37
N LEU A 774 -16.29 -22.79 -13.10
CA LEU A 774 -17.44 -22.86 -14.01
C LEU A 774 -17.17 -23.87 -15.14
N LYS A 775 -16.00 -23.82 -15.77
CA LYS A 775 -15.62 -24.71 -16.89
C LYS A 775 -15.53 -26.18 -16.47
N ASP A 776 -14.93 -26.47 -15.31
CA ASP A 776 -14.91 -27.81 -14.73
C ASP A 776 -16.32 -28.29 -14.35
N THR A 777 -17.19 -27.41 -13.84
CA THR A 777 -18.60 -27.73 -13.61
C THR A 777 -19.33 -28.08 -14.90
N GLU A 778 -19.08 -27.37 -16.01
CA GLU A 778 -19.64 -27.67 -17.33
C GLU A 778 -19.12 -29.00 -17.90
N GLU A 779 -17.83 -29.31 -17.72
CA GLU A 779 -17.29 -30.64 -18.04
C GLU A 779 -17.90 -31.77 -17.18
N LYS A 780 -18.17 -31.51 -15.89
CA LYS A 780 -18.84 -32.44 -14.97
C LYS A 780 -20.31 -32.67 -15.37
N ILE A 781 -21.02 -31.63 -15.83
CA ILE A 781 -22.37 -31.74 -16.41
C ILE A 781 -22.32 -32.59 -17.68
N ALA A 782 -21.40 -32.32 -18.60
CA ALA A 782 -21.27 -33.08 -19.85
C ALA A 782 -20.89 -34.56 -19.63
N ARG A 783 -20.24 -34.89 -18.51
CA ARG A 783 -19.89 -36.25 -18.10
C ARG A 783 -20.95 -36.92 -17.19
N CYS A 784 -22.02 -36.23 -16.82
CA CYS A 784 -22.99 -36.70 -15.83
C CYS A 784 -23.85 -37.87 -16.36
N PRO A 785 -23.87 -39.06 -15.69
CA PRO A 785 -24.69 -40.18 -16.15
C PRO A 785 -26.19 -39.89 -16.01
N ALA A 786 -26.96 -40.11 -17.08
CA ALA A 786 -28.41 -39.85 -17.17
C ALA A 786 -29.30 -40.60 -16.15
N ARG A 787 -28.72 -41.41 -15.24
CA ARG A 787 -29.41 -42.07 -14.11
C ARG A 787 -29.28 -41.30 -12.78
N ARG A 788 -28.53 -40.20 -12.73
CA ARG A 788 -28.31 -39.38 -11.51
C ARG A 788 -28.79 -37.93 -11.73
N ALA A 789 -30.10 -37.79 -11.89
CA ALA A 789 -30.75 -36.48 -12.02
C ALA A 789 -30.53 -35.58 -10.79
N ASP A 790 -30.36 -36.18 -9.61
CA ASP A 790 -29.99 -35.52 -8.37
C ASP A 790 -28.62 -34.80 -8.44
N ILE A 791 -27.62 -35.45 -9.04
CA ILE A 791 -26.29 -34.83 -9.26
C ILE A 791 -26.39 -33.76 -10.35
N LEU A 792 -27.15 -34.01 -11.42
CA LEU A 792 -27.32 -33.06 -12.52
C LEU A 792 -27.99 -31.76 -12.06
N GLU A 793 -29.03 -31.85 -11.23
CA GLU A 793 -29.73 -30.67 -10.68
C GLU A 793 -28.79 -29.82 -9.80
N GLU A 794 -27.97 -30.44 -8.96
CA GLU A 794 -27.03 -29.72 -8.08
C GLU A 794 -25.84 -29.12 -8.84
N LEU A 795 -25.34 -29.81 -9.88
CA LEU A 795 -24.35 -29.25 -10.79
C LEU A 795 -24.90 -28.05 -11.58
N GLN A 796 -26.17 -28.09 -12.00
CA GLN A 796 -26.83 -26.96 -12.67
C GLN A 796 -27.04 -25.76 -11.73
N LYS A 797 -27.33 -25.99 -10.43
CA LYS A 797 -27.31 -24.92 -9.42
C LYS A 797 -25.91 -24.32 -9.28
N SER A 798 -24.88 -25.17 -9.14
CA SER A 798 -23.48 -24.73 -9.07
C SER A 798 -23.08 -23.90 -10.29
N GLN A 799 -23.38 -24.37 -11.51
CA GLN A 799 -23.11 -23.64 -12.76
C GLN A 799 -23.78 -22.26 -12.75
N LYS A 800 -25.05 -22.17 -12.33
CA LYS A 800 -25.77 -20.90 -12.23
C LYS A 800 -25.15 -19.96 -11.20
N VAL A 801 -24.80 -20.46 -10.01
CA VAL A 801 -24.15 -19.65 -8.94
C VAL A 801 -22.79 -19.13 -9.40
N PHE A 802 -21.96 -19.98 -10.01
CA PHE A 802 -20.66 -19.57 -10.55
C PHE A 802 -20.82 -18.55 -11.69
N ALA A 803 -21.76 -18.76 -12.63
CA ALA A 803 -22.02 -17.81 -13.71
C ALA A 803 -22.53 -16.45 -13.19
N GLU A 804 -23.46 -16.42 -12.22
CA GLU A 804 -23.95 -15.17 -11.61
C GLU A 804 -22.83 -14.43 -10.85
N LYS A 805 -22.01 -15.15 -10.09
CA LYS A 805 -20.84 -14.60 -9.38
C LYS A 805 -19.77 -14.08 -10.35
N LEU A 806 -19.46 -14.82 -11.41
CA LEU A 806 -18.49 -14.44 -12.43
C LEU A 806 -18.97 -13.24 -13.27
N ASN A 807 -20.28 -13.15 -13.55
CA ASN A 807 -20.88 -11.95 -14.14
C ASN A 807 -20.75 -10.71 -13.24
N HIS A 808 -20.87 -10.87 -11.92
CA HIS A 808 -20.63 -9.79 -10.96
C HIS A 808 -19.14 -9.39 -10.92
N LEU A 809 -18.25 -10.36 -10.83
CA LEU A 809 -16.80 -10.15 -10.77
C LEU A 809 -16.26 -9.52 -12.07
N SER A 810 -16.68 -9.98 -13.24
CA SER A 810 -16.34 -9.40 -14.56
C SER A 810 -16.67 -7.90 -14.62
N ARG A 811 -17.87 -7.49 -14.17
CA ARG A 811 -18.24 -6.06 -14.14
C ARG A 811 -17.49 -5.26 -13.06
N ARG A 812 -17.14 -5.87 -11.92
CA ARG A 812 -16.26 -5.25 -10.91
C ARG A 812 -14.84 -5.06 -11.45
N LEU A 813 -14.30 -6.03 -12.19
CA LEU A 813 -13.00 -5.94 -12.85
C LEU A 813 -13.00 -4.87 -13.94
N ALA A 814 -14.08 -4.74 -14.72
CA ALA A 814 -14.25 -3.63 -15.67
C ALA A 814 -14.18 -2.24 -14.99
N TRP A 815 -14.69 -2.10 -13.76
CA TRP A 815 -14.55 -0.87 -12.97
C TRP A 815 -13.11 -0.61 -12.55
N ILE A 816 -12.45 -1.61 -11.96
CA ILE A 816 -11.06 -1.50 -11.49
C ILE A 816 -10.11 -1.21 -12.67
N ASN A 817 -10.34 -1.84 -13.83
CA ASN A 817 -9.57 -1.56 -15.05
C ASN A 817 -9.82 -0.16 -15.63
N ALA A 818 -10.94 0.50 -15.28
CA ALA A 818 -11.22 1.87 -15.69
C ALA A 818 -10.68 2.93 -14.71
N THR A 819 -10.62 2.65 -13.40
CA THR A 819 -10.13 3.60 -12.38
C THR A 819 -8.65 3.43 -11.99
N ILE A 820 -8.11 2.22 -12.09
CA ILE A 820 -6.82 1.80 -11.49
C ILE A 820 -5.88 1.15 -12.52
N TYR A 821 -6.31 0.15 -13.30
CA TYR A 821 -5.44 -0.55 -14.27
C TYR A 821 -5.59 -0.09 -15.72
N SER A 822 -5.96 1.18 -15.94
CA SER A 822 -6.04 1.73 -17.30
C SER A 822 -4.63 1.98 -17.88
N LYS A 823 -4.52 2.04 -19.21
CA LYS A 823 -3.23 2.32 -19.90
C LYS A 823 -2.64 3.68 -19.50
N GLU A 824 -3.49 4.65 -19.18
CA GLU A 824 -3.10 5.96 -18.65
C GLU A 824 -2.50 5.81 -17.24
N LYS A 825 -3.11 4.98 -16.37
CA LYS A 825 -2.59 4.74 -15.02
C LYS A 825 -1.27 3.96 -15.05
N MET A 826 -1.11 3.07 -16.03
CA MET A 826 0.15 2.39 -16.31
C MET A 826 1.26 3.39 -16.67
N LEU A 827 0.95 4.40 -17.49
CA LEU A 827 1.89 5.48 -17.84
C LEU A 827 2.27 6.37 -16.64
N ASP A 828 1.39 6.56 -15.66
CA ASP A 828 1.73 7.26 -14.41
C ASP A 828 2.74 6.46 -13.55
N ILE A 829 2.54 5.14 -13.40
CA ILE A 829 3.48 4.29 -12.64
C ILE A 829 4.81 4.12 -13.39
N TYR A 830 4.78 4.08 -14.72
CA TYR A 830 5.98 4.10 -15.56
C TYR A 830 6.74 5.43 -15.46
N TRP A 831 6.04 6.56 -15.49
CA TRP A 831 6.65 7.87 -15.24
C TRP A 831 7.32 7.93 -13.86
N LEU A 832 6.65 7.41 -12.81
CA LEU A 832 7.22 7.33 -11.47
C LEU A 832 8.48 6.43 -11.42
N LEU A 833 8.48 5.30 -12.14
CA LEU A 833 9.65 4.45 -12.29
C LEU A 833 10.83 5.19 -12.94
N CYS A 834 10.60 5.90 -14.05
CA CYS A 834 11.63 6.70 -14.73
C CYS A 834 12.18 7.82 -13.85
N VAL A 835 11.33 8.51 -13.07
CA VAL A 835 11.74 9.51 -12.07
C VAL A 835 12.65 8.89 -11.02
N CYS A 836 12.29 7.75 -10.45
CA CYS A 836 13.12 7.06 -9.46
C CYS A 836 14.46 6.61 -10.04
N ILE A 837 14.48 6.00 -11.23
CA ILE A 837 15.71 5.57 -11.92
C ILE A 837 16.68 6.73 -12.09
N ARG A 838 16.22 7.86 -12.65
CA ARG A 838 17.08 9.04 -12.84
C ARG A 838 17.57 9.61 -11.51
N THR A 839 16.72 9.70 -10.50
CA THR A 839 17.16 10.13 -9.16
C THR A 839 18.22 9.22 -8.57
N ILE A 840 18.15 7.90 -8.79
CA ILE A 840 19.18 6.95 -8.36
C ILE A 840 20.48 7.19 -9.14
N GLU A 841 20.42 7.32 -10.48
CA GLU A 841 21.59 7.59 -11.34
C GLU A 841 22.28 8.91 -10.96
N HIS A 842 21.51 9.99 -10.82
CA HIS A 842 22.02 11.30 -10.39
C HIS A 842 22.61 11.27 -8.97
N ALA A 843 21.95 10.58 -8.02
CA ALA A 843 22.47 10.47 -6.66
C ALA A 843 23.73 9.60 -6.57
N ASP A 844 23.81 8.53 -7.36
CA ASP A 844 24.96 7.63 -7.44
C ASP A 844 26.23 8.36 -7.93
N ASN A 845 26.06 9.28 -8.90
CA ASN A 845 27.14 10.15 -9.41
C ASN A 845 27.76 11.06 -8.32
N THR A 846 27.04 11.37 -7.23
CA THR A 846 27.61 12.13 -6.09
C THR A 846 28.62 11.33 -5.25
N GLY A 847 28.88 10.08 -5.61
CA GLY A 847 29.90 9.23 -4.99
C GLY A 847 29.51 8.79 -3.58
N SER A 848 30.19 9.32 -2.56
CA SER A 848 29.90 9.00 -1.16
C SER A 848 28.63 9.65 -0.63
N LEU A 849 28.18 10.77 -1.21
CA LEU A 849 26.93 11.42 -0.77
C LEU A 849 25.67 10.62 -1.15
N PHE A 850 25.79 9.65 -2.07
CA PHE A 850 24.74 8.65 -2.36
C PHE A 850 24.22 7.94 -1.10
N ALA A 851 25.08 7.79 -0.07
CA ALA A 851 24.71 7.19 1.21
C ALA A 851 23.56 7.93 1.94
N PHE A 852 23.36 9.23 1.66
CA PHE A 852 22.26 10.03 2.22
C PHE A 852 20.90 9.84 1.52
N THR A 853 20.87 9.18 0.35
CA THR A 853 19.63 8.92 -0.39
C THR A 853 18.65 8.11 0.46
N PRO A 854 17.35 8.48 0.54
CA PRO A 854 16.34 7.67 1.20
C PRO A 854 16.20 6.29 0.55
N GLU A 855 16.17 5.22 1.36
CA GLU A 855 16.11 3.84 0.84
C GLU A 855 14.89 3.58 -0.05
N PHE A 856 13.81 4.34 0.19
CA PHE A 856 12.55 4.16 -0.53
C PHE A 856 12.67 4.41 -2.03
N TYR A 857 13.65 5.18 -2.53
CA TYR A 857 13.83 5.37 -3.97
C TYR A 857 14.14 4.05 -4.71
N LEU A 858 14.98 3.19 -4.12
CA LEU A 858 15.24 1.86 -4.65
C LEU A 858 14.00 0.95 -4.52
N ASN A 859 13.33 0.98 -3.37
CA ASN A 859 12.09 0.21 -3.16
C ASN A 859 11.00 0.59 -4.16
N VAL A 860 10.76 1.88 -4.40
CA VAL A 860 9.78 2.35 -5.40
C VAL A 860 10.17 1.91 -6.81
N ALA A 861 11.44 1.98 -7.21
CA ALA A 861 11.85 1.50 -8.54
C ALA A 861 11.56 -0.01 -8.72
N MET A 862 11.93 -0.84 -7.73
CA MET A 862 11.65 -2.29 -7.76
C MET A 862 10.14 -2.59 -7.74
N ASN A 863 9.39 -1.89 -6.89
CA ASN A 863 7.95 -2.10 -6.70
C ASN A 863 7.10 -1.53 -7.84
N ALA A 864 7.55 -0.47 -8.53
CA ALA A 864 6.91 0.05 -9.73
C ALA A 864 7.13 -0.90 -10.91
N TYR A 865 8.35 -1.41 -11.12
CA TYR A 865 8.62 -2.47 -12.10
C TYR A 865 7.75 -3.72 -11.83
N SER A 866 7.68 -4.17 -10.57
CA SER A 866 6.82 -5.31 -10.18
C SER A 866 5.34 -5.06 -10.50
N ALA A 867 4.83 -3.87 -10.15
CA ALA A 867 3.43 -3.51 -10.44
C ALA A 867 3.13 -3.46 -11.95
N LEU A 868 3.98 -2.78 -12.74
CA LEU A 868 3.86 -2.69 -14.20
C LEU A 868 3.88 -4.06 -14.89
N LYS A 869 4.59 -5.04 -14.30
CA LYS A 869 4.76 -6.39 -14.85
C LYS A 869 3.62 -7.33 -14.50
N ASN A 870 3.11 -7.22 -13.27
CA ASN A 870 2.30 -8.26 -12.63
C ASN A 870 0.85 -7.83 -12.34
N TYR A 871 0.55 -6.53 -12.28
CA TYR A 871 -0.76 -6.03 -11.83
C TYR A 871 -1.64 -5.48 -12.98
N PHE A 872 -1.05 -5.09 -14.11
CA PHE A 872 -1.80 -4.60 -15.27
C PHE A 872 -2.19 -5.77 -16.20
N SER A 873 -3.35 -5.64 -16.85
CA SER A 873 -3.88 -6.65 -17.78
C SER A 873 -2.90 -6.93 -18.93
N PRO A 874 -2.77 -8.19 -19.41
CA PRO A 874 -1.96 -8.55 -20.58
C PRO A 874 -2.28 -7.76 -21.86
N ALA A 875 -3.49 -7.18 -21.96
CA ALA A 875 -3.89 -6.30 -23.06
C ALA A 875 -3.22 -4.90 -23.03
N ASN A 876 -2.56 -4.55 -21.93
CA ASN A 876 -1.69 -3.37 -21.80
C ASN A 876 -0.26 -3.88 -21.49
N GLY A 877 0.40 -4.45 -22.50
CA GLY A 877 1.74 -5.04 -22.34
C GLY A 877 2.79 -4.01 -21.94
N MET A 878 3.72 -4.38 -21.05
CA MET A 878 4.80 -3.48 -20.62
C MET A 878 5.75 -3.11 -21.76
N ASP A 879 5.82 -3.97 -22.77
CA ASP A 879 6.52 -3.78 -24.04
C ASP A 879 5.88 -2.74 -24.98
N GLU A 880 4.66 -2.27 -24.70
CA GLU A 880 4.07 -1.11 -25.39
C GLU A 880 4.51 0.25 -24.81
N LEU A 881 5.33 0.27 -23.75
CA LEU A 881 5.74 1.52 -23.08
C LEU A 881 6.88 2.25 -23.84
N PRO A 882 6.83 3.60 -23.90
CA PRO A 882 7.82 4.38 -24.66
C PRO A 882 9.20 4.31 -23.98
N GLY A 883 10.19 3.74 -24.66
CA GLY A 883 11.55 3.55 -24.12
C GLY A 883 11.72 2.30 -23.22
N TYR A 884 10.75 1.37 -23.23
CA TYR A 884 10.74 0.16 -22.38
C TYR A 884 12.10 -0.56 -22.27
N GLU A 885 12.73 -0.90 -23.40
CA GLU A 885 14.01 -1.64 -23.37
C GLU A 885 15.17 -0.83 -22.74
N GLU A 886 15.15 0.49 -22.86
CA GLU A 886 16.16 1.39 -22.29
C GLU A 886 15.95 1.50 -20.77
N THR A 887 14.72 1.76 -20.32
CA THR A 887 14.36 1.79 -18.89
C THR A 887 14.59 0.43 -18.20
N LEU A 888 14.37 -0.70 -18.90
CA LEU A 888 14.78 -2.01 -18.40
C LEU A 888 16.30 -2.11 -18.21
N THR A 889 17.09 -1.57 -19.14
CA THR A 889 18.56 -1.63 -19.12
C THR A 889 19.14 -0.72 -18.03
N GLN A 890 18.54 0.46 -17.79
CA GLN A 890 18.89 1.33 -16.67
C GLN A 890 18.59 0.67 -15.31
N LEU A 891 17.40 0.11 -15.12
CA LEU A 891 17.09 -0.61 -13.87
C LEU A 891 17.93 -1.89 -13.71
N ALA A 892 18.28 -2.58 -14.81
CA ALA A 892 19.23 -3.70 -14.76
C ALA A 892 20.63 -3.24 -14.31
N ALA A 893 21.11 -2.07 -14.76
CA ALA A 893 22.38 -1.50 -14.32
C ALA A 893 22.36 -1.13 -12.82
N ILE A 894 21.28 -0.47 -12.36
CA ILE A 894 21.04 -0.16 -10.94
C ILE A 894 21.07 -1.44 -10.10
N LEU A 895 20.31 -2.48 -10.48
CA LEU A 895 20.26 -3.75 -9.76
C LEU A 895 21.63 -4.47 -9.74
N ALA A 896 22.31 -4.51 -10.88
CA ALA A 896 23.62 -5.16 -11.04
C ALA A 896 24.75 -4.44 -10.27
N LYS A 897 24.68 -3.11 -10.14
CA LYS A 897 25.64 -2.30 -9.39
C LYS A 897 25.39 -2.34 -7.89
N HIS A 898 24.14 -2.13 -7.46
CA HIS A 898 23.87 -1.76 -6.06
C HIS A 898 23.65 -2.92 -5.08
N PHE A 899 23.33 -4.13 -5.53
CA PHE A 899 23.07 -5.27 -4.62
C PHE A 899 24.27 -5.62 -3.70
N ALA A 900 25.49 -5.24 -4.10
CA ALA A 900 26.74 -5.46 -3.37
C ALA A 900 27.49 -4.15 -3.07
N ASP A 901 26.83 -2.99 -3.15
CA ASP A 901 27.45 -1.67 -2.95
C ASP A 901 27.76 -1.42 -1.46
N PRO A 902 29.02 -1.08 -1.09
CA PRO A 902 29.39 -0.82 0.29
C PRO A 902 28.83 0.50 0.86
N ARG A 903 28.32 1.42 0.01
CA ARG A 903 27.60 2.63 0.45
C ARG A 903 26.20 2.32 0.96
N ILE A 904 25.64 1.16 0.61
CA ILE A 904 24.40 0.64 1.15
C ILE A 904 24.75 -0.20 2.39
N VAL A 905 24.12 0.06 3.53
CA VAL A 905 24.37 -0.62 4.81
C VAL A 905 23.23 -1.56 5.18
N GLY A 906 21.98 -1.16 4.94
CA GLY A 906 20.80 -1.96 5.27
C GLY A 906 20.79 -3.35 4.62
N THR A 907 20.48 -4.38 5.41
CA THR A 907 20.34 -5.77 4.96
C THR A 907 19.13 -5.96 4.05
N ASP A 908 17.99 -5.43 4.49
CA ASP A 908 16.68 -5.74 3.93
C ASP A 908 16.54 -5.16 2.51
N ILE A 909 17.13 -3.99 2.28
CA ILE A 909 17.24 -3.38 0.95
C ILE A 909 18.21 -4.16 0.04
N LYS A 910 19.30 -4.75 0.57
CA LYS A 910 20.20 -5.61 -0.22
C LYS A 910 19.55 -6.93 -0.61
N ASP A 911 18.82 -7.58 0.31
CA ASP A 911 18.04 -8.77 0.01
C ASP A 911 16.94 -8.46 -1.01
N SER A 912 16.29 -7.29 -0.92
CA SER A 912 15.32 -6.81 -1.91
C SER A 912 15.94 -6.59 -3.30
N LEU A 913 17.11 -5.94 -3.37
CA LEU A 913 17.88 -5.77 -4.62
C LEU A 913 18.28 -7.13 -5.23
N MET A 914 18.74 -8.08 -4.42
CA MET A 914 19.06 -9.44 -4.87
C MET A 914 17.81 -10.18 -5.37
N GLN A 915 16.67 -10.06 -4.70
CA GLN A 915 15.41 -10.67 -5.12
C GLN A 915 14.88 -10.05 -6.42
N ALA A 916 15.00 -8.72 -6.59
CA ALA A 916 14.64 -8.03 -7.82
C ALA A 916 15.55 -8.41 -8.99
N LEU A 917 16.88 -8.48 -8.79
CA LEU A 917 17.84 -8.96 -9.80
C LEU A 917 17.55 -10.42 -10.18
N ALA A 918 17.21 -11.27 -9.21
CA ALA A 918 16.85 -12.66 -9.45
C ALA A 918 15.52 -12.81 -10.22
N SER A 919 14.54 -11.95 -9.95
CA SER A 919 13.32 -11.83 -10.76
C SER A 919 13.63 -11.33 -12.17
N TYR A 920 14.57 -10.41 -12.35
CA TYR A 920 15.03 -9.90 -13.64
C TYR A 920 15.58 -11.00 -14.56
N VAL A 921 16.49 -11.85 -14.05
CA VAL A 921 17.11 -12.93 -14.86
C VAL A 921 16.16 -14.10 -15.18
N CYS A 922 14.96 -14.16 -14.59
CA CYS A 922 13.98 -15.21 -14.87
C CYS A 922 13.19 -15.04 -16.18
N TYR A 923 13.27 -13.90 -16.87
CA TYR A 923 12.43 -13.58 -18.03
C TYR A 923 13.27 -13.07 -19.21
N PRO A 924 13.00 -13.47 -20.47
CA PRO A 924 13.88 -13.15 -21.60
C PRO A 924 14.12 -11.66 -21.88
N GLN A 925 13.10 -10.79 -21.73
CA GLN A 925 13.26 -9.35 -21.98
C GLN A 925 14.15 -8.67 -20.94
N SER A 926 13.92 -8.92 -19.64
CA SER A 926 14.73 -8.37 -18.56
C SER A 926 16.12 -9.01 -18.46
N LEU A 927 16.27 -10.28 -18.85
CA LEU A 927 17.60 -10.90 -18.99
C LEU A 927 18.42 -10.25 -20.11
N ARG A 928 17.81 -10.01 -21.29
CA ARG A 928 18.46 -9.24 -22.36
C ARG A 928 18.86 -7.84 -21.92
N ALA A 929 18.08 -7.20 -21.04
CA ALA A 929 18.45 -5.90 -20.47
C ALA A 929 19.71 -6.00 -19.59
N VAL A 930 19.84 -7.05 -18.76
CA VAL A 930 21.09 -7.33 -18.02
C VAL A 930 22.26 -7.64 -18.97
N GLU A 931 22.01 -8.31 -20.10
CA GLU A 931 23.04 -8.56 -21.13
C GLU A 931 23.50 -7.28 -21.87
N ARG A 932 22.67 -6.22 -21.89
CA ARG A 932 22.96 -4.93 -22.56
C ARG A 932 23.73 -3.92 -21.69
N ILE A 933 23.78 -4.09 -20.37
CA ILE A 933 24.51 -3.13 -19.50
C ILE A 933 26.02 -3.13 -19.80
N PRO A 934 26.78 -2.08 -19.44
CA PRO A 934 28.21 -1.99 -19.72
C PRO A 934 29.01 -3.21 -19.23
N GLU A 935 30.03 -3.62 -20.00
CA GLU A 935 30.76 -4.86 -19.73
C GLU A 935 31.45 -4.86 -18.37
N GLU A 936 32.04 -3.74 -17.97
CA GLU A 936 32.63 -3.56 -16.63
C GLU A 936 31.61 -3.83 -15.51
N GLN A 937 30.34 -3.43 -15.70
CA GLN A 937 29.26 -3.70 -14.75
C GLN A 937 28.81 -5.17 -14.78
N ARG A 938 28.76 -5.82 -15.95
CA ARG A 938 28.46 -7.27 -16.06
C ARG A 938 29.53 -8.11 -15.38
N VAL A 939 30.81 -7.77 -15.56
CA VAL A 939 31.95 -8.44 -14.92
C VAL A 939 31.98 -8.15 -13.42
N ALA A 940 31.74 -6.92 -12.97
CA ALA A 940 31.64 -6.58 -11.55
C ALA A 940 30.48 -7.30 -10.85
N MET A 941 29.29 -7.32 -11.47
CA MET A 941 28.12 -8.09 -11.00
C MET A 941 28.48 -9.56 -10.86
N MET A 942 29.08 -10.18 -11.88
CA MET A 942 29.47 -11.59 -11.83
C MET A 942 30.52 -11.85 -10.74
N LYS A 943 31.53 -10.99 -10.57
CA LYS A 943 32.50 -11.10 -9.47
C LYS A 943 31.82 -11.01 -8.09
N ASN A 944 30.79 -10.19 -7.94
CA ASN A 944 30.01 -10.07 -6.70
C ASN A 944 29.02 -11.25 -6.48
N LEU A 945 28.61 -11.97 -7.54
CA LEU A 945 27.86 -13.24 -7.44
C LEU A 945 28.78 -14.44 -7.10
N LEU A 946 30.04 -14.39 -7.52
CA LEU A 946 31.06 -15.42 -7.26
C LEU A 946 31.85 -15.20 -5.95
N ALA A 947 31.58 -14.12 -5.22
CA ALA A 947 32.22 -13.91 -3.92
C ALA A 947 31.76 -14.98 -2.88
N PRO A 948 32.61 -15.38 -1.92
CA PRO A 948 32.33 -16.51 -1.02
C PRO A 948 31.03 -16.36 -0.24
N TYR A 949 30.37 -17.49 0.03
CA TYR A 949 29.08 -17.53 0.76
C TYR A 949 29.19 -17.32 2.27
N GLU A 950 30.40 -17.05 2.78
CA GLU A 950 30.64 -16.78 4.19
C GLU A 950 30.26 -15.32 4.53
N GLN A 951 29.55 -15.12 5.64
CA GLN A 951 29.09 -13.80 6.13
C GLN A 951 28.08 -13.04 5.23
N ARG A 952 27.39 -13.71 4.28
CA ARG A 952 26.31 -13.11 3.47
C ARG A 952 25.12 -14.05 3.22
N PRO A 953 23.91 -13.52 2.96
CA PRO A 953 22.85 -14.29 2.32
C PRO A 953 23.32 -14.79 0.95
N TRP A 954 23.32 -16.11 0.77
CA TRP A 954 23.84 -16.76 -0.44
C TRP A 954 22.75 -17.43 -1.29
N ALA A 955 21.58 -17.73 -0.73
CA ALA A 955 20.53 -18.48 -1.42
C ALA A 955 20.03 -17.76 -2.69
N GLN A 956 19.80 -16.45 -2.61
CA GLN A 956 19.39 -15.61 -3.75
C GLN A 956 20.49 -15.54 -4.82
N THR A 957 21.75 -15.44 -4.38
CA THR A 957 22.94 -15.42 -5.26
C THR A 957 23.10 -16.75 -6.02
N ASN A 958 22.97 -17.87 -5.31
CA ASN A 958 22.97 -19.21 -5.88
C ASN A 958 21.80 -19.40 -6.88
N TRP A 959 20.61 -18.89 -6.55
CA TRP A 959 19.43 -18.97 -7.42
C TRP A 959 19.58 -18.14 -8.70
N ILE A 960 20.24 -16.97 -8.66
CA ILE A 960 20.62 -16.19 -9.85
C ILE A 960 21.52 -17.04 -10.77
N LEU A 961 22.59 -17.62 -10.24
CA LEU A 961 23.52 -18.48 -11.00
C LEU A 961 22.79 -19.67 -11.65
N VAL A 962 21.89 -20.32 -10.91
CA VAL A 962 21.05 -21.44 -11.40
C VAL A 962 20.04 -21.00 -12.48
N ARG A 963 19.56 -19.75 -12.44
CA ARG A 963 18.70 -19.19 -13.50
C ARG A 963 19.49 -18.87 -14.76
N LEU A 964 20.70 -18.30 -14.64
CA LEU A 964 21.60 -18.07 -15.78
C LEU A 964 22.03 -19.37 -16.50
N TRP A 965 22.06 -20.49 -15.78
CA TRP A 965 22.33 -21.85 -16.31
C TRP A 965 21.11 -22.53 -16.96
N ARG A 966 19.89 -21.99 -16.77
CA ARG A 966 18.64 -22.71 -17.06
C ARG A 966 18.40 -22.89 -18.55
N GLY A 967 18.74 -24.08 -19.04
CA GLY A 967 18.71 -24.47 -20.45
C GLY A 967 19.94 -25.27 -20.88
N CYS A 968 21.07 -25.13 -20.17
CA CYS A 968 22.36 -25.70 -20.56
C CYS A 968 22.70 -27.03 -19.86
N GLY A 969 22.26 -27.23 -18.61
CA GLY A 969 22.57 -28.44 -17.84
C GLY A 969 21.94 -29.74 -18.35
N PHE A 970 22.57 -30.87 -18.01
CA PHE A 970 22.07 -32.21 -18.28
C PHE A 970 20.68 -32.37 -17.66
N GLY A 971 19.68 -32.70 -18.48
CA GLY A 971 18.26 -32.75 -18.10
C GLY A 971 17.61 -31.44 -17.62
N TYR A 972 18.39 -30.40 -17.29
CA TYR A 972 17.93 -29.06 -16.90
C TYR A 972 17.51 -28.19 -18.11
N ARG A 973 17.68 -28.74 -19.32
CA ARG A 973 17.20 -28.23 -20.61
C ARG A 973 15.69 -28.41 -20.87
N TYR A 974 14.98 -29.20 -20.06
CA TYR A 974 13.55 -29.48 -20.27
C TYR A 974 12.66 -28.47 -19.53
N THR A 975 11.66 -27.91 -20.22
CA THR A 975 10.69 -26.95 -19.63
C THR A 975 9.87 -27.57 -18.51
N ARG A 976 9.43 -28.83 -18.67
CA ARG A 976 8.70 -29.60 -17.67
C ARG A 976 9.53 -30.83 -17.30
N LEU A 977 9.60 -31.14 -16.00
CA LEU A 977 10.38 -32.27 -15.50
C LEU A 977 9.67 -33.59 -15.87
N PRO A 978 10.31 -34.54 -16.59
CA PRO A 978 9.64 -35.72 -17.13
C PRO A 978 8.92 -36.65 -16.13
N HIS A 979 9.28 -36.64 -14.85
CA HIS A 979 8.60 -37.45 -13.83
C HIS A 979 7.19 -36.92 -13.50
N LEU A 980 7.01 -35.59 -13.48
CA LEU A 980 5.73 -34.93 -13.20
C LEU A 980 4.67 -35.14 -14.29
N LEU A 981 5.05 -35.66 -15.46
CA LEU A 981 4.12 -35.97 -16.55
C LEU A 981 3.22 -37.20 -16.26
N LYS A 982 3.47 -37.93 -15.16
CA LYS A 982 2.74 -39.14 -14.77
C LYS A 982 1.57 -38.89 -13.80
N THR A 983 1.50 -37.72 -13.16
CA THR A 983 0.41 -37.31 -12.27
C THR A 983 -0.55 -36.36 -12.98
N LYS A 984 -1.81 -36.28 -12.52
CA LYS A 984 -2.76 -35.28 -13.01
C LYS A 984 -2.29 -33.88 -12.59
N PRO A 985 -2.16 -32.91 -13.53
CA PRO A 985 -1.65 -31.58 -13.22
C PRO A 985 -2.81 -30.62 -12.92
N GLU A 986 -3.26 -30.63 -11.66
CA GLU A 986 -4.36 -29.81 -11.16
C GLU A 986 -3.87 -28.80 -10.07
N ASP A 987 -3.19 -29.23 -8.99
CA ASP A 987 -2.77 -28.32 -7.88
C ASP A 987 -1.27 -28.36 -7.54
N ALA A 988 -0.40 -27.62 -8.27
CA ALA A 988 1.02 -27.49 -7.91
C ALA A 988 1.66 -26.17 -8.38
N ASN A 989 1.89 -25.23 -7.44
CA ASN A 989 2.63 -23.98 -7.65
C ASN A 989 4.16 -24.20 -7.76
N LEU A 990 4.58 -25.03 -8.71
CA LEU A 990 5.98 -25.39 -8.94
C LEU A 990 6.75 -24.27 -9.68
N PRO A 991 7.91 -23.78 -9.17
CA PRO A 991 8.67 -22.64 -9.75
C PRO A 991 9.30 -22.82 -11.16
N SER A 992 8.82 -23.77 -11.97
CA SER A 992 9.50 -24.25 -13.19
C SER A 992 8.72 -24.16 -14.51
N LEU A 993 7.46 -23.71 -14.54
CA LEU A 993 6.67 -23.66 -15.79
C LEU A 993 7.25 -22.77 -16.90
N GLN A 994 8.03 -21.74 -16.56
CA GLN A 994 8.68 -20.87 -17.55
C GLN A 994 9.62 -21.64 -18.49
N LYS A 995 9.61 -21.32 -19.79
CA LYS A 995 10.56 -21.85 -20.79
C LYS A 995 12.02 -21.51 -20.40
N PRO A 996 13.01 -22.41 -20.61
CA PRO A 996 14.42 -22.12 -20.32
C PRO A 996 14.98 -20.92 -21.10
N CYS A 997 15.78 -20.08 -20.44
CA CYS A 997 16.36 -18.86 -21.00
C CYS A 997 17.78 -18.61 -20.43
N PRO A 998 18.81 -19.36 -20.88
CA PRO A 998 20.16 -19.22 -20.36
C PRO A 998 20.89 -18.01 -20.97
N SER A 999 21.71 -17.31 -20.18
CA SER A 999 22.60 -16.26 -20.69
C SER A 999 23.99 -16.81 -20.96
N LEU A 1000 24.27 -17.11 -22.23
CA LEU A 1000 25.61 -17.55 -22.66
C LEU A 1000 26.67 -16.45 -22.50
N LEU A 1001 26.26 -15.18 -22.46
CA LEU A 1001 27.16 -14.03 -22.27
C LEU A 1001 27.66 -13.96 -20.83
N LEU A 1002 26.76 -14.02 -19.84
CA LEU A 1002 27.15 -13.99 -18.43
C LEU A 1002 27.87 -15.29 -18.01
N GLN A 1003 27.54 -16.43 -18.61
CA GLN A 1003 28.31 -17.68 -18.45
C GLN A 1003 29.77 -17.56 -18.90
N ARG A 1004 30.07 -16.80 -19.98
CA ARG A 1004 31.46 -16.56 -20.42
C ARG A 1004 32.24 -15.73 -19.41
N HIS A 1005 31.65 -14.64 -18.90
CA HIS A 1005 32.30 -13.84 -17.86
C HIS A 1005 32.53 -14.60 -16.55
N MET A 1006 31.64 -15.53 -16.18
CA MET A 1006 31.90 -16.48 -15.09
C MET A 1006 33.11 -17.37 -15.40
N ALA A 1007 33.19 -17.92 -16.62
CA ALA A 1007 34.28 -18.79 -17.04
C ALA A 1007 35.64 -18.06 -17.08
N GLU A 1008 35.65 -16.83 -17.59
CA GLU A 1008 36.82 -15.94 -17.64
C GLU A 1008 37.32 -15.62 -16.22
N LEU A 1009 36.43 -15.14 -15.34
CA LEU A 1009 36.76 -14.79 -13.95
C LEU A 1009 37.35 -15.98 -13.17
N LEU A 1010 36.74 -17.16 -13.26
CA LEU A 1010 37.21 -18.37 -12.56
C LEU A 1010 38.45 -19.02 -13.21
N SER A 1011 38.78 -18.64 -14.45
CA SER A 1011 40.03 -19.04 -15.10
C SER A 1011 41.20 -18.14 -14.70
N MET A 1012 40.95 -16.84 -14.55
CA MET A 1012 41.97 -15.84 -14.20
C MET A 1012 42.28 -15.80 -12.70
N ASP A 1013 41.26 -15.71 -11.85
CA ASP A 1013 41.42 -15.51 -10.40
C ASP A 1013 41.32 -16.86 -9.65
N LYS A 1014 42.46 -17.54 -9.53
CA LYS A 1014 42.55 -18.90 -8.97
C LYS A 1014 42.15 -18.97 -7.48
N ASP A 1015 42.41 -17.91 -6.73
CA ASP A 1015 42.13 -17.86 -5.29
C ASP A 1015 40.66 -17.54 -5.02
N MET A 1016 40.05 -16.62 -5.78
CA MET A 1016 38.60 -16.40 -5.76
C MET A 1016 37.85 -17.67 -6.19
N ALA A 1017 38.28 -18.34 -7.27
CA ALA A 1017 37.66 -19.58 -7.74
C ALA A 1017 37.73 -20.70 -6.67
N ALA A 1018 38.87 -20.84 -6.00
CA ALA A 1018 39.05 -21.82 -4.92
C ALA A 1018 38.19 -21.47 -3.69
N SER A 1019 38.11 -20.20 -3.30
CA SER A 1019 37.32 -19.76 -2.15
C SER A 1019 35.81 -19.91 -2.41
N PHE A 1020 35.33 -19.48 -3.58
CA PHE A 1020 33.97 -19.67 -4.05
C PHE A 1020 33.55 -21.14 -3.98
N LEU A 1021 34.30 -22.03 -4.65
CA LEU A 1021 33.96 -23.45 -4.69
C LEU A 1021 34.05 -24.14 -3.34
N ASN A 1022 35.01 -23.78 -2.49
CA ASN A 1022 35.02 -24.30 -1.11
C ASN A 1022 33.76 -23.88 -0.35
N SER A 1023 33.26 -22.65 -0.53
CA SER A 1023 32.02 -22.19 0.10
C SER A 1023 30.76 -22.88 -0.47
N VAL A 1024 30.69 -23.13 -1.78
CA VAL A 1024 29.61 -23.91 -2.42
C VAL A 1024 29.59 -25.36 -1.91
N LEU A 1025 30.76 -26.01 -1.84
CA LEU A 1025 30.90 -27.37 -1.31
C LEU A 1025 30.60 -27.45 0.20
N ASN A 1026 30.91 -26.40 0.98
CA ASN A 1026 30.52 -26.29 2.39
C ASN A 1026 28.98 -26.23 2.54
N GLN A 1027 28.32 -25.34 1.79
CA GLN A 1027 26.86 -25.18 1.87
C GLN A 1027 26.11 -26.41 1.34
N LEU A 1028 26.64 -27.11 0.32
CA LEU A 1028 26.04 -28.36 -0.17
C LEU A 1028 26.11 -29.46 0.89
N ASN A 1029 27.27 -29.63 1.53
CA ASN A 1029 27.43 -30.59 2.62
C ASN A 1029 26.46 -30.31 3.78
N TRP A 1030 26.27 -29.03 4.13
CA TRP A 1030 25.30 -28.63 5.15
C TRP A 1030 23.85 -28.89 4.70
N ALA A 1031 23.39 -28.28 3.61
CA ALA A 1031 22.00 -28.38 3.15
C ALA A 1031 21.55 -29.83 2.92
N PHE A 1032 22.43 -30.69 2.40
CA PHE A 1032 22.14 -32.11 2.21
C PHE A 1032 22.14 -32.90 3.53
N SER A 1033 22.96 -32.52 4.51
CA SER A 1033 22.93 -33.13 5.85
C SER A 1033 21.63 -32.80 6.59
N GLU A 1034 21.21 -31.53 6.57
CA GLU A 1034 19.92 -31.10 7.16
C GLU A 1034 18.75 -31.79 6.46
N PHE A 1035 18.75 -31.86 5.12
CA PHE A 1035 17.72 -32.56 4.36
C PHE A 1035 17.55 -34.03 4.78
N ILE A 1036 18.65 -34.78 4.91
CA ILE A 1036 18.61 -36.17 5.36
C ILE A 1036 18.15 -36.29 6.82
N GLY A 1037 18.54 -35.35 7.69
CA GLY A 1037 18.05 -35.29 9.07
C GLY A 1037 16.53 -35.08 9.13
N MET A 1038 16.01 -34.12 8.37
CA MET A 1038 14.57 -33.87 8.25
C MET A 1038 13.81 -35.09 7.71
N ILE A 1039 14.34 -35.82 6.73
CA ILE A 1039 13.74 -37.08 6.24
C ILE A 1039 13.66 -38.14 7.36
N GLN A 1040 14.70 -38.26 8.19
CA GLN A 1040 14.71 -39.18 9.32
C GLN A 1040 13.71 -38.79 10.41
N GLU A 1041 13.53 -37.49 10.69
CA GLU A 1041 12.47 -37.02 11.60
C GLU A 1041 11.07 -37.30 11.05
N ILE A 1042 10.82 -37.04 9.76
CA ILE A 1042 9.53 -37.28 9.09
C ILE A 1042 9.17 -38.77 9.12
N GLN A 1043 10.13 -39.66 8.84
CA GLN A 1043 9.92 -41.11 8.97
C GLN A 1043 9.60 -41.50 10.43
N GLN A 1044 10.41 -41.06 11.40
CA GLN A 1044 10.20 -41.37 12.81
C GLN A 1044 8.87 -40.81 13.36
N ALA A 1045 8.31 -39.76 12.77
CA ALA A 1045 6.98 -39.28 13.07
C ALA A 1045 5.89 -40.15 12.43
N ALA A 1046 6.03 -40.50 11.15
CA ALA A 1046 5.08 -41.33 10.40
C ALA A 1046 4.96 -42.77 10.94
N GLU A 1047 6.00 -43.30 11.59
CA GLU A 1047 6.00 -44.65 12.19
C GLU A 1047 5.43 -44.68 13.64
N ARG A 1048 5.01 -43.56 14.23
CA ARG A 1048 4.45 -43.49 15.59
C ARG A 1048 2.91 -43.62 15.59
N PRO A 1049 2.32 -44.67 16.19
CA PRO A 1049 0.89 -44.95 16.08
C PRO A 1049 -0.05 -43.95 16.77
N GLU A 1050 0.47 -43.03 17.59
CA GLU A 1050 -0.35 -42.08 18.37
C GLU A 1050 -0.40 -40.65 17.80
N ARG A 1051 0.39 -40.31 16.76
CA ARG A 1051 0.42 -38.95 16.17
C ARG A 1051 0.73 -38.94 14.67
N ASN A 1052 -0.27 -39.23 13.85
CA ASN A 1052 -0.19 -39.17 12.38
C ASN A 1052 -0.16 -37.73 11.79
N PHE A 1053 0.41 -36.75 12.51
CA PHE A 1053 0.48 -35.35 12.07
C PHE A 1053 1.93 -34.85 12.16
N VAL A 1054 2.57 -34.76 11.00
CA VAL A 1054 3.86 -34.06 10.81
C VAL A 1054 3.55 -32.57 10.67
N ASP A 1055 4.36 -31.69 11.26
CA ASP A 1055 4.16 -30.25 11.12
C ASP A 1055 4.40 -29.81 9.67
N THR A 1056 3.42 -29.13 9.07
CA THR A 1056 3.52 -28.52 7.73
C THR A 1056 4.74 -27.58 7.60
N ARG A 1057 5.22 -26.99 8.71
CA ARG A 1057 6.48 -26.24 8.75
C ARG A 1057 7.70 -27.14 8.58
N GLN A 1058 7.75 -28.31 9.22
CA GLN A 1058 8.84 -29.28 9.05
C GLN A 1058 8.89 -29.80 7.60
N LEU A 1059 7.73 -30.10 6.99
CA LEU A 1059 7.66 -30.50 5.58
C LEU A 1059 8.24 -29.42 4.65
N LYS A 1060 7.84 -28.15 4.84
CA LYS A 1060 8.37 -27.00 4.07
C LYS A 1060 9.88 -26.78 4.27
N VAL A 1061 10.42 -27.00 5.48
CA VAL A 1061 11.86 -26.94 5.72
C VAL A 1061 12.59 -28.07 4.99
N CYS A 1062 12.06 -29.30 5.03
CA CYS A 1062 12.62 -30.45 4.31
C CYS A 1062 12.70 -30.18 2.79
N ALA A 1063 11.60 -29.73 2.18
CA ALA A 1063 11.58 -29.35 0.76
C ALA A 1063 12.57 -28.21 0.45
N THR A 1064 12.67 -27.19 1.31
CA THR A 1064 13.65 -26.10 1.16
C THR A 1064 15.09 -26.62 1.18
N CYS A 1065 15.45 -27.52 2.10
CA CYS A 1065 16.78 -28.12 2.16
C CYS A 1065 17.08 -28.99 0.93
N PHE A 1066 16.08 -29.68 0.37
CA PHE A 1066 16.20 -30.40 -0.90
C PHE A 1066 16.48 -29.45 -2.07
N ASP A 1067 15.66 -28.41 -2.25
CA ASP A 1067 15.80 -27.45 -3.34
C ASP A 1067 17.11 -26.64 -3.25
N LEU A 1068 17.60 -26.35 -2.05
CA LEU A 1068 18.95 -25.80 -1.82
C LEU A 1068 20.04 -26.80 -2.25
N SER A 1069 19.93 -28.07 -1.87
CA SER A 1069 20.89 -29.11 -2.27
C SER A 1069 20.95 -29.29 -3.79
N VAL A 1070 19.79 -29.35 -4.46
CA VAL A 1070 19.69 -29.47 -5.92
C VAL A 1070 20.25 -28.22 -6.61
N SER A 1071 19.92 -27.01 -6.12
CA SER A 1071 20.41 -25.77 -6.74
C SER A 1071 21.93 -25.60 -6.61
N LEU A 1072 22.53 -25.94 -5.47
CA LEU A 1072 23.99 -25.98 -5.30
C LEU A 1072 24.66 -27.00 -6.23
N LEU A 1073 24.08 -28.20 -6.39
CA LEU A 1073 24.55 -29.17 -7.40
C LEU A 1073 24.46 -28.62 -8.83
N ARG A 1074 23.48 -27.77 -9.18
CA ARG A 1074 23.40 -27.11 -10.49
C ARG A 1074 24.46 -26.03 -10.69
N VAL A 1075 24.90 -25.32 -9.64
CA VAL A 1075 26.06 -24.40 -9.75
C VAL A 1075 27.37 -25.16 -9.91
N LEU A 1076 27.52 -26.32 -9.25
CA LEU A 1076 28.65 -27.22 -9.49
C LEU A 1076 28.63 -27.78 -10.92
N GLU A 1077 27.48 -28.26 -11.41
CA GLU A 1077 27.30 -28.70 -12.81
C GLU A 1077 27.70 -27.61 -13.81
N MET A 1078 27.23 -26.38 -13.61
CA MET A 1078 27.62 -25.23 -14.44
C MET A 1078 29.13 -24.99 -14.39
N THR A 1079 29.72 -24.90 -13.20
CA THR A 1079 31.14 -24.53 -13.02
C THR A 1079 32.06 -25.59 -13.63
N VAL A 1080 31.78 -26.87 -13.39
CA VAL A 1080 32.49 -28.02 -13.99
C VAL A 1080 32.31 -28.05 -15.50
N THR A 1081 31.16 -27.61 -16.03
CA THR A 1081 30.93 -27.55 -17.47
C THR A 1081 31.71 -26.44 -18.16
N LEU A 1082 31.70 -25.24 -17.57
CA LEU A 1082 32.33 -24.03 -18.10
C LEU A 1082 33.86 -24.03 -17.92
N VAL A 1083 34.37 -24.45 -16.76
CA VAL A 1083 35.82 -24.43 -16.44
C VAL A 1083 36.26 -25.74 -15.75
N PRO A 1084 36.30 -26.88 -16.47
CA PRO A 1084 36.68 -28.18 -15.90
C PRO A 1084 38.11 -28.18 -15.33
N GLU A 1085 38.97 -27.31 -15.83
CA GLU A 1085 40.36 -27.12 -15.37
C GLU A 1085 40.48 -26.90 -13.86
N ILE A 1086 39.50 -26.24 -13.22
CA ILE A 1086 39.57 -25.96 -11.77
C ILE A 1086 39.62 -27.25 -10.94
N PHE A 1087 39.12 -28.37 -11.48
CA PHE A 1087 39.14 -29.69 -10.84
C PHE A 1087 40.18 -30.63 -11.47
N LEU A 1088 40.45 -30.50 -12.78
CA LEU A 1088 41.25 -31.45 -13.54
C LEU A 1088 42.72 -31.03 -13.71
N ASP A 1089 43.04 -29.73 -13.65
CA ASP A 1089 44.40 -29.21 -13.78
C ASP A 1089 45.13 -29.14 -12.44
N TRP A 1090 45.95 -30.15 -12.16
CA TRP A 1090 46.79 -30.22 -10.96
C TRP A 1090 47.97 -29.22 -10.96
N SER A 1091 48.13 -28.37 -11.98
CA SER A 1091 48.93 -27.14 -11.87
C SER A 1091 48.27 -26.09 -10.96
N ARG A 1092 46.97 -26.21 -10.66
CA ARG A 1092 46.26 -25.38 -9.67
C ARG A 1092 46.33 -26.08 -8.30
N PRO A 1093 46.89 -25.47 -7.25
CA PRO A 1093 47.14 -26.15 -5.96
C PRO A 1093 45.87 -26.59 -5.23
N SER A 1094 44.72 -26.00 -5.57
CA SER A 1094 43.41 -26.35 -5.03
C SER A 1094 42.70 -27.49 -5.77
N ALA A 1095 43.11 -27.84 -7.00
CA ALA A 1095 42.31 -28.70 -7.89
C ALA A 1095 42.12 -30.12 -7.35
N GLU A 1096 43.18 -30.77 -6.86
CA GLU A 1096 43.07 -32.11 -6.28
C GLU A 1096 42.15 -32.13 -5.05
N LEU A 1097 42.26 -31.12 -4.18
CA LEU A 1097 41.42 -31.00 -2.98
C LEU A 1097 39.95 -30.77 -3.35
N LEU A 1098 39.67 -29.85 -4.29
CA LEU A 1098 38.31 -29.58 -4.77
C LEU A 1098 37.69 -30.80 -5.44
N LEU A 1099 38.46 -31.54 -6.26
CA LEU A 1099 38.01 -32.76 -6.92
C LEU A 1099 37.74 -33.89 -5.90
N ARG A 1100 38.58 -34.06 -4.87
CA ARG A 1100 38.34 -35.02 -3.77
C ARG A 1100 37.08 -34.68 -2.98
N ARG A 1101 36.90 -33.41 -2.61
CA ARG A 1101 35.69 -32.94 -1.91
C ARG A 1101 34.43 -33.10 -2.75
N LEU A 1102 34.49 -32.83 -4.05
CA LEU A 1102 33.39 -33.04 -4.98
C LEU A 1102 33.04 -34.52 -5.07
N ALA A 1103 34.02 -35.39 -5.32
CA ALA A 1103 33.82 -36.84 -5.40
C ALA A 1103 33.14 -37.42 -4.14
N GLN A 1104 33.61 -37.03 -2.96
CA GLN A 1104 33.03 -37.43 -1.68
C GLN A 1104 31.53 -37.05 -1.57
N LEU A 1105 31.16 -35.81 -1.96
CA LEU A 1105 29.77 -35.35 -1.91
C LEU A 1105 28.89 -36.02 -2.97
N LEU A 1106 29.39 -36.24 -4.19
CA LEU A 1106 28.63 -36.96 -5.23
C LEU A 1106 28.33 -38.40 -4.79
N ASN A 1107 29.32 -39.11 -4.23
CA ASN A 1107 29.12 -40.46 -3.71
C ASN A 1107 28.12 -40.50 -2.53
N GLN A 1108 28.21 -39.54 -1.60
CA GLN A 1108 27.25 -39.42 -0.49
C GLN A 1108 25.82 -39.16 -0.98
N VAL A 1109 25.63 -38.27 -1.96
CA VAL A 1109 24.30 -38.00 -2.56
C VAL A 1109 23.77 -39.24 -3.28
N LEU A 1110 24.59 -39.91 -4.08
CA LEU A 1110 24.19 -41.12 -4.81
C LEU A 1110 23.71 -42.23 -3.88
N ASN A 1111 24.53 -42.65 -2.91
CA ASN A 1111 24.18 -43.78 -2.04
C ASN A 1111 22.92 -43.51 -1.21
N ARG A 1112 22.69 -42.25 -0.82
CA ARG A 1112 21.51 -41.83 -0.04
C ARG A 1112 20.21 -41.76 -0.85
N VAL A 1113 20.30 -41.67 -2.18
CA VAL A 1113 19.14 -41.56 -3.08
C VAL A 1113 18.92 -42.86 -3.89
N THR A 1114 19.94 -43.69 -4.11
CA THR A 1114 19.86 -44.89 -4.98
C THR A 1114 19.89 -46.24 -4.25
N ALA A 1115 20.08 -46.26 -2.91
CA ALA A 1115 20.10 -47.51 -2.14
C ALA A 1115 18.74 -48.24 -2.17
N GLU A 1116 18.75 -49.57 -2.24
CA GLU A 1116 17.51 -50.34 -2.39
C GLU A 1116 16.68 -50.36 -1.09
N LYS A 1117 15.43 -49.86 -1.14
CA LYS A 1117 14.41 -49.79 -0.05
C LYS A 1117 14.60 -48.66 0.98
N ASN A 1118 15.35 -47.63 0.59
CA ASN A 1118 15.86 -46.58 1.47
C ASN A 1118 14.81 -45.60 2.06
N LEU A 1119 15.29 -44.74 2.97
CA LEU A 1119 14.52 -43.68 3.65
C LEU A 1119 13.84 -42.68 2.71
N PHE A 1120 14.55 -42.25 1.67
CA PHE A 1120 14.09 -41.27 0.67
C PHE A 1120 12.95 -41.86 -0.16
N ASP A 1121 13.11 -43.10 -0.63
CA ASP A 1121 12.08 -43.88 -1.32
C ASP A 1121 10.77 -43.93 -0.52
N ARG A 1122 10.85 -44.20 0.79
CA ARG A 1122 9.68 -44.24 1.69
C ARG A 1122 9.00 -42.87 1.78
N VAL A 1123 9.74 -41.80 2.05
CA VAL A 1123 9.18 -40.44 2.19
C VAL A 1123 8.56 -39.92 0.88
N VAL A 1124 9.20 -40.15 -0.27
CA VAL A 1124 8.64 -39.78 -1.59
C VAL A 1124 7.34 -40.53 -1.86
N ASN A 1125 7.25 -41.81 -1.49
CA ASN A 1125 6.03 -42.60 -1.66
C ASN A 1125 4.89 -42.24 -0.68
N LEU A 1126 5.15 -41.54 0.44
CA LEU A 1126 4.11 -41.07 1.35
C LEU A 1126 3.24 -39.95 0.76
N ARG A 1127 3.73 -39.21 -0.25
CA ARG A 1127 3.03 -38.08 -0.92
C ARG A 1127 2.42 -37.06 0.05
N LEU A 1128 3.17 -36.67 1.08
CA LEU A 1128 2.74 -35.67 2.05
C LEU A 1128 2.64 -34.28 1.38
N PRO A 1129 1.59 -33.48 1.66
CA PRO A 1129 1.44 -32.15 1.08
C PRO A 1129 2.54 -31.21 1.58
N GLY A 1130 3.23 -30.55 0.65
CA GLY A 1130 4.40 -29.71 0.90
C GLY A 1130 5.76 -30.39 0.64
N LEU A 1131 5.78 -31.60 0.08
CA LEU A 1131 7.01 -32.30 -0.38
C LEU A 1131 7.05 -32.52 -1.91
N GLU A 1132 6.22 -31.82 -2.69
CA GLU A 1132 6.02 -32.06 -4.13
C GLU A 1132 7.25 -31.81 -5.02
N SER A 1133 8.27 -31.09 -4.52
CA SER A 1133 9.56 -30.92 -5.21
C SER A 1133 10.55 -32.06 -4.94
N VAL A 1134 10.33 -32.89 -3.91
CA VAL A 1134 11.25 -33.94 -3.47
C VAL A 1134 11.03 -35.21 -4.28
N ASP A 1135 11.86 -35.43 -5.30
CA ASP A 1135 11.85 -36.59 -6.20
C ASP A 1135 13.31 -37.05 -6.47
N HIS A 1136 13.50 -38.28 -6.92
CA HIS A 1136 14.81 -38.80 -7.33
C HIS A 1136 15.40 -38.03 -8.53
N TYR A 1137 14.56 -37.61 -9.48
CA TYR A 1137 14.98 -37.06 -10.76
C TYR A 1137 15.70 -35.69 -10.66
N PRO A 1138 15.20 -34.66 -9.95
CA PRO A 1138 15.88 -33.36 -9.88
C PRO A 1138 17.34 -33.44 -9.42
N ILE A 1139 17.61 -34.29 -8.43
CA ILE A 1139 18.92 -34.45 -7.78
C ILE A 1139 19.86 -35.39 -8.54
N LEU A 1140 19.40 -36.59 -8.93
CA LEU A 1140 20.24 -37.55 -9.66
C LEU A 1140 20.69 -37.01 -11.02
N VAL A 1141 19.84 -36.23 -11.68
CA VAL A 1141 20.16 -35.61 -12.98
C VAL A 1141 21.22 -34.52 -12.84
N ALA A 1142 21.30 -33.82 -11.69
CA ALA A 1142 22.36 -32.83 -11.44
C ALA A 1142 23.72 -33.51 -11.21
N VAL A 1143 23.73 -34.57 -10.39
CA VAL A 1143 24.91 -35.42 -10.17
C VAL A 1143 25.39 -36.06 -11.48
N THR A 1144 24.47 -36.57 -12.30
CA THR A 1144 24.80 -37.17 -13.59
C THR A 1144 25.46 -36.18 -14.55
N GLY A 1145 24.99 -34.92 -14.60
CA GLY A 1145 25.61 -33.88 -15.43
C GLY A 1145 27.06 -33.61 -15.04
N ILE A 1146 27.35 -33.53 -13.74
CA ILE A 1146 28.72 -33.39 -13.22
C ILE A 1146 29.59 -34.60 -13.61
N LEU A 1147 29.08 -35.82 -13.41
CA LEU A 1147 29.82 -37.06 -13.72
C LEU A 1147 30.11 -37.23 -15.21
N VAL A 1148 29.13 -36.96 -16.08
CA VAL A 1148 29.33 -36.99 -17.55
C VAL A 1148 30.43 -36.01 -17.96
N ARG A 1149 30.40 -34.79 -17.43
CA ARG A 1149 31.37 -33.74 -17.81
C ARG A 1149 32.81 -34.08 -17.42
N ILE A 1150 33.04 -34.76 -16.30
CA ILE A 1150 34.39 -35.13 -15.81
C ILE A 1150 34.87 -36.53 -16.22
N LEU A 1151 33.97 -37.45 -16.60
CA LEU A 1151 34.32 -38.83 -16.99
C LEU A 1151 34.15 -39.13 -18.49
N VAL A 1152 33.31 -38.39 -19.22
CA VAL A 1152 33.05 -38.59 -20.66
C VAL A 1152 33.64 -37.45 -21.49
N ASP A 1153 33.32 -36.20 -21.13
CA ASP A 1153 33.65 -35.02 -21.94
C ASP A 1153 35.01 -34.37 -21.57
N GLY A 1154 35.79 -35.03 -20.71
CA GLY A 1154 37.10 -34.55 -20.26
C GLY A 1154 38.26 -34.99 -21.17
N ASP A 1155 39.44 -34.41 -20.96
CA ASP A 1155 40.66 -34.89 -21.62
C ASP A 1155 41.14 -36.23 -21.02
N ARG A 1156 42.01 -36.96 -21.72
CA ARG A 1156 42.45 -38.29 -21.27
C ARG A 1156 43.22 -38.31 -19.94
N GLN A 1157 43.90 -37.21 -19.56
CA GLN A 1157 44.55 -37.11 -18.25
C GLN A 1157 43.55 -36.68 -17.17
N GLY A 1158 42.70 -35.69 -17.45
CA GLY A 1158 41.62 -35.25 -16.57
C GLY A 1158 40.65 -36.38 -16.20
N VAL A 1159 40.15 -37.15 -17.18
CA VAL A 1159 39.29 -38.32 -16.94
C VAL A 1159 40.00 -39.36 -16.07
N SER A 1160 41.29 -39.63 -16.31
CA SER A 1160 42.07 -40.56 -15.49
C SER A 1160 42.25 -40.07 -14.04
N ARG A 1161 42.41 -38.76 -13.82
CA ARG A 1161 42.47 -38.15 -12.49
C ARG A 1161 41.10 -38.22 -11.79
N ALA A 1162 40.03 -37.85 -12.49
CA ALA A 1162 38.66 -37.89 -11.96
C ALA A 1162 38.22 -39.31 -11.58
N ALA A 1163 38.44 -40.28 -12.47
CA ALA A 1163 38.17 -41.69 -12.18
C ALA A 1163 39.01 -42.22 -11.00
N SER A 1164 40.32 -41.91 -10.95
CA SER A 1164 41.17 -42.32 -9.83
C SER A 1164 40.73 -41.71 -8.50
N VAL A 1165 40.26 -40.45 -8.48
CA VAL A 1165 39.79 -39.80 -7.26
C VAL A 1165 38.45 -40.37 -6.81
N LEU A 1166 37.48 -40.53 -7.73
CA LEU A 1166 36.16 -41.12 -7.45
C LEU A 1166 36.28 -42.56 -6.93
N LEU A 1167 37.14 -43.40 -7.55
CA LEU A 1167 37.39 -44.78 -7.11
C LEU A 1167 38.19 -44.86 -5.79
N SER A 1168 38.90 -43.80 -5.39
CA SER A 1168 39.66 -43.76 -4.13
C SER A 1168 38.83 -43.33 -2.91
N ASP A 1169 37.61 -42.84 -3.12
CA ASP A 1169 36.75 -42.37 -2.04
C ASP A 1169 36.03 -43.54 -1.32
N PRO A 1170 36.07 -43.63 0.03
CA PRO A 1170 35.45 -44.74 0.76
C PRO A 1170 33.92 -44.84 0.67
N CYS A 1171 33.24 -43.86 0.06
CA CYS A 1171 31.80 -43.94 -0.20
C CYS A 1171 31.47 -44.42 -1.62
N PHE A 1172 32.45 -44.71 -2.48
CA PHE A 1172 32.17 -45.17 -3.84
C PHE A 1172 31.46 -46.55 -3.85
N GLN A 1173 30.36 -46.65 -4.59
CA GLN A 1173 29.66 -47.90 -4.87
C GLN A 1173 29.32 -48.00 -6.35
N LEU A 1174 29.65 -49.14 -6.98
CA LEU A 1174 29.35 -49.39 -8.39
C LEU A 1174 27.83 -49.51 -8.65
N HIS A 1175 27.09 -50.08 -7.69
CA HIS A 1175 25.63 -50.24 -7.74
C HIS A 1175 24.91 -48.89 -7.94
N SER A 1176 25.31 -47.86 -7.21
CA SER A 1176 24.74 -46.50 -7.34
C SER A 1176 24.89 -45.91 -8.75
N ILE A 1177 25.92 -46.34 -9.49
CA ILE A 1177 26.14 -45.98 -10.91
C ILE A 1177 25.32 -46.88 -11.85
N GLN A 1178 25.15 -48.17 -11.52
CA GLN A 1178 24.28 -49.09 -12.28
C GLN A 1178 22.79 -48.68 -12.17
N HIS A 1179 22.37 -48.14 -11.02
CA HIS A 1179 21.05 -47.55 -10.83
C HIS A 1179 20.80 -46.38 -11.82
N LEU A 1180 21.79 -45.49 -12.04
CA LEU A 1180 21.70 -44.42 -13.05
C LEU A 1180 21.57 -44.96 -14.48
N LEU A 1181 22.09 -46.15 -14.77
CA LEU A 1181 21.93 -46.84 -16.06
C LEU A 1181 20.57 -47.56 -16.21
N GLY A 1182 19.78 -47.68 -15.14
CA GLY A 1182 18.55 -48.46 -15.11
C GLY A 1182 18.76 -49.97 -14.98
N GLU A 1183 19.98 -50.42 -14.68
CA GLU A 1183 20.33 -51.84 -14.59
C GLU A 1183 20.04 -52.38 -13.18
N GLY A 1184 18.75 -52.34 -12.77
CA GLY A 1184 18.32 -52.77 -11.43
C GLY A 1184 16.80 -52.88 -11.13
N GLY A 1185 15.90 -52.29 -11.92
CA GLY A 1185 14.44 -52.38 -11.63
C GLY A 1185 13.53 -51.65 -12.62
N GLU A 1186 12.21 -51.83 -12.50
CA GLU A 1186 11.19 -51.38 -13.47
C GLU A 1186 10.91 -49.85 -13.51
N SER A 1187 11.86 -49.01 -13.08
CA SER A 1187 11.71 -47.55 -13.07
C SER A 1187 11.84 -46.96 -14.49
N SER A 1188 10.70 -46.78 -15.15
CA SER A 1188 10.53 -46.26 -16.53
C SER A 1188 10.93 -44.78 -16.75
N SER A 1189 11.88 -44.26 -15.98
CA SER A 1189 12.47 -42.90 -16.08
C SER A 1189 13.93 -42.91 -16.54
N SER A 1190 14.62 -44.05 -16.48
CA SER A 1190 16.08 -44.19 -16.70
C SER A 1190 16.53 -44.17 -18.18
N ALA A 1191 15.64 -44.48 -19.12
CA ALA A 1191 15.99 -44.78 -20.52
C ALA A 1191 16.78 -43.67 -21.25
N ALA A 1192 16.57 -42.39 -20.91
CA ALA A 1192 17.27 -41.26 -21.52
C ALA A 1192 18.63 -40.94 -20.85
N VAL A 1193 18.94 -41.56 -19.70
CA VAL A 1193 20.22 -41.41 -18.98
C VAL A 1193 21.20 -42.50 -19.43
N ALA A 1194 20.70 -43.73 -19.58
CA ALA A 1194 21.49 -44.91 -19.91
C ALA A 1194 22.34 -44.77 -21.19
N SER A 1195 21.87 -44.03 -22.20
CA SER A 1195 22.58 -43.87 -23.48
C SER A 1195 23.88 -43.06 -23.38
N SER A 1196 23.96 -42.10 -22.46
CA SER A 1196 25.09 -41.14 -22.38
C SER A 1196 26.13 -41.50 -21.32
N VAL A 1197 25.75 -42.29 -20.30
CA VAL A 1197 26.63 -42.65 -19.18
C VAL A 1197 27.43 -43.94 -19.43
N ARG A 1198 26.94 -44.83 -20.33
CA ARG A 1198 27.61 -46.08 -20.71
C ARG A 1198 29.12 -45.98 -21.03
N PRO A 1199 29.62 -44.94 -21.74
CA PRO A 1199 31.07 -44.79 -21.98
C PRO A 1199 31.91 -44.63 -20.71
N ALA A 1200 31.44 -43.88 -19.71
CA ALA A 1200 32.16 -43.68 -18.44
C ALA A 1200 32.26 -44.99 -17.63
N VAL A 1201 31.20 -45.78 -17.61
CA VAL A 1201 31.17 -47.07 -16.91
C VAL A 1201 32.11 -48.08 -17.58
N GLY A 1202 32.35 -47.97 -18.89
CA GLY A 1202 33.36 -48.73 -19.61
C GLY A 1202 34.80 -48.50 -19.13
N SER A 1203 35.16 -47.28 -18.70
CA SER A 1203 36.50 -46.99 -18.16
C SER A 1203 36.62 -47.17 -16.64
N LEU A 1204 35.51 -46.99 -15.90
CA LEU A 1204 35.46 -47.31 -14.48
C LEU A 1204 35.51 -48.83 -14.26
N GLY A 1205 34.69 -49.60 -14.99
CA GLY A 1205 34.52 -51.04 -14.82
C GLY A 1205 35.76 -51.89 -15.10
N SER A 1206 36.70 -51.41 -15.92
CA SER A 1206 38.01 -52.06 -16.13
C SER A 1206 38.97 -51.91 -14.94
N SER A 1207 38.59 -51.13 -13.92
CA SER A 1207 39.48 -50.62 -12.87
C SER A 1207 39.04 -51.00 -11.45
N VAL A 1208 37.92 -51.73 -11.29
CA VAL A 1208 37.35 -52.10 -9.99
C VAL A 1208 37.78 -53.52 -9.59
N ALA A 1209 38.28 -53.69 -8.36
CA ALA A 1209 38.55 -55.01 -7.77
C ALA A 1209 37.26 -55.75 -7.37
N ALA A 1210 37.35 -57.05 -7.08
CA ALA A 1210 36.19 -57.91 -6.81
C ALA A 1210 35.27 -57.37 -5.69
N PRO A 1211 33.94 -57.51 -5.84
CA PRO A 1211 32.98 -56.93 -4.90
C PRO A 1211 33.06 -57.60 -3.51
N LEU A 1212 33.00 -56.78 -2.47
CA LEU A 1212 32.72 -57.22 -1.10
C LEU A 1212 31.25 -57.70 -0.99
N PRO A 1213 30.96 -58.65 -0.09
CA PRO A 1213 29.60 -59.19 0.06
C PRO A 1213 28.60 -58.10 0.48
N SER A 1214 27.46 -58.04 -0.21
CA SER A 1214 26.37 -57.12 0.11
C SER A 1214 25.74 -57.46 1.47
N PRO A 1215 25.52 -56.47 2.35
CA PRO A 1215 24.88 -56.70 3.63
C PRO A 1215 23.39 -57.01 3.46
N THR A 1216 22.85 -57.83 4.37
CA THR A 1216 21.49 -58.40 4.28
C THR A 1216 20.38 -57.53 4.88
N SER A 1217 20.71 -56.38 5.48
CA SER A 1217 19.76 -55.42 6.06
C SER A 1217 20.33 -54.00 6.04
N GLU A 1218 19.47 -52.98 5.91
CA GLU A 1218 19.87 -51.58 6.06
C GLU A 1218 20.36 -51.25 7.48
N GLU A 1219 19.85 -51.94 8.51
CA GLU A 1219 20.27 -51.76 9.90
C GLU A 1219 21.75 -52.13 10.14
N ASP A 1220 22.34 -52.90 9.23
CA ASP A 1220 23.73 -53.34 9.28
C ASP A 1220 24.67 -52.42 8.53
N LEU A 1221 24.15 -51.40 7.83
CA LEU A 1221 24.93 -50.40 7.11
C LEU A 1221 25.35 -49.23 8.01
N CYS A 1222 26.53 -48.67 7.71
CA CYS A 1222 27.06 -47.48 8.37
C CYS A 1222 26.13 -46.27 8.18
N PRO A 1223 25.55 -45.69 9.25
CA PRO A 1223 24.66 -44.53 9.12
C PRO A 1223 25.35 -43.26 8.58
N ILE A 1224 26.68 -43.24 8.42
CA ILE A 1224 27.41 -42.10 7.83
C ILE A 1224 27.51 -42.22 6.30
N CYS A 1225 27.97 -43.35 5.73
CA CYS A 1225 28.12 -43.51 4.26
C CYS A 1225 27.05 -44.37 3.58
N TYR A 1226 26.30 -45.18 4.33
CA TYR A 1226 25.40 -46.24 3.85
C TYR A 1226 26.04 -47.24 2.86
N ALA A 1227 27.38 -47.23 2.72
CA ALA A 1227 28.11 -48.00 1.72
C ALA A 1227 28.85 -49.23 2.27
N HIS A 1228 29.07 -49.27 3.59
CA HIS A 1228 29.90 -50.27 4.28
C HIS A 1228 29.16 -50.77 5.52
N PRO A 1229 29.35 -52.03 5.95
CA PRO A 1229 28.78 -52.51 7.21
C PRO A 1229 29.25 -51.71 8.43
N ILE A 1230 28.42 -51.64 9.47
CA ILE A 1230 28.82 -51.10 10.78
C ILE A 1230 29.96 -51.97 11.33
N SER A 1231 31.09 -51.33 11.65
CA SER A 1231 32.31 -52.01 12.10
C SER A 1231 33.03 -51.27 13.25
N ALA A 1232 32.42 -50.22 13.81
CA ALA A 1232 33.01 -49.36 14.83
C ALA A 1232 31.96 -48.82 15.83
N ILE A 1233 32.31 -48.72 17.11
CA ILE A 1233 31.54 -48.05 18.18
C ILE A 1233 32.37 -46.91 18.79
N PHE A 1234 31.75 -45.76 19.05
CA PHE A 1234 32.41 -44.60 19.66
C PHE A 1234 32.26 -44.60 21.18
N LYS A 1235 33.32 -44.30 21.94
CA LYS A 1235 33.24 -44.06 23.39
C LYS A 1235 33.20 -42.56 23.70
N PRO A 1236 32.47 -42.12 24.74
CA PRO A 1236 31.58 -42.91 25.60
C PRO A 1236 30.19 -43.15 24.98
N CYS A 1237 29.79 -42.36 23.98
CA CYS A 1237 28.40 -42.22 23.53
C CYS A 1237 27.77 -43.44 22.82
N SER A 1238 28.52 -44.51 22.55
CA SER A 1238 28.07 -45.79 22.00
C SER A 1238 27.37 -45.78 20.63
N HIS A 1239 27.42 -44.64 19.91
CA HIS A 1239 27.03 -44.55 18.50
C HIS A 1239 27.95 -45.40 17.62
N LYS A 1240 27.45 -45.83 16.45
CA LYS A 1240 28.15 -46.78 15.57
C LYS A 1240 28.33 -46.26 14.15
N SER A 1241 29.36 -46.75 13.45
CA SER A 1241 29.60 -46.52 12.01
C SER A 1241 30.56 -47.58 11.43
N CYS A 1242 31.03 -47.44 10.19
CA CYS A 1242 32.17 -48.22 9.68
C CYS A 1242 33.51 -47.55 10.01
N LYS A 1243 34.58 -48.35 10.12
CA LYS A 1243 35.94 -47.86 10.41
C LYS A 1243 36.43 -46.77 9.47
N ALA A 1244 36.09 -46.84 8.18
CA ALA A 1244 36.48 -45.83 7.19
C ALA A 1244 35.94 -44.44 7.54
N CYS A 1245 34.63 -44.32 7.77
CA CYS A 1245 34.00 -43.03 8.09
C CYS A 1245 34.52 -42.43 9.40
N ILE A 1246 34.66 -43.22 10.46
CA ILE A 1246 35.11 -42.68 11.74
C ILE A 1246 36.60 -42.32 11.73
N ASN A 1247 37.46 -43.10 11.06
CA ASN A 1247 38.87 -42.75 10.93
C ASN A 1247 39.05 -41.45 10.14
N GLN A 1248 38.28 -41.26 9.05
CA GLN A 1248 38.30 -40.03 8.25
C GLN A 1248 37.72 -38.83 9.01
N HIS A 1249 36.66 -39.04 9.81
CA HIS A 1249 36.09 -38.00 10.68
C HIS A 1249 37.08 -37.55 11.77
N LEU A 1250 37.73 -38.51 12.46
CA LEU A 1250 38.69 -38.24 13.54
C LEU A 1250 39.97 -37.53 13.11
N MET A 1251 40.30 -37.49 11.81
CA MET A 1251 41.38 -36.64 11.30
C MET A 1251 41.02 -35.14 11.36
N ASN A 1252 39.73 -34.80 11.30
CA ASN A 1252 39.25 -33.41 11.22
C ASN A 1252 38.50 -32.93 12.47
N ASN A 1253 37.77 -33.82 13.17
CA ASN A 1253 36.98 -33.49 14.35
C ASN A 1253 36.95 -34.66 15.34
N LYS A 1254 37.16 -34.37 16.64
CA LYS A 1254 37.16 -35.37 17.72
C LYS A 1254 35.79 -35.63 18.34
N ASP A 1255 34.76 -34.86 18.00
CA ASP A 1255 33.43 -34.98 18.57
C ASP A 1255 32.52 -35.94 17.78
N CYS A 1256 31.63 -36.63 18.48
CA CYS A 1256 30.69 -37.58 17.90
C CYS A 1256 29.84 -36.94 16.80
N PHE A 1257 29.84 -37.54 15.61
CA PHE A 1257 29.04 -37.09 14.46
C PHE A 1257 27.57 -36.82 14.85
N PHE A 1258 26.97 -37.75 15.61
CA PHE A 1258 25.55 -37.76 15.98
C PHE A 1258 25.22 -36.87 17.18
N CYS A 1259 25.95 -36.98 18.28
CA CYS A 1259 25.60 -36.34 19.56
C CYS A 1259 26.60 -35.31 20.08
N LYS A 1260 27.61 -34.94 19.27
CA LYS A 1260 28.68 -33.96 19.54
C LYS A 1260 29.50 -34.16 20.82
N ALA A 1261 29.35 -35.29 21.51
CA ALA A 1261 30.19 -35.65 22.65
C ALA A 1261 31.58 -36.10 22.19
N THR A 1262 32.64 -35.58 22.81
CA THR A 1262 34.03 -35.89 22.45
C THR A 1262 34.33 -37.38 22.52
N ILE A 1263 34.86 -37.92 21.44
CA ILE A 1263 35.19 -39.34 21.28
C ILE A 1263 36.50 -39.62 22.00
N THR A 1264 36.44 -40.42 23.06
CA THR A 1264 37.62 -40.84 23.84
C THR A 1264 38.28 -42.10 23.30
N GLY A 1265 37.60 -42.84 22.42
CA GLY A 1265 38.11 -44.03 21.75
C GLY A 1265 37.12 -44.63 20.76
N VAL A 1266 37.60 -45.51 19.90
CA VAL A 1266 36.80 -46.26 18.92
C VAL A 1266 37.11 -47.75 19.09
N GLU A 1267 36.07 -48.54 19.33
CA GLU A 1267 36.16 -50.01 19.43
C GLU A 1267 35.64 -50.65 18.13
N ASP A 1268 36.16 -51.82 17.77
CA ASP A 1268 35.63 -52.63 16.67
C ASP A 1268 34.22 -53.15 17.00
N TYR A 1269 33.30 -53.02 16.05
CA TYR A 1269 31.99 -53.67 16.10
C TYR A 1269 31.98 -54.94 15.26
N SER A 1270 31.48 -56.01 15.84
CA SER A 1270 30.94 -57.16 15.11
C SER A 1270 29.51 -57.37 15.57
N LYS A 1271 28.60 -57.61 14.62
CA LYS A 1271 27.22 -58.00 14.94
C LYS A 1271 27.27 -59.41 15.53
N PRO A 1272 26.73 -59.67 16.74
CA PRO A 1272 26.61 -61.02 17.24
C PRO A 1272 25.73 -61.83 16.28
N ALA A 1273 26.13 -63.06 15.97
CA ALA A 1273 25.36 -63.93 15.10
C ALA A 1273 23.97 -64.19 15.72
N SER A 1274 22.91 -63.97 14.95
CA SER A 1274 21.53 -64.18 15.41
C SER A 1274 21.23 -65.68 15.56
N SER A 1275 20.81 -66.06 16.76
CA SER A 1275 20.12 -67.32 17.06
C SER A 1275 18.64 -67.22 16.72
#